data_AF-A0A161YG82-F1
#
_entry.id   AF-A0A161YG82-F1
#
_cell.length_a   1.000
_cell.length_b   1.000
_cell.length_c   1.000
_cell.angle_alpha   90.00
_cell.angle_beta   90.00
_cell.angle_gamma   90.00
#
_symmetry.space_group_name_H-M   'P 1'
#
loop_
_entity.id
_entity.type
_entity.pdbx_description
1 polymer ?
#
loop_
_entity_poly.entity_id
_entity_poly.type
_entity_poly.pdbx_seq_one_letter_code
_entity_poly.pdbx_strand_id
1 'polypeptide(L)'
;MASNTGSYRDYTSKTKHHWMHAIPRKPVAQTRVIYSPVENPSQDIDTQPDETGRWEEPRRPPINHDNRLDDTNAITRTRAETYKTNDTSPDSLLKDAITLSVESTNGDKVIDDGRGTWRPKWLRPAVLGMFVCFFLFLTAALAIMLHYSRNNDGLFQVDQSLLHVYVWRFGPTAILTLLSILWARVELQAMMYMPWFALRWRQPDGGNALSLDYLSMLSPVVLIRSIREKHYLVSLVAIVSVILKVQIVLAPGLFSFTTINVPASVELHTHDSFALAMDSEAETQKDTSAWYMGMAIRNFDMLYPFGVTDKIAYQTFGTSSGNSRGTVDEPVIAVVDGVFTDLHCLQLAGYSITDQKPGELTTDLQVDLHFPGCDGPIRMEHRKLALNPVNGNVTYWAIESNRTRSCPGLAQDTPPFLYYGAVFKPTLTNSSLFRFESAGAVLCEPRTWLSKVQVTDDGVAPKVTLLQNQAKTPVLANMWSLIEYSVPRSQGEWNDQPSRYLSGPVRVAKVFNGEVFQPTDKEDPGIYSNEALYNSVMNLTRSIGPLLGHYRLRGEDDAVVLGSKLQSINRLAINQWTCLSMIALFFLAICISTFSVFRHKCQTSVWYRDPVTAFGNLIFLRDHPEFANGLFDPTAEKEKWDRCIFTPLVLRTWARLSFGLYALLLMAGLILTLRLSNSSGGLATIDEEGYLHITWTSVPASIALGVSLYISSCDWAYRDLGNLYRLSRKSCRTSELDASLLDMMGIRALYYSIRQKLWSVTCSQTLALICGVLTSLVSVLFAVEVIPESTIVQFQQQTVFSLREDIPYNDSYGLRQTQVAALLLRRGEANLTYPKNTFDDLVFPAFESTKSLDTSRNLTVTINTPALKVKPSCAEVPKDSYRLTFRNYTESGKTWFYSSYNEHTPCPSGQRVINITTEFPLGEASLFDRSYVATTVESIYDPEMVNFECKLNETNKNFTTEVHYTYVWGEYSVESIDFDWFSVWRCNYTWAEVDTEVNMIASDGEFIIDPENPPRPDLSNLRSLDTPLDLPPSSRSTGGIGLLPEVNLNDRQTIGISSSTALLVEPYGQLPKEAFGDPEQVGDILQRLHHNFAFSAAQLANTENRRSVADVLGTTSGALLSNATVVDRGRRRLVQDANVTYVVVGILGAVILVNVWAMISTVLRRRGSESWLLDMDVKGLAPDGWRSISSMAGLLDGSNASAHLPPSSELLSKKEIHGQMSDVSFRLGWFRREWDQTRHYTIGVMNDGEFNFMGVRRMVKREKTDSLTQTRVDGWI
;
A
#
# COMPACT_ATOMS: atom_id res chain seq x y z
N MET A 1 -16.63 -42.78 -46.45
CA MET A 1 -15.66 -42.48 -47.52
C MET A 1 -14.28 -42.67 -46.89
N ALA A 2 -13.57 -43.77 -47.15
CA ALA A 2 -12.87 -44.17 -48.38
C ALA A 2 -11.44 -43.58 -48.43
N SER A 3 -10.36 -44.36 -48.65
CA SER A 3 -10.26 -45.82 -48.85
C SER A 3 -8.81 -46.35 -48.85
N ASN A 4 -8.59 -47.57 -48.32
CA ASN A 4 -7.53 -48.55 -48.68
C ASN A 4 -6.04 -48.14 -48.47
N THR A 5 -5.05 -49.01 -48.21
CA THR A 5 -4.88 -50.47 -47.89
C THR A 5 -3.56 -50.59 -47.09
N GLY A 6 -3.16 -51.67 -46.40
CA GLY A 6 -3.74 -52.99 -46.17
C GLY A 6 -2.76 -54.16 -46.47
N SER A 7 -1.94 -54.60 -45.51
CA SER A 7 -1.31 -55.95 -45.44
C SER A 7 -0.53 -56.16 -44.12
N TYR A 8 -0.20 -57.41 -43.77
CA TYR A 8 0.44 -57.84 -42.51
C TYR A 8 1.38 -59.04 -42.78
N ARG A 9 2.65 -59.03 -42.31
CA ARG A 9 3.48 -60.25 -42.13
C ARG A 9 4.82 -59.97 -41.42
N ASP A 10 5.22 -60.88 -40.53
CA ASP A 10 6.48 -60.87 -39.79
C ASP A 10 7.68 -61.41 -40.60
N TYR A 11 8.90 -60.97 -40.27
CA TYR A 11 9.92 -61.80 -39.60
C TYR A 11 11.09 -60.92 -39.06
N THR A 12 12.18 -61.51 -38.56
CA THR A 12 12.89 -60.99 -37.37
C THR A 12 14.28 -60.33 -37.56
N SER A 13 14.57 -59.44 -36.60
CA SER A 13 15.89 -59.11 -35.99
C SER A 13 16.71 -57.89 -36.48
N LYS A 14 17.52 -57.36 -35.53
CA LYS A 14 18.48 -56.23 -35.61
C LYS A 14 17.87 -54.82 -35.68
N THR A 15 18.40 -53.76 -35.04
CA THR A 15 19.37 -53.62 -33.93
C THR A 15 19.17 -52.24 -33.26
N LYS A 16 19.47 -52.08 -31.96
CA LYS A 16 19.50 -50.76 -31.29
C LYS A 16 20.87 -50.08 -31.43
N HIS A 17 20.89 -48.76 -31.60
CA HIS A 17 22.04 -47.93 -31.22
C HIS A 17 21.61 -46.63 -30.52
N HIS A 18 22.38 -46.27 -29.50
CA HIS A 18 22.43 -44.97 -28.84
C HIS A 18 23.91 -44.61 -28.77
N TRP A 19 24.27 -43.35 -28.99
CA TRP A 19 25.65 -42.88 -28.91
C TRP A 19 25.78 -41.78 -27.85
N MET A 20 26.63 -42.03 -26.86
CA MET A 20 27.26 -40.99 -26.04
C MET A 20 28.69 -40.83 -26.52
N HIS A 21 29.18 -39.59 -26.63
CA HIS A 21 30.58 -39.34 -26.93
C HIS A 21 31.46 -39.65 -25.71
N ALA A 22 32.53 -40.41 -25.92
CA ALA A 22 33.60 -40.61 -24.96
C ALA A 22 34.94 -40.29 -25.64
N ILE A 23 35.77 -39.49 -24.99
CA ILE A 23 37.13 -39.17 -25.47
C ILE A 23 38.12 -40.18 -24.86
N PRO A 24 38.97 -40.84 -25.67
CA PRO A 24 39.75 -41.99 -25.22
C PRO A 24 40.96 -41.61 -24.37
N ARG A 25 41.33 -42.51 -23.44
CA ARG A 25 42.66 -42.54 -22.82
C ARG A 25 43.56 -43.50 -23.60
N LYS A 26 44.78 -43.08 -23.93
CA LYS A 26 45.78 -43.95 -24.56
C LYS A 26 46.23 -45.06 -23.59
N PRO A 27 46.57 -46.27 -24.09
CA PRO A 27 47.25 -47.28 -23.29
C PRO A 27 48.71 -46.89 -23.04
N VAL A 28 49.28 -47.34 -21.92
CA VAL A 28 50.72 -47.35 -21.67
C VAL A 28 51.23 -48.77 -21.93
N ALA A 29 52.33 -48.90 -22.66
CA ALA A 29 52.87 -50.20 -23.07
C ALA A 29 53.55 -50.96 -21.93
N GLN A 30 53.56 -52.29 -22.03
CA GLN A 30 54.50 -53.11 -21.28
C GLN A 30 55.90 -52.97 -21.90
N THR A 31 56.92 -52.76 -21.06
CA THR A 31 58.33 -52.82 -21.50
C THR A 31 59.09 -53.74 -20.55
N ARG A 32 59.49 -54.93 -21.05
CA ARG A 32 60.39 -55.85 -20.37
C ARG A 32 61.81 -55.56 -20.86
N VAL A 33 62.74 -55.25 -19.96
CA VAL A 33 64.18 -55.14 -20.25
C VAL A 33 64.95 -56.02 -19.26
N ILE A 34 66.08 -56.56 -19.71
CA ILE A 34 66.95 -57.50 -18.98
C ILE A 34 68.23 -56.75 -18.59
N TYR A 35 68.77 -57.03 -17.41
CA TYR A 35 70.07 -56.50 -16.98
C TYR A 35 71.20 -57.50 -17.21
N SER A 36 72.35 -56.97 -17.65
CA SER A 36 73.69 -57.55 -17.59
C SER A 36 74.68 -56.39 -17.32
N PRO A 37 75.87 -56.66 -16.74
CA PRO A 37 76.62 -55.64 -15.99
C PRO A 37 77.52 -54.72 -16.84
N VAL A 38 78.03 -53.67 -16.18
CA VAL A 38 79.08 -52.76 -16.67
C VAL A 38 80.26 -52.83 -15.71
N GLU A 39 81.49 -52.84 -16.25
CA GLU A 39 82.73 -52.79 -15.47
C GLU A 39 83.18 -51.34 -15.20
N ASN A 40 83.81 -51.14 -14.04
CA ASN A 40 84.61 -49.95 -13.70
C ASN A 40 85.93 -49.94 -14.52
N PRO A 41 86.70 -48.82 -14.65
CA PRO A 41 86.94 -47.85 -13.56
C PRO A 41 87.26 -46.36 -13.89
N SER A 42 87.37 -45.58 -12.81
CA SER A 42 88.40 -44.55 -12.50
C SER A 42 88.50 -43.17 -13.22
N GLN A 43 88.70 -42.17 -12.34
CA GLN A 43 89.58 -40.97 -12.43
C GLN A 43 89.10 -39.62 -13.04
N ASP A 44 89.12 -38.63 -12.14
CA ASP A 44 89.85 -37.34 -12.21
C ASP A 44 89.33 -36.09 -12.97
N ILE A 45 89.05 -35.07 -12.14
CA ILE A 45 89.65 -33.71 -12.13
C ILE A 45 89.09 -32.57 -13.04
N ASP A 46 88.71 -31.48 -12.33
CA ASP A 46 88.78 -30.03 -12.62
C ASP A 46 87.66 -29.15 -13.23
N THR A 47 87.82 -27.86 -12.90
CA THR A 47 87.30 -26.60 -13.51
C THR A 47 85.85 -26.11 -13.30
N GLN A 48 85.75 -25.10 -12.41
CA GLN A 48 84.93 -23.87 -12.50
C GLN A 48 85.46 -22.91 -13.61
N PRO A 49 84.91 -21.69 -13.85
CA PRO A 49 83.60 -21.09 -13.50
C PRO A 49 82.92 -20.33 -14.68
N ASP A 50 81.77 -19.68 -14.42
CA ASP A 50 81.46 -18.24 -14.68
C ASP A 50 79.93 -18.02 -14.76
N GLU A 51 79.36 -17.16 -13.89
CA GLU A 51 78.96 -15.75 -14.12
C GLU A 51 77.74 -15.57 -15.06
N THR A 52 76.77 -14.67 -14.81
CA THR A 52 76.87 -13.32 -14.20
C THR A 52 75.80 -13.01 -13.14
N GLY A 53 76.04 -11.93 -12.36
CA GLY A 53 75.04 -11.27 -11.52
C GLY A 53 74.10 -10.31 -12.28
N ARG A 54 73.55 -9.25 -11.68
CA ARG A 54 73.92 -8.57 -10.42
C ARG A 54 72.86 -7.52 -10.00
N TRP A 55 72.98 -7.00 -8.76
CA TRP A 55 72.36 -5.75 -8.24
C TRP A 55 70.83 -5.76 -7.95
N GLU A 56 70.28 -5.05 -6.95
CA GLU A 56 70.89 -4.24 -5.86
C GLU A 56 70.02 -4.14 -4.58
N GLU A 57 70.58 -3.53 -3.53
CA GLU A 57 70.08 -3.42 -2.13
C GLU A 57 69.59 -1.96 -1.84
N PRO A 58 69.58 -1.35 -0.61
CA PRO A 58 69.54 -1.83 0.79
C PRO A 58 68.50 -1.11 1.72
N ARG A 59 68.28 -1.65 2.95
CA ARG A 59 68.53 -0.97 4.27
C ARG A 59 67.83 -1.57 5.52
N ARG A 60 68.55 -1.51 6.65
CA ARG A 60 68.10 -1.49 8.08
C ARG A 60 68.85 -0.30 8.76
N PRO A 61 68.96 -0.16 10.12
CA PRO A 61 68.11 -0.49 11.27
C PRO A 61 67.58 0.84 11.93
N PRO A 62 67.24 1.01 13.24
CA PRO A 62 67.93 0.63 14.52
C PRO A 62 67.07 -0.35 15.38
N ILE A 63 67.47 -1.01 16.51
CA ILE A 63 68.39 -0.77 17.65
C ILE A 63 67.76 0.15 18.73
N ASN A 64 67.60 -0.20 20.02
CA ASN A 64 67.94 -1.40 20.83
C ASN A 64 66.78 -1.71 21.83
N HIS A 65 66.83 -2.11 23.12
CA HIS A 65 67.85 -2.41 24.18
C HIS A 65 67.17 -3.26 25.31
N ASP A 66 67.92 -4.13 26.02
CA ASP A 66 67.94 -4.44 27.49
C ASP A 66 66.65 -4.79 28.31
N ASN A 67 66.68 -5.59 29.41
CA ASN A 67 67.78 -6.23 30.16
C ASN A 67 67.32 -7.40 31.08
N ARG A 68 68.23 -8.33 31.43
CA ARG A 68 68.32 -9.14 32.70
C ARG A 68 67.12 -10.03 33.13
N LEU A 69 67.23 -11.05 34.01
CA LEU A 69 68.33 -11.74 34.73
C LEU A 69 68.15 -13.28 34.51
N ASP A 70 69.04 -14.23 34.81
CA ASP A 70 70.52 -14.37 34.86
C ASP A 70 70.81 -15.90 34.92
N ASP A 71 72.07 -16.35 34.73
CA ASP A 71 72.46 -17.77 34.56
C ASP A 71 72.75 -18.58 35.84
N THR A 72 72.76 -19.93 35.74
CA THR A 72 73.72 -20.79 36.48
C THR A 72 73.82 -22.25 35.97
N ASN A 73 75.02 -22.63 35.47
CA ASN A 73 75.81 -23.84 35.77
C ASN A 73 75.14 -25.23 35.96
N ALA A 74 75.67 -26.37 35.46
CA ALA A 74 76.87 -26.62 34.63
C ALA A 74 76.84 -28.05 34.03
N ILE A 75 77.84 -28.40 33.20
CA ILE A 75 77.97 -29.70 32.53
C ILE A 75 79.13 -30.52 33.14
N THR A 76 78.91 -31.80 33.51
CA THR A 76 79.71 -32.99 33.06
C THR A 76 79.55 -34.24 33.93
N ARG A 77 79.37 -35.40 33.27
CA ARG A 77 79.76 -36.77 33.71
C ARG A 77 79.05 -37.32 34.99
N THR A 78 79.00 -38.63 35.29
CA THR A 78 79.62 -39.83 34.66
C THR A 78 78.77 -41.09 34.88
N ARG A 79 78.99 -42.09 34.00
CA ARG A 79 78.92 -43.55 34.28
C ARG A 79 77.52 -44.17 34.51
N ALA A 80 77.37 -45.40 34.02
CA ALA A 80 76.17 -46.21 34.21
C ALA A 80 76.31 -47.15 35.41
N GLU A 81 75.18 -47.45 36.06
CA GLU A 81 75.01 -48.65 36.87
C GLU A 81 73.79 -49.43 36.38
N THR A 82 73.95 -50.74 36.22
CA THR A 82 72.87 -51.65 35.78
C THR A 82 71.99 -52.03 36.95
N TYR A 83 70.68 -51.86 36.81
CA TYR A 83 69.70 -52.63 37.59
C TYR A 83 69.00 -53.66 36.71
N LYS A 84 69.08 -54.93 37.11
CA LYS A 84 68.23 -55.99 36.58
C LYS A 84 66.91 -55.98 37.36
N THR A 85 65.80 -56.12 36.65
CA THR A 85 64.53 -56.62 37.19
C THR A 85 64.08 -57.78 36.32
N ASN A 86 63.61 -58.86 36.92
CA ASN A 86 63.43 -60.14 36.24
C ASN A 86 62.19 -60.17 35.34
N ASP A 87 62.29 -60.87 34.22
CA ASP A 87 61.12 -61.26 33.42
C ASP A 87 60.17 -62.16 34.21
N THR A 88 58.88 -61.83 34.26
CA THR A 88 57.76 -62.81 34.29
C THR A 88 56.41 -62.09 34.09
N SER A 89 56.04 -61.79 32.84
CA SER A 89 54.65 -61.58 32.44
C SER A 89 54.45 -61.96 30.97
N PRO A 90 53.42 -62.73 30.60
CA PRO A 90 53.02 -62.93 29.21
C PRO A 90 52.18 -61.75 28.68
N ASP A 91 51.65 -61.94 27.46
CA ASP A 91 50.65 -61.13 26.75
C ASP A 91 51.12 -59.76 26.21
N SER A 92 51.86 -59.80 25.09
CA SER A 92 51.96 -58.67 24.17
C SER A 92 50.64 -58.47 23.39
N LEU A 93 50.11 -57.24 23.41
CA LEU A 93 48.76 -56.94 22.89
C LEU A 93 48.60 -57.02 21.35
N LEU A 94 49.71 -57.07 20.62
CA LEU A 94 49.76 -57.35 19.18
C LEU A 94 50.81 -58.44 18.94
N LYS A 95 50.42 -59.48 18.18
CA LYS A 95 51.26 -60.64 17.86
C LYS A 95 52.19 -60.28 16.70
N ASP A 96 53.50 -60.36 16.91
CA ASP A 96 54.50 -59.98 15.91
C ASP A 96 54.32 -60.73 14.59
N ALA A 97 54.34 -59.97 13.48
CA ALA A 97 54.39 -60.52 12.14
C ALA A 97 55.83 -60.84 11.74
N ILE A 98 56.04 -61.99 11.10
CA ILE A 98 57.37 -62.55 10.79
C ILE A 98 58.24 -61.54 10.03
N THR A 99 59.39 -61.19 10.60
CA THR A 99 60.44 -60.37 9.97
C THR A 99 61.16 -61.16 8.88
N LEU A 100 60.62 -61.12 7.65
CA LEU A 100 61.38 -61.49 6.46
C LEU A 100 62.39 -60.39 6.13
N SER A 101 63.66 -60.63 6.48
CA SER A 101 64.79 -59.77 6.14
C SER A 101 65.04 -59.77 4.63
N VAL A 102 64.63 -58.70 3.96
CA VAL A 102 65.06 -58.39 2.57
C VAL A 102 66.21 -57.39 2.66
N GLU A 103 67.39 -57.81 2.23
CA GLU A 103 68.63 -57.04 2.34
C GLU A 103 68.68 -55.95 1.24
N SER A 104 68.53 -54.69 1.64
CA SER A 104 68.39 -53.54 0.74
C SER A 104 69.74 -52.90 0.38
N THR A 105 70.49 -53.52 -0.52
CA THR A 105 71.75 -52.97 -1.06
C THR A 105 71.53 -51.85 -2.09
N ASN A 106 71.24 -50.64 -1.61
CA ASN A 106 71.91 -49.39 -2.03
C ASN A 106 71.32 -48.16 -1.31
N GLY A 107 72.20 -47.23 -0.93
CA GLY A 107 71.83 -46.04 -0.18
C GLY A 107 71.50 -44.85 -1.06
N ASP A 108 70.25 -44.73 -1.50
CA ASP A 108 69.68 -43.44 -1.91
C ASP A 108 69.11 -42.71 -0.68
N LYS A 109 69.29 -41.38 -0.64
CA LYS A 109 68.90 -40.57 0.54
C LYS A 109 67.39 -40.43 0.61
N VAL A 110 66.74 -41.19 1.50
CA VAL A 110 65.36 -40.92 1.92
C VAL A 110 65.33 -39.55 2.60
N ILE A 111 64.79 -38.55 1.91
CA ILE A 111 64.49 -37.25 2.48
C ILE A 111 63.23 -37.40 3.34
N ASP A 112 63.41 -37.33 4.66
CA ASP A 112 62.31 -37.28 5.63
C ASP A 112 61.60 -35.91 5.57
N ASP A 113 60.72 -35.72 4.59
CA ASP A 113 59.78 -34.61 4.57
C ASP A 113 58.52 -34.96 5.38
N GLY A 114 58.65 -34.94 6.71
CA GLY A 114 57.65 -35.37 7.73
C GLY A 114 56.32 -34.60 7.80
N ARG A 115 55.78 -34.18 6.65
CA ARG A 115 54.56 -33.38 6.48
C ARG A 115 53.39 -34.23 5.96
N GLY A 116 52.71 -34.89 6.90
CA GLY A 116 51.44 -35.60 6.70
C GLY A 116 50.48 -34.86 5.75
N THR A 117 50.20 -35.52 4.63
CA THR A 117 49.57 -34.90 3.44
C THR A 117 48.05 -34.83 3.53
N TRP A 118 47.43 -35.58 4.44
CA TRP A 118 45.98 -35.63 4.56
C TRP A 118 45.43 -34.46 5.39
N ARG A 119 44.30 -33.91 4.92
CA ARG A 119 43.55 -32.83 5.58
C ARG A 119 42.03 -33.01 5.41
N PRO A 120 41.21 -32.78 6.45
CA PRO A 120 39.76 -32.79 6.34
C PRO A 120 39.29 -31.78 5.29
N LYS A 121 38.33 -32.17 4.45
CA LYS A 121 37.95 -31.39 3.23
C LYS A 121 37.42 -29.99 3.54
N TRP A 122 36.62 -29.83 4.60
CA TRP A 122 35.98 -28.56 4.95
C TRP A 122 36.89 -27.64 5.78
N LEU A 123 37.93 -28.18 6.42
CA LEU A 123 38.97 -27.40 7.13
C LEU A 123 40.13 -26.98 6.22
N ARG A 124 40.07 -27.24 4.91
CA ARG A 124 41.08 -26.77 3.96
C ARG A 124 41.04 -25.23 3.91
N PRO A 125 42.20 -24.53 3.97
CA PRO A 125 42.25 -23.06 3.92
C PRO A 125 41.50 -22.45 2.73
N ALA A 126 41.46 -23.13 1.57
CA ALA A 126 40.67 -22.69 0.41
C ALA A 126 39.15 -22.72 0.66
N VAL A 127 38.63 -23.73 1.37
CA VAL A 127 37.18 -23.86 1.64
C VAL A 127 36.75 -22.84 2.70
N LEU A 128 37.55 -22.67 3.76
CA LEU A 128 37.35 -21.60 4.74
C LEU A 128 37.48 -20.20 4.10
N GLY A 129 38.41 -20.02 3.16
CA GLY A 129 38.54 -18.81 2.35
C GLY A 129 37.30 -18.51 1.51
N MET A 130 36.66 -19.52 0.90
CA MET A 130 35.39 -19.32 0.19
C MET A 130 34.27 -18.83 1.12
N PHE A 131 34.19 -19.31 2.38
CA PHE A 131 33.24 -18.77 3.36
C PHE A 131 33.56 -17.31 3.72
N VAL A 132 34.84 -16.96 3.91
CA VAL A 132 35.26 -15.56 4.14
C VAL A 132 34.84 -14.65 2.97
N CYS A 133 35.09 -15.06 1.73
CA CYS A 133 34.67 -14.33 0.54
C CYS A 133 33.13 -14.19 0.47
N PHE A 134 32.38 -15.23 0.84
CA PHE A 134 30.92 -15.18 0.85
C PHE A 134 30.34 -14.26 1.95
N PHE A 135 30.93 -14.27 3.15
CA PHE A 135 30.54 -13.33 4.21
C PHE A 135 30.88 -11.88 3.82
N LEU A 136 32.04 -11.64 3.19
CA LEU A 136 32.40 -10.32 2.64
C LEU A 136 31.41 -9.85 1.58
N PHE A 137 31.03 -10.73 0.65
CA PHE A 137 30.02 -10.45 -0.37
C PHE A 137 28.65 -10.12 0.25
N LEU A 138 28.17 -10.89 1.23
CA LEU A 138 26.92 -10.59 1.94
C LEU A 138 26.98 -9.25 2.70
N THR A 139 28.11 -8.94 3.34
CA THR A 139 28.33 -7.69 4.06
C THR A 139 28.27 -6.49 3.11
N ALA A 140 28.96 -6.60 1.97
CA ALA A 140 28.94 -5.57 0.93
C ALA A 140 27.56 -5.41 0.30
N ALA A 141 26.86 -6.51 0.01
CA ALA A 141 25.50 -6.47 -0.52
C ALA A 141 24.52 -5.75 0.42
N LEU A 142 24.53 -6.07 1.71
CA LEU A 142 23.69 -5.39 2.71
C LEU A 142 24.03 -3.89 2.84
N ALA A 143 25.31 -3.53 2.83
CA ALA A 143 25.73 -2.13 2.89
C ALA A 143 25.31 -1.33 1.66
N ILE A 144 25.47 -1.90 0.45
CA ILE A 144 25.03 -1.30 -0.81
C ILE A 144 23.51 -1.16 -0.84
N MET A 145 22.77 -2.20 -0.44
CA MET A 145 21.30 -2.18 -0.37
C MET A 145 20.78 -1.14 0.63
N LEU A 146 21.40 -1.00 1.81
CA LEU A 146 21.03 0.02 2.79
C LEU A 146 21.33 1.44 2.30
N HIS A 147 22.46 1.65 1.60
CA HIS A 147 22.77 2.95 1.00
C HIS A 147 21.78 3.30 -0.13
N TYR A 148 21.51 2.36 -1.04
CA TYR A 148 20.53 2.54 -2.11
C TYR A 148 19.13 2.82 -1.57
N SER A 149 18.68 2.06 -0.56
CA SER A 149 17.36 2.22 0.07
C SER A 149 17.16 3.55 0.78
N ARG A 150 18.25 4.23 1.18
CA ARG A 150 18.23 5.55 1.83
C ARG A 150 18.31 6.71 0.84
N ASN A 151 18.91 6.49 -0.33
CA ASN A 151 19.05 7.53 -1.35
C ASN A 151 17.86 7.57 -2.33
N ASN A 152 17.05 6.51 -2.39
CA ASN A 152 15.98 6.33 -3.38
C ASN A 152 14.62 5.92 -2.74
N ASP A 153 14.46 6.14 -1.44
CA ASP A 153 13.23 5.85 -0.68
C ASP A 153 12.68 4.43 -0.91
N GLY A 154 13.52 3.44 -0.61
CA GLY A 154 13.29 2.02 -0.85
C GLY A 154 14.14 1.44 -1.98
N LEU A 155 13.96 0.14 -2.27
CA LEU A 155 14.70 -0.58 -3.30
C LEU A 155 13.88 -0.78 -4.57
N PHE A 156 12.65 -1.29 -4.44
CA PHE A 156 11.79 -1.70 -5.55
C PHE A 156 10.31 -1.45 -5.24
N GLN A 157 9.53 -1.22 -6.30
CA GLN A 157 8.06 -1.13 -6.28
C GLN A 157 7.42 -2.51 -6.12
N VAL A 158 6.40 -2.61 -5.27
CA VAL A 158 5.73 -3.87 -4.90
C VAL A 158 4.85 -4.43 -6.02
N ASP A 159 4.33 -3.57 -6.91
CA ASP A 159 3.38 -3.93 -7.96
C ASP A 159 3.96 -4.81 -9.09
N GLN A 160 5.28 -5.03 -9.10
CA GLN A 160 5.98 -5.88 -10.08
C GLN A 160 5.79 -7.39 -9.81
N SER A 161 4.53 -7.81 -9.72
CA SER A 161 4.03 -9.16 -9.43
C SER A 161 4.34 -9.71 -8.04
N LEU A 162 3.38 -10.48 -7.50
CA LEU A 162 3.50 -11.19 -6.21
C LEU A 162 4.80 -12.00 -6.10
N LEU A 163 5.28 -12.57 -7.21
CA LEU A 163 6.49 -13.39 -7.26
C LEU A 163 7.74 -12.62 -6.81
N HIS A 164 7.90 -11.35 -7.16
CA HIS A 164 9.04 -10.55 -6.71
C HIS A 164 9.00 -10.29 -5.19
N VAL A 165 7.83 -10.05 -4.62
CA VAL A 165 7.63 -9.85 -3.18
C VAL A 165 8.04 -11.11 -2.40
N TYR A 166 7.58 -12.28 -2.85
CA TYR A 166 7.98 -13.56 -2.27
C TYR A 166 9.48 -13.84 -2.43
N VAL A 167 10.08 -13.54 -3.59
CA VAL A 167 11.52 -13.73 -3.83
C VAL A 167 12.38 -12.89 -2.87
N TRP A 168 12.05 -11.61 -2.64
CA TRP A 168 12.80 -10.77 -1.72
C TRP A 168 12.63 -11.19 -0.25
N ARG A 169 11.42 -11.59 0.18
CA ARG A 169 11.17 -12.02 1.57
C ARG A 169 11.72 -13.42 1.89
N PHE A 170 11.72 -14.34 0.91
CA PHE A 170 12.27 -15.69 1.07
C PHE A 170 13.80 -15.73 0.86
N GLY A 171 14.31 -15.02 -0.15
CA GLY A 171 15.67 -15.15 -0.68
C GLY A 171 16.79 -15.10 0.36
N PRO A 172 16.91 -14.05 1.20
CA PRO A 172 17.95 -13.97 2.22
C PRO A 172 17.88 -15.11 3.25
N THR A 173 16.68 -15.50 3.70
CA THR A 173 16.53 -16.64 4.64
C THR A 173 16.99 -17.95 4.00
N ALA A 174 16.70 -18.17 2.71
CA ALA A 174 17.07 -19.37 1.97
C ALA A 174 18.59 -19.43 1.70
N ILE A 175 19.22 -18.28 1.40
CA ILE A 175 20.69 -18.18 1.25
C ILE A 175 21.38 -18.49 2.59
N LEU A 176 20.86 -17.95 3.70
CA LEU A 176 21.47 -18.12 5.02
C LEU A 176 21.27 -19.52 5.61
N THR A 177 20.12 -20.16 5.38
CA THR A 177 19.90 -21.58 5.75
C THR A 177 20.82 -22.50 4.94
N LEU A 178 20.96 -22.29 3.63
CA LEU A 178 21.92 -23.04 2.79
C LEU A 178 23.37 -22.85 3.28
N LEU A 179 23.77 -21.61 3.59
CA LEU A 179 25.07 -21.26 4.13
C LEU A 179 25.34 -21.95 5.48
N SER A 180 24.33 -21.98 6.36
CA SER A 180 24.40 -22.70 7.65
C SER A 180 24.50 -24.21 7.48
N ILE A 181 23.82 -24.81 6.48
CA ILE A 181 23.92 -26.25 6.18
C ILE A 181 25.33 -26.63 5.68
N LEU A 182 25.98 -25.73 4.94
CA LEU A 182 27.36 -25.88 4.49
C LEU A 182 28.35 -25.67 5.66
N TRP A 183 28.18 -24.61 6.46
CA TRP A 183 29.05 -24.33 7.60
C TRP A 183 28.99 -25.41 8.69
N ALA A 184 27.83 -26.04 8.90
CA ALA A 184 27.69 -27.19 9.80
C ALA A 184 28.64 -28.37 9.45
N ARG A 185 29.17 -28.45 8.21
CA ARG A 185 30.20 -29.42 7.84
C ARG A 185 31.60 -29.03 8.33
N VAL A 186 31.87 -27.72 8.42
CA VAL A 186 33.08 -27.18 9.06
C VAL A 186 33.03 -27.46 10.57
N GLU A 187 31.90 -27.17 11.22
CA GLU A 187 31.67 -27.45 12.65
C GLU A 187 31.83 -28.95 12.97
N LEU A 188 31.16 -29.81 12.21
CA LEU A 188 31.21 -31.26 12.36
C LEU A 188 32.64 -31.80 12.18
N GLN A 189 33.38 -31.37 11.15
CA GLN A 189 34.77 -31.80 10.97
C GLN A 189 35.70 -31.22 12.05
N ALA A 190 35.49 -29.98 12.51
CA ALA A 190 36.30 -29.41 13.59
C ALA A 190 36.14 -30.21 14.88
N MET A 191 34.90 -30.49 15.30
CA MET A 191 34.62 -31.35 16.47
C MET A 191 35.20 -32.76 16.32
N MET A 192 35.10 -33.34 15.11
CA MET A 192 35.52 -34.70 14.78
C MET A 192 37.05 -34.91 14.82
N TYR A 193 37.83 -33.95 14.31
CA TYR A 193 39.28 -34.08 14.19
C TYR A 193 40.07 -33.37 15.29
N MET A 194 39.45 -32.54 16.14
CA MET A 194 40.16 -31.85 17.24
C MET A 194 40.94 -32.79 18.19
N PRO A 195 40.43 -33.96 18.63
CA PRO A 195 41.19 -34.87 19.48
C PRO A 195 42.48 -35.37 18.80
N TRP A 196 42.39 -35.66 17.51
CA TRP A 196 43.52 -36.11 16.67
C TRP A 196 44.53 -35.00 16.40
N PHE A 197 44.09 -33.74 16.34
CA PHE A 197 44.96 -32.57 16.24
C PHE A 197 45.63 -32.25 17.58
N ALA A 198 44.95 -32.47 18.71
CA ALA A 198 45.54 -32.32 20.04
C ALA A 198 46.67 -33.35 20.26
N LEU A 199 46.42 -34.62 19.90
CA LEU A 199 47.34 -35.74 20.15
C LEU A 199 48.74 -35.54 19.54
N ARG A 200 48.87 -35.02 18.32
CA ARG A 200 50.18 -34.82 17.67
C ARG A 200 50.90 -33.54 18.15
N TRP A 201 50.16 -32.50 18.58
CA TRP A 201 50.74 -31.17 18.88
C TRP A 201 50.92 -30.87 20.37
N ARG A 202 50.43 -31.73 21.27
CA ARG A 202 50.62 -31.60 22.72
C ARG A 202 50.71 -33.00 23.33
N GLN A 203 51.79 -33.28 24.05
CA GLN A 203 51.84 -34.47 24.91
C GLN A 203 50.65 -34.42 25.89
N PRO A 204 49.83 -35.48 26.00
CA PRO A 204 48.60 -35.42 26.77
C PRO A 204 48.90 -35.34 28.27
N ASP A 205 48.62 -34.18 28.87
CA ASP A 205 48.63 -33.94 30.32
C ASP A 205 47.49 -34.72 31.03
N GLY A 206 47.54 -36.06 30.95
CA GLY A 206 46.53 -36.99 31.47
C GLY A 206 45.53 -37.53 30.43
N GLY A 207 44.97 -38.72 30.71
CA GLY A 207 44.07 -39.46 29.81
C GLY A 207 42.72 -38.80 29.46
N ASN A 208 42.43 -37.62 30.02
CA ASN A 208 41.25 -36.82 29.69
C ASN A 208 41.25 -36.29 28.25
N ALA A 209 42.40 -36.24 27.58
CA ALA A 209 42.50 -35.80 26.18
C ALA A 209 42.12 -36.91 25.17
N LEU A 210 42.44 -38.17 25.46
CA LEU A 210 42.20 -39.33 24.59
C LEU A 210 40.76 -39.84 24.64
N SER A 211 40.09 -39.65 25.78
CA SER A 211 38.69 -39.96 26.05
C SER A 211 37.72 -38.83 25.61
N LEU A 212 38.22 -37.79 24.93
CA LEU A 212 37.46 -36.61 24.55
C LEU A 212 36.70 -36.81 23.23
N ASP A 213 35.38 -37.00 23.32
CA ASP A 213 34.48 -36.99 22.17
C ASP A 213 33.58 -35.74 22.20
N TYR A 214 33.87 -34.73 21.38
CA TYR A 214 33.01 -33.55 21.23
C TYR A 214 31.67 -33.85 20.56
N LEU A 215 31.57 -34.94 19.81
CA LEU A 215 30.39 -35.27 19.04
C LEU A 215 29.28 -35.84 19.94
N SER A 216 29.60 -36.58 21.01
CA SER A 216 28.57 -37.09 21.93
C SER A 216 27.94 -36.00 22.83
N MET A 217 28.52 -34.79 22.84
CA MET A 217 28.08 -33.65 23.66
C MET A 217 27.11 -32.71 22.93
N LEU A 218 26.23 -32.04 23.68
CA LEU A 218 25.35 -31.00 23.13
C LEU A 218 26.17 -29.75 22.74
N SER A 219 25.85 -29.11 21.60
CA SER A 219 26.60 -27.97 21.04
C SER A 219 26.94 -26.83 22.05
N PRO A 220 26.05 -26.39 22.96
CA PRO A 220 26.42 -25.41 24.00
C PRO A 220 27.48 -25.92 24.99
N VAL A 221 27.43 -27.21 25.34
CA VAL A 221 28.42 -27.87 26.21
C VAL A 221 29.76 -28.00 25.47
N VAL A 222 29.74 -28.27 24.16
CA VAL A 222 30.94 -28.26 23.32
C VAL A 222 31.60 -26.89 23.30
N LEU A 223 30.83 -25.79 23.17
CA LEU A 223 31.37 -24.43 23.21
C LEU A 223 32.05 -24.13 24.56
N ILE A 224 31.36 -24.37 25.68
CA ILE A 224 31.92 -24.11 27.02
C ILE A 224 33.15 -24.98 27.29
N ARG A 225 33.09 -26.28 26.98
CA ARG A 225 34.20 -27.21 27.23
C ARG A 225 35.38 -26.96 26.29
N SER A 226 35.17 -26.63 25.02
CA SER A 226 36.27 -26.32 24.09
C SER A 226 37.02 -25.03 24.49
N ILE A 227 36.32 -24.02 25.00
CA ILE A 227 36.98 -22.84 25.60
C ILE A 227 37.79 -23.24 26.84
N ARG A 228 37.22 -24.03 27.76
CA ARG A 228 37.89 -24.44 29.00
C ARG A 228 39.15 -25.29 28.76
N GLU A 229 39.08 -26.25 27.84
CA GLU A 229 40.22 -27.10 27.46
C GLU A 229 41.17 -26.41 26.44
N LYS A 230 40.99 -25.11 26.16
CA LYS A 230 41.81 -24.29 25.22
C LYS A 230 41.81 -24.79 23.77
N HIS A 231 40.79 -25.52 23.36
CA HIS A 231 40.59 -26.06 22.01
C HIS A 231 39.91 -25.03 21.08
N TYR A 232 40.55 -23.87 20.91
CA TYR A 232 39.97 -22.67 20.30
C TYR A 232 39.39 -22.87 18.89
N LEU A 233 39.95 -23.77 18.08
CA LEU A 233 39.42 -24.07 16.74
C LEU A 233 37.95 -24.52 16.78
N VAL A 234 37.56 -25.34 17.77
CA VAL A 234 36.18 -25.82 17.92
C VAL A 234 35.27 -24.70 18.41
N SER A 235 35.71 -23.91 19.39
CA SER A 235 34.89 -22.79 19.91
C SER A 235 34.66 -21.71 18.85
N LEU A 236 35.69 -21.36 18.07
CA LEU A 236 35.59 -20.35 17.01
C LEU A 236 34.61 -20.76 15.91
N VAL A 237 34.69 -22.00 15.43
CA VAL A 237 33.77 -22.51 14.40
C VAL A 237 32.33 -22.64 14.93
N ALA A 238 32.16 -23.05 16.20
CA ALA A 238 30.86 -23.11 16.85
C ALA A 238 30.23 -21.71 17.07
N ILE A 239 31.04 -20.67 17.36
CA ILE A 239 30.55 -19.28 17.45
C ILE A 239 30.00 -18.81 16.10
N VAL A 240 30.68 -19.11 14.97
CA VAL A 240 30.14 -18.80 13.64
C VAL A 240 28.83 -19.57 13.36
N SER A 241 28.72 -20.82 13.82
CA SER A 241 27.46 -21.58 13.75
C SER A 241 26.33 -20.96 14.60
N VAL A 242 26.63 -20.25 15.69
CA VAL A 242 25.64 -19.50 16.47
C VAL A 242 25.27 -18.20 15.73
N ILE A 243 26.26 -17.45 15.23
CA ILE A 243 26.05 -16.24 14.43
C ILE A 243 25.11 -16.51 13.25
N LEU A 244 25.35 -17.57 12.47
CA LEU A 244 24.50 -17.92 11.32
C LEU A 244 23.06 -18.26 11.71
N LYS A 245 22.84 -18.84 12.90
CA LYS A 245 21.49 -19.11 13.42
C LYS A 245 20.77 -17.82 13.82
N VAL A 246 21.47 -16.84 14.38
CA VAL A 246 20.92 -15.49 14.66
C VAL A 246 20.61 -14.74 13.36
N GLN A 247 21.49 -14.80 12.36
CA GLN A 247 21.25 -14.19 11.03
C GLN A 247 19.97 -14.71 10.37
N ILE A 248 19.67 -16.01 10.48
CA ILE A 248 18.42 -16.62 9.95
C ILE A 248 17.17 -16.08 10.67
N VAL A 249 17.26 -15.75 11.97
CA VAL A 249 16.13 -15.19 12.75
C VAL A 249 15.95 -13.68 12.51
N LEU A 250 17.01 -12.95 12.16
CA LEU A 250 16.96 -11.52 11.84
C LEU A 250 16.50 -11.24 10.40
N ALA A 251 16.87 -12.08 9.44
CA ALA A 251 16.56 -11.87 8.01
C ALA A 251 15.07 -11.63 7.68
N PRO A 252 14.06 -12.24 8.35
CA PRO A 252 12.65 -11.89 8.20
C PRO A 252 12.32 -10.42 8.47
N GLY A 253 12.99 -9.81 9.45
CA GLY A 253 12.81 -8.40 9.84
C GLY A 253 13.72 -7.43 9.11
N LEU A 254 14.38 -7.85 8.02
CA LEU A 254 15.27 -7.00 7.23
C LEU A 254 14.51 -6.00 6.36
N PHE A 255 13.30 -6.32 5.92
CA PHE A 255 12.49 -5.49 5.04
C PHE A 255 11.21 -4.99 5.71
N SER A 256 10.76 -3.82 5.27
CA SER A 256 9.47 -3.20 5.60
C SER A 256 8.86 -2.58 4.34
N PHE A 257 7.55 -2.32 4.36
CA PHE A 257 6.90 -1.55 3.29
C PHE A 257 6.87 -0.07 3.66
N THR A 258 7.05 0.79 2.67
CA THR A 258 6.94 2.25 2.78
C THR A 258 6.15 2.77 1.58
N THR A 259 5.02 3.41 1.84
CA THR A 259 4.24 4.14 0.84
C THR A 259 4.94 5.46 0.51
N ILE A 260 5.22 5.72 -0.76
CA ILE A 260 5.66 7.04 -1.23
C ILE A 260 4.80 7.50 -2.41
N ASN A 261 4.50 8.79 -2.47
CA ASN A 261 3.71 9.36 -3.56
C ASN A 261 4.67 9.87 -4.65
N VAL A 262 4.58 9.30 -5.85
CA VAL A 262 5.48 9.59 -6.97
C VAL A 262 4.70 10.25 -8.10
N PRO A 263 5.13 11.39 -8.66
CA PRO A 263 4.50 11.98 -9.84
C PRO A 263 4.80 11.11 -11.08
N ALA A 264 3.76 10.49 -11.63
CA ALA A 264 3.80 9.78 -12.91
C ALA A 264 3.24 10.70 -14.01
N SER A 265 3.90 10.79 -15.16
CA SER A 265 3.41 11.57 -16.30
C SER A 265 2.14 10.95 -16.90
N VAL A 266 1.09 11.75 -17.07
CA VAL A 266 -0.21 11.33 -17.62
C VAL A 266 -0.59 12.26 -18.78
N GLU A 267 -1.15 11.67 -19.84
CA GLU A 267 -1.72 12.39 -20.96
C GLU A 267 -3.14 12.86 -20.60
N LEU A 268 -3.35 14.17 -20.64
CA LEU A 268 -4.61 14.83 -20.32
C LEU A 268 -5.15 15.52 -21.57
N HIS A 269 -6.47 15.57 -21.69
CA HIS A 269 -7.16 16.40 -22.69
C HIS A 269 -7.73 17.61 -21.96
N THR A 270 -7.41 18.83 -22.41
CA THR A 270 -8.23 20.00 -22.07
C THR A 270 -9.50 19.95 -22.88
N HIS A 271 -10.62 20.35 -22.30
CA HIS A 271 -11.93 20.36 -22.96
C HIS A 271 -12.34 21.75 -23.50
N ASP A 272 -11.58 22.79 -23.14
CA ASP A 272 -11.92 24.17 -23.44
C ASP A 272 -10.69 25.06 -23.70
N SER A 273 -10.92 26.20 -24.36
CA SER A 273 -9.96 27.28 -24.49
C SER A 273 -10.63 28.66 -24.35
N PHE A 274 -9.82 29.72 -24.28
CA PHE A 274 -10.28 31.06 -23.94
C PHE A 274 -10.20 32.03 -25.14
N ALA A 275 -11.31 32.71 -25.43
CA ALA A 275 -11.39 33.73 -26.46
C ALA A 275 -10.60 34.99 -26.09
N LEU A 276 -9.67 35.41 -26.96
CA LEU A 276 -8.86 36.63 -26.80
C LEU A 276 -9.65 37.92 -27.11
N ALA A 277 -10.74 37.81 -27.87
CA ALA A 277 -11.64 38.90 -28.23
C ALA A 277 -13.04 38.32 -28.51
N MET A 278 -14.07 39.15 -28.37
CA MET A 278 -15.46 38.81 -28.68
C MET A 278 -16.01 39.77 -29.73
N ASP A 279 -17.06 39.36 -30.44
CA ASP A 279 -17.87 40.26 -31.26
C ASP A 279 -18.93 40.99 -30.43
N SER A 280 -19.48 42.08 -30.98
CA SER A 280 -20.42 42.95 -30.26
C SER A 280 -21.78 42.31 -29.96
N GLU A 281 -22.18 41.25 -30.66
CA GLU A 281 -23.44 40.54 -30.40
C GLU A 281 -23.23 39.55 -29.23
N ALA A 282 -22.10 38.82 -29.22
CA ALA A 282 -21.69 37.99 -28.08
C ALA A 282 -21.33 38.80 -26.82
N GLU A 283 -20.81 40.02 -26.92
CA GLU A 283 -20.62 40.91 -25.75
C GLU A 283 -21.96 41.38 -25.15
N THR A 284 -22.99 41.60 -25.97
CA THR A 284 -24.29 42.14 -25.54
C THR A 284 -25.36 41.08 -25.25
N GLN A 285 -25.10 39.80 -25.55
CA GLN A 285 -25.95 38.69 -25.15
C GLN A 285 -26.14 38.65 -23.62
N LYS A 286 -27.37 38.44 -23.16
CA LYS A 286 -27.68 38.20 -21.73
C LYS A 286 -27.39 36.75 -21.34
N ASP A 287 -26.58 36.55 -20.30
CA ASP A 287 -26.44 35.27 -19.58
C ASP A 287 -26.16 35.54 -18.11
N THR A 288 -27.10 35.19 -17.25
CA THR A 288 -27.05 35.46 -15.80
C THR A 288 -26.29 34.38 -15.01
N SER A 289 -25.67 33.40 -15.68
CA SER A 289 -24.90 32.30 -15.06
C SER A 289 -23.82 32.80 -14.10
N ALA A 290 -23.00 33.78 -14.51
CA ALA A 290 -21.92 34.31 -13.66
C ALA A 290 -22.44 35.07 -12.42
N TRP A 291 -23.59 35.76 -12.54
CA TRP A 291 -24.24 36.46 -11.43
C TRP A 291 -24.80 35.49 -10.40
N TYR A 292 -25.65 34.56 -10.83
CA TYR A 292 -26.28 33.60 -9.95
C TYR A 292 -25.26 32.63 -9.36
N MET A 293 -24.30 32.09 -10.12
CA MET A 293 -23.25 31.24 -9.55
C MET A 293 -22.41 31.99 -8.49
N GLY A 294 -22.14 33.29 -8.71
CA GLY A 294 -21.46 34.13 -7.72
C GLY A 294 -22.27 34.31 -6.43
N MET A 295 -23.60 34.45 -6.53
CA MET A 295 -24.47 34.49 -5.35
C MET A 295 -24.59 33.11 -4.67
N ALA A 296 -24.60 32.02 -5.42
CA ALA A 296 -24.68 30.66 -4.90
C ALA A 296 -23.45 30.32 -4.04
N ILE A 297 -22.25 30.49 -4.62
CA ILE A 297 -20.96 30.29 -3.93
C ILE A 297 -20.88 31.13 -2.65
N ARG A 298 -21.28 32.41 -2.72
CA ARG A 298 -21.21 33.35 -1.60
C ARG A 298 -22.18 33.03 -0.45
N ASN A 299 -23.43 32.70 -0.76
CA ASN A 299 -24.49 32.67 0.26
C ASN A 299 -24.70 31.28 0.90
N PHE A 300 -24.09 30.22 0.33
CA PHE A 300 -24.28 28.83 0.77
C PHE A 300 -22.96 28.06 1.00
N ASP A 301 -21.82 28.75 1.00
CA ASP A 301 -20.46 28.17 1.14
C ASP A 301 -20.18 27.01 0.16
N MET A 302 -20.70 27.09 -1.07
CA MET A 302 -20.45 26.08 -2.11
C MET A 302 -19.01 26.15 -2.64
N LEU A 303 -18.50 25.01 -3.10
CA LEU A 303 -17.22 24.98 -3.82
C LEU A 303 -17.37 25.64 -5.20
N TYR A 304 -16.26 26.23 -5.68
CA TYR A 304 -16.19 26.77 -7.05
C TYR A 304 -16.30 25.63 -8.08
N PRO A 305 -17.03 25.81 -9.19
CA PRO A 305 -17.07 24.86 -10.30
C PRO A 305 -15.68 24.53 -10.86
N PHE A 306 -15.55 23.35 -11.47
CA PHE A 306 -14.29 22.93 -12.10
C PHE A 306 -13.93 23.90 -13.25
N GLY A 307 -12.72 24.46 -13.22
CA GLY A 307 -12.32 25.53 -14.15
C GLY A 307 -12.42 26.96 -13.60
N VAL A 308 -12.81 27.19 -12.35
CA VAL A 308 -12.83 28.54 -11.75
C VAL A 308 -12.43 28.54 -10.26
N THR A 309 -12.07 29.72 -9.75
CA THR A 309 -11.67 30.01 -8.36
C THR A 309 -12.01 31.47 -8.01
N ASP A 310 -11.73 31.90 -6.78
CA ASP A 310 -11.92 33.27 -6.30
C ASP A 310 -11.07 34.36 -6.99
N LYS A 311 -10.12 33.99 -7.87
CA LYS A 311 -9.19 34.93 -8.55
C LYS A 311 -9.00 34.67 -10.04
N ILE A 312 -9.33 33.49 -10.54
CA ILE A 312 -8.95 33.03 -11.88
C ILE A 312 -9.91 31.95 -12.40
N ALA A 313 -10.30 32.06 -13.68
CA ALA A 313 -10.80 30.93 -14.47
C ALA A 313 -9.64 30.24 -15.20
N TYR A 314 -9.62 28.92 -15.22
CA TYR A 314 -8.57 28.10 -15.85
C TYR A 314 -9.19 27.03 -16.74
N GLN A 315 -8.43 26.51 -17.71
CA GLN A 315 -8.97 25.49 -18.63
C GLN A 315 -9.32 24.20 -17.90
N THR A 316 -10.45 23.57 -18.22
CA THR A 316 -10.79 22.25 -17.66
C THR A 316 -10.11 21.13 -18.44
N PHE A 317 -9.85 20.01 -17.75
CA PHE A 317 -9.15 18.87 -18.31
C PHE A 317 -9.59 17.54 -17.68
N GLY A 318 -9.46 16.46 -18.45
CA GLY A 318 -9.71 15.08 -18.04
C GLY A 318 -8.63 14.12 -18.53
N THR A 319 -8.67 12.86 -18.09
CA THR A 319 -7.73 11.82 -18.54
C THR A 319 -8.12 11.23 -19.90
N SER A 320 -7.19 10.58 -20.61
CA SER A 320 -7.50 9.90 -21.88
C SER A 320 -8.43 8.67 -21.76
N SER A 321 -8.78 8.24 -20.54
CA SER A 321 -9.82 7.23 -20.28
C SER A 321 -11.26 7.78 -20.20
N GLY A 322 -11.44 9.09 -20.44
CA GLY A 322 -12.71 9.82 -20.35
C GLY A 322 -12.60 11.00 -19.37
N ASN A 323 -13.68 11.78 -19.22
CA ASN A 323 -13.72 13.02 -18.43
C ASN A 323 -13.61 12.80 -16.89
N SER A 324 -12.97 11.71 -16.46
CA SER A 324 -12.56 11.48 -15.08
C SER A 324 -11.44 12.46 -14.69
N ARG A 325 -11.68 13.08 -13.53
CA ARG A 325 -10.80 14.02 -12.84
C ARG A 325 -9.80 13.30 -11.92
N GLY A 326 -8.99 14.05 -11.18
CA GLY A 326 -8.20 13.52 -10.07
C GLY A 326 -9.09 13.00 -8.92
N THR A 327 -8.46 12.37 -7.93
CA THR A 327 -9.11 11.97 -6.67
C THR A 327 -8.27 12.39 -5.47
N VAL A 328 -8.84 12.34 -4.26
CA VAL A 328 -8.14 12.74 -3.02
C VAL A 328 -6.90 11.87 -2.76
N ASP A 329 -6.98 10.56 -3.04
CA ASP A 329 -5.86 9.63 -2.88
C ASP A 329 -4.84 9.70 -4.04
N GLU A 330 -5.25 10.11 -5.24
CA GLU A 330 -4.39 10.20 -6.43
C GLU A 330 -4.63 11.49 -7.27
N PRO A 331 -4.28 12.68 -6.76
CA PRO A 331 -4.56 13.95 -7.44
C PRO A 331 -3.74 14.14 -8.73
N VAL A 332 -4.32 14.88 -9.67
CA VAL A 332 -3.79 15.14 -11.02
C VAL A 332 -3.34 16.59 -11.12
N ILE A 333 -2.10 16.81 -11.56
CA ILE A 333 -1.49 18.13 -11.69
C ILE A 333 -1.30 18.46 -13.18
N ALA A 334 -1.82 19.60 -13.62
CA ALA A 334 -1.70 20.09 -15.00
C ALA A 334 -1.15 21.51 -15.06
N VAL A 335 -0.60 21.91 -16.21
CA VAL A 335 -0.23 23.31 -16.50
C VAL A 335 -1.05 23.79 -17.69
N VAL A 336 -2.00 24.68 -17.41
CA VAL A 336 -3.03 25.14 -18.35
C VAL A 336 -3.08 26.67 -18.40
N ASP A 337 -3.75 27.24 -19.40
CA ASP A 337 -4.02 28.69 -19.40
C ASP A 337 -5.09 29.05 -18.37
N GLY A 338 -5.03 30.28 -17.86
CA GLY A 338 -6.10 30.87 -17.09
C GLY A 338 -6.21 32.38 -17.26
N VAL A 339 -7.46 32.86 -17.21
CA VAL A 339 -7.88 34.25 -17.35
C VAL A 339 -7.89 34.93 -15.99
N PHE A 340 -7.16 36.03 -15.90
CA PHE A 340 -7.16 36.95 -14.78
C PHE A 340 -7.95 38.20 -15.16
N THR A 341 -8.76 38.69 -14.23
CA THR A 341 -9.51 39.95 -14.35
C THR A 341 -9.06 40.93 -13.26
N ASP A 342 -8.67 42.13 -13.65
CA ASP A 342 -8.33 43.24 -12.75
C ASP A 342 -8.87 44.56 -13.32
N LEU A 343 -8.84 45.63 -12.52
CA LEU A 343 -9.44 46.91 -12.87
C LEU A 343 -8.57 48.07 -12.35
N HIS A 344 -8.21 49.00 -13.24
CA HIS A 344 -7.48 50.20 -12.84
C HIS A 344 -8.39 51.42 -12.85
N CYS A 345 -8.59 52.06 -11.70
CA CYS A 345 -9.61 53.08 -11.49
C CYS A 345 -9.03 54.38 -10.91
N LEU A 346 -9.39 55.51 -11.49
CA LEU A 346 -9.15 56.86 -10.97
C LEU A 346 -10.42 57.37 -10.26
N GLN A 347 -10.27 57.87 -9.03
CA GLN A 347 -11.35 58.54 -8.29
C GLN A 347 -11.46 60.03 -8.66
N LEU A 348 -12.66 60.59 -8.57
CA LEU A 348 -12.94 62.00 -8.86
C LEU A 348 -12.19 62.95 -7.91
N ALA A 349 -11.36 63.85 -8.45
CA ALA A 349 -10.62 64.85 -7.68
C ALA A 349 -11.44 66.11 -7.36
N GLY A 350 -12.46 66.43 -8.16
CA GLY A 350 -13.35 67.55 -7.91
C GLY A 350 -14.47 67.68 -8.95
N TYR A 351 -15.52 68.43 -8.60
CA TYR A 351 -16.70 68.62 -9.46
C TYR A 351 -17.23 70.06 -9.39
N SER A 352 -17.86 70.52 -10.46
CA SER A 352 -18.48 71.85 -10.54
C SER A 352 -19.69 71.84 -11.48
N ILE A 353 -20.74 72.59 -11.13
CA ILE A 353 -21.86 72.85 -12.05
C ILE A 353 -21.48 74.04 -12.94
N THR A 354 -21.45 73.85 -14.25
CA THR A 354 -20.98 74.84 -15.22
C THR A 354 -22.11 75.64 -15.87
N ASP A 355 -23.32 75.07 -15.94
CA ASP A 355 -24.52 75.72 -16.47
C ASP A 355 -25.78 75.16 -15.77
N GLN A 356 -26.79 76.02 -15.58
CA GLN A 356 -28.12 75.65 -15.09
C GLN A 356 -29.18 76.45 -15.86
N LYS A 357 -30.03 75.75 -16.60
CA LYS A 357 -31.14 76.33 -17.37
C LYS A 357 -32.47 75.97 -16.69
N PRO A 358 -33.06 76.86 -15.86
CA PRO A 358 -34.34 76.62 -15.22
C PRO A 358 -35.50 76.77 -16.22
N GLY A 359 -36.30 75.73 -16.35
CA GLY A 359 -37.60 75.75 -17.01
C GLY A 359 -38.76 75.81 -16.02
N GLU A 360 -39.99 75.74 -16.54
CA GLU A 360 -41.23 76.00 -15.78
C GLU A 360 -41.58 74.90 -14.76
N LEU A 361 -41.23 73.65 -15.05
CA LEU A 361 -41.40 72.47 -14.17
C LEU A 361 -40.11 71.64 -14.00
N THR A 362 -39.08 71.91 -14.80
CA THR A 362 -37.83 71.13 -14.83
C THR A 362 -36.62 72.01 -15.10
N THR A 363 -35.45 71.64 -14.58
CA THR A 363 -34.17 72.33 -14.83
C THR A 363 -33.22 71.39 -15.57
N ASP A 364 -32.47 71.93 -16.54
CA ASP A 364 -31.34 71.23 -17.18
C ASP A 364 -30.02 71.73 -16.57
N LEU A 365 -29.06 70.83 -16.31
CA LEU A 365 -27.77 71.15 -15.70
C LEU A 365 -26.61 70.57 -16.52
N GLN A 366 -25.48 71.28 -16.57
CA GLN A 366 -24.21 70.73 -17.04
C GLN A 366 -23.20 70.68 -15.89
N VAL A 367 -22.50 69.54 -15.76
CA VAL A 367 -21.56 69.24 -14.68
C VAL A 367 -20.20 68.87 -15.26
N ASP A 368 -19.15 69.49 -14.76
CA ASP A 368 -17.75 69.20 -15.09
C ASP A 368 -17.08 68.38 -13.98
N LEU A 369 -16.60 67.19 -14.34
CA LEU A 369 -15.93 66.21 -13.49
C LEU A 369 -14.42 66.21 -13.74
N HIS A 370 -13.63 66.43 -12.69
CA HIS A 370 -12.17 66.55 -12.78
C HIS A 370 -11.50 65.31 -12.18
N PHE A 371 -10.73 64.58 -12.98
CA PHE A 371 -9.96 63.40 -12.58
C PHE A 371 -8.45 63.72 -12.52
N PRO A 372 -7.67 63.07 -11.63
CA PRO A 372 -6.26 63.36 -11.48
C PRO A 372 -5.46 63.01 -12.74
N GLY A 373 -4.76 64.00 -13.31
CA GLY A 373 -3.87 63.84 -14.47
C GLY A 373 -4.54 63.87 -15.85
N CYS A 374 -5.88 63.85 -15.95
CA CYS A 374 -6.58 63.88 -17.24
C CYS A 374 -6.55 65.27 -17.92
N ASP A 375 -6.61 65.28 -19.25
CA ASP A 375 -6.63 66.51 -20.07
C ASP A 375 -7.99 67.25 -19.98
N GLY A 376 -8.19 67.95 -18.86
CA GLY A 376 -9.37 68.77 -18.56
C GLY A 376 -10.61 67.97 -18.12
N PRO A 377 -11.69 68.65 -17.69
CA PRO A 377 -12.87 67.99 -17.16
C PRO A 377 -13.67 67.21 -18.20
N ILE A 378 -14.33 66.15 -17.73
CA ILE A 378 -15.35 65.40 -18.47
C ILE A 378 -16.72 66.02 -18.17
N ARG A 379 -17.48 66.37 -19.21
CA ARG A 379 -18.77 67.06 -19.06
C ARG A 379 -19.96 66.13 -19.20
N MET A 380 -20.76 66.07 -18.13
CA MET A 380 -22.07 65.42 -18.07
C MET A 380 -23.18 66.44 -18.34
N GLU A 381 -24.26 66.01 -18.96
CA GLU A 381 -25.47 66.82 -19.14
C GLU A 381 -26.67 66.09 -18.52
N HIS A 382 -27.43 66.80 -17.70
CA HIS A 382 -28.61 66.29 -17.00
C HIS A 382 -29.82 67.06 -17.48
N ARG A 383 -30.78 66.39 -18.13
CA ARG A 383 -31.99 67.03 -18.68
C ARG A 383 -33.21 66.69 -17.83
N LYS A 384 -34.15 67.64 -17.74
CA LYS A 384 -35.48 67.49 -17.12
C LYS A 384 -35.50 67.10 -15.62
N LEU A 385 -34.60 67.65 -14.78
CA LEU A 385 -34.71 67.50 -13.32
C LEU A 385 -35.96 68.25 -12.82
N ALA A 386 -37.00 67.51 -12.42
CA ALA A 386 -38.23 68.05 -11.84
C ALA A 386 -38.23 67.89 -10.31
N LEU A 387 -38.52 68.94 -9.55
CA LEU A 387 -38.83 68.79 -8.12
C LEU A 387 -40.16 68.04 -7.95
N ASN A 388 -40.19 67.11 -7.00
CA ASN A 388 -41.42 66.81 -6.28
C ASN A 388 -41.30 67.45 -4.88
N PRO A 389 -42.08 68.51 -4.57
CA PRO A 389 -41.93 69.25 -3.31
C PRO A 389 -42.30 68.43 -2.06
N VAL A 390 -42.85 67.22 -2.22
CA VAL A 390 -43.18 66.30 -1.12
C VAL A 390 -42.00 65.42 -0.70
N ASN A 391 -41.05 65.10 -1.61
CA ASN A 391 -40.06 64.02 -1.40
C ASN A 391 -38.60 64.49 -1.24
N GLY A 392 -38.32 65.79 -1.23
CA GLY A 392 -37.02 66.33 -0.80
C GLY A 392 -35.89 66.33 -1.85
N ASN A 393 -34.81 65.59 -1.58
CA ASN A 393 -33.60 65.58 -2.41
C ASN A 393 -33.83 64.92 -3.78
N VAL A 394 -33.06 65.29 -4.80
CA VAL A 394 -33.07 64.62 -6.12
C VAL A 394 -31.77 63.88 -6.31
N THR A 395 -31.82 62.54 -6.33
CA THR A 395 -30.65 61.71 -6.63
C THR A 395 -30.57 61.39 -8.13
N TYR A 396 -29.35 61.15 -8.59
CA TYR A 396 -29.02 60.92 -9.99
C TYR A 396 -27.79 60.00 -10.08
N TRP A 397 -27.77 59.11 -11.07
CA TRP A 397 -26.56 58.38 -11.46
C TRP A 397 -26.54 58.24 -12.98
N ALA A 398 -25.34 58.03 -13.52
CA ALA A 398 -25.13 57.66 -14.92
C ALA A 398 -23.87 56.80 -15.05
N ILE A 399 -23.91 55.88 -16.00
CA ILE A 399 -22.74 55.16 -16.51
C ILE A 399 -22.56 55.64 -17.95
N GLU A 400 -21.33 55.99 -18.33
CA GLU A 400 -21.00 56.31 -19.71
C GLU A 400 -19.74 55.56 -20.14
N SER A 401 -19.85 54.77 -21.20
CA SER A 401 -18.72 54.14 -21.87
C SER A 401 -18.12 55.06 -22.94
N ASN A 402 -16.87 54.80 -23.34
CA ASN A 402 -16.28 55.33 -24.58
C ASN A 402 -16.14 56.87 -24.69
N ARG A 403 -16.14 57.62 -23.58
CA ARG A 403 -15.80 59.06 -23.53
C ARG A 403 -14.28 59.25 -23.58
N THR A 404 -13.70 59.17 -24.78
CA THR A 404 -12.24 59.20 -24.97
C THR A 404 -11.60 60.57 -24.73
N ARG A 405 -10.74 60.63 -23.69
CA ARG A 405 -9.66 61.63 -23.52
C ARG A 405 -8.44 60.96 -22.92
N SER A 406 -7.26 61.52 -23.18
CA SER A 406 -6.00 61.11 -22.57
C SER A 406 -6.00 61.35 -21.06
N CYS A 407 -5.73 60.29 -20.31
CA CYS A 407 -5.53 60.28 -18.86
C CYS A 407 -4.27 59.43 -18.58
N PRO A 408 -3.07 60.02 -18.40
CA PRO A 408 -1.81 59.28 -18.27
C PRO A 408 -1.68 58.35 -17.05
N GLY A 409 -2.69 58.34 -16.16
CA GLY A 409 -2.82 57.35 -15.08
C GLY A 409 -3.52 56.05 -15.50
N LEU A 410 -4.00 55.95 -16.73
CA LEU A 410 -4.59 54.75 -17.35
C LEU A 410 -3.75 54.40 -18.59
N ALA A 411 -3.67 53.12 -18.99
CA ALA A 411 -2.87 52.75 -20.18
C ALA A 411 -3.60 53.09 -21.48
N GLN A 412 -4.93 53.04 -21.43
CA GLN A 412 -5.87 53.18 -22.54
C GLN A 412 -5.77 52.03 -23.57
N ASP A 413 -5.44 50.83 -23.05
CA ASP A 413 -5.44 49.57 -23.83
C ASP A 413 -6.87 49.12 -24.18
N THR A 414 -7.84 49.44 -23.32
CA THR A 414 -9.28 49.18 -23.47
C THR A 414 -10.08 50.49 -23.27
N PRO A 415 -11.28 50.64 -23.85
CA PRO A 415 -12.08 51.85 -23.68
C PRO A 415 -12.54 51.99 -22.22
N PRO A 416 -12.18 53.07 -21.50
CA PRO A 416 -12.56 53.23 -20.11
C PRO A 416 -14.05 53.58 -19.97
N PHE A 417 -14.62 53.20 -18.82
CA PHE A 417 -15.98 53.59 -18.42
C PHE A 417 -15.95 54.59 -17.26
N LEU A 418 -16.91 55.50 -17.28
CA LEU A 418 -17.18 56.47 -16.22
C LEU A 418 -18.46 56.06 -15.48
N TYR A 419 -18.38 55.83 -14.17
CA TYR A 419 -19.56 55.75 -13.31
C TYR A 419 -19.61 56.99 -12.42
N TYR A 420 -20.73 57.71 -12.45
CA TYR A 420 -20.97 58.94 -11.71
C TYR A 420 -22.30 58.87 -10.95
N GLY A 421 -22.31 59.39 -9.73
CA GLY A 421 -23.50 59.49 -8.89
C GLY A 421 -23.49 60.79 -8.09
N ALA A 422 -24.67 61.40 -7.92
CA ALA A 422 -24.83 62.66 -7.20
C ALA A 422 -26.20 62.81 -6.52
N VAL A 423 -26.19 63.52 -5.39
CA VAL A 423 -27.37 64.02 -4.69
C VAL A 423 -27.45 65.53 -4.90
N PHE A 424 -28.48 65.97 -5.61
CA PHE A 424 -28.80 67.38 -5.82
C PHE A 424 -29.82 67.86 -4.79
N LYS A 425 -29.54 69.00 -4.16
CA LYS A 425 -30.42 69.68 -3.21
C LYS A 425 -30.82 71.05 -3.76
N PRO A 426 -32.09 71.46 -3.71
CA PRO A 426 -32.47 72.82 -4.10
C PRO A 426 -31.82 73.85 -3.15
N THR A 427 -31.36 74.97 -3.71
CA THR A 427 -30.57 75.97 -2.96
C THR A 427 -31.41 76.72 -1.91
N LEU A 428 -32.71 76.85 -2.15
CA LEU A 428 -33.75 77.32 -1.24
C LEU A 428 -34.99 76.42 -1.44
N THR A 429 -35.90 76.35 -0.47
CA THR A 429 -37.05 75.42 -0.50
C THR A 429 -38.01 75.58 -1.68
N ASN A 430 -38.02 76.74 -2.35
CA ASN A 430 -38.80 77.00 -3.58
C ASN A 430 -37.90 77.44 -4.76
N SER A 431 -36.64 76.98 -4.83
CA SER A 431 -35.66 77.36 -5.87
C SER A 431 -35.53 76.29 -6.96
N SER A 432 -35.55 76.72 -8.23
CA SER A 432 -35.16 75.89 -9.39
C SER A 432 -33.64 75.71 -9.54
N LEU A 433 -32.82 76.55 -8.88
CA LEU A 433 -31.36 76.36 -8.83
C LEU A 433 -30.98 75.28 -7.81
N PHE A 434 -30.20 74.31 -8.25
CA PHE A 434 -29.69 73.19 -7.44
C PHE A 434 -28.23 73.41 -7.04
N ARG A 435 -27.84 72.74 -5.95
CA ARG A 435 -26.45 72.53 -5.54
C ARG A 435 -26.20 71.05 -5.25
N PHE A 436 -24.94 70.63 -5.25
CA PHE A 436 -24.57 69.32 -4.71
C PHE A 436 -24.79 69.26 -3.19
N GLU A 437 -25.16 68.08 -2.70
CA GLU A 437 -25.07 67.67 -1.29
C GLU A 437 -24.00 66.60 -1.12
N SER A 438 -23.99 65.59 -1.99
CA SER A 438 -22.83 64.74 -2.26
C SER A 438 -22.73 64.45 -3.75
N ALA A 439 -21.52 64.13 -4.22
CA ALA A 439 -21.27 63.61 -5.55
C ALA A 439 -19.94 62.86 -5.55
N GLY A 440 -19.84 61.87 -6.43
CA GLY A 440 -18.65 61.06 -6.63
C GLY A 440 -18.63 60.45 -8.02
N ALA A 441 -17.43 60.08 -8.47
CA ALA A 441 -17.27 59.35 -9.72
C ALA A 441 -15.99 58.53 -9.73
N VAL A 442 -15.98 57.51 -10.59
CA VAL A 442 -14.83 56.66 -10.84
C VAL A 442 -14.69 56.45 -12.35
N LEU A 443 -13.48 56.62 -12.87
CA LEU A 443 -13.11 56.38 -14.26
C LEU A 443 -12.19 55.16 -14.30
N CYS A 444 -12.61 54.07 -14.94
CA CYS A 444 -11.95 52.77 -14.83
C CYS A 444 -11.61 52.14 -16.19
N GLU A 445 -10.47 51.47 -16.24
CA GLU A 445 -9.95 50.67 -17.35
C GLU A 445 -9.95 49.18 -16.97
N PRO A 446 -10.76 48.32 -17.62
CA PRO A 446 -10.74 46.88 -17.40
C PRO A 446 -9.48 46.24 -17.99
N ARG A 447 -8.79 45.43 -17.19
CA ARG A 447 -7.54 44.76 -17.57
C ARG A 447 -7.68 43.26 -17.39
N THR A 448 -7.93 42.56 -18.50
CA THR A 448 -8.05 41.10 -18.56
C THR A 448 -6.83 40.52 -19.28
N TRP A 449 -6.23 39.45 -18.76
CA TRP A 449 -5.12 38.77 -19.42
C TRP A 449 -5.12 37.26 -19.19
N LEU A 450 -4.56 36.53 -20.16
CA LEU A 450 -4.26 35.10 -20.08
C LEU A 450 -2.80 34.91 -19.61
N SER A 451 -2.58 33.87 -18.80
CA SER A 451 -1.25 33.39 -18.38
C SER A 451 -1.34 31.93 -17.94
N LYS A 452 -0.26 31.16 -18.12
CA LYS A 452 -0.18 29.77 -17.64
C LYS A 452 -0.21 29.70 -16.11
N VAL A 453 -0.92 28.72 -15.59
CA VAL A 453 -1.02 28.36 -14.16
C VAL A 453 -0.87 26.86 -13.96
N GLN A 454 -0.46 26.46 -12.76
CA GLN A 454 -0.40 25.04 -12.37
C GLN A 454 -1.59 24.70 -11.48
N VAL A 455 -2.42 23.77 -11.94
CA VAL A 455 -3.65 23.33 -11.27
C VAL A 455 -3.41 21.94 -10.68
N THR A 456 -3.72 21.75 -9.40
CA THR A 456 -3.77 20.45 -8.73
C THR A 456 -5.23 20.09 -8.49
N ASP A 457 -5.73 19.10 -9.22
CA ASP A 457 -7.10 18.59 -9.12
C ASP A 457 -7.14 17.33 -8.26
N ASP A 458 -7.88 17.39 -7.15
CA ASP A 458 -8.16 16.29 -6.22
C ASP A 458 -9.59 15.72 -6.40
N GLY A 459 -10.28 16.11 -7.49
CA GLY A 459 -11.67 15.75 -7.77
C GLY A 459 -12.69 16.61 -7.03
N VAL A 460 -12.32 17.17 -5.87
CA VAL A 460 -13.24 17.90 -4.98
C VAL A 460 -13.04 19.41 -5.10
N ALA A 461 -11.87 19.93 -4.73
CA ALA A 461 -11.55 21.34 -4.56
C ALA A 461 -10.18 21.71 -5.18
N PRO A 462 -10.11 21.93 -6.51
CA PRO A 462 -8.86 22.18 -7.23
C PRO A 462 -8.05 23.36 -6.70
N LYS A 463 -6.77 23.12 -6.45
CA LYS A 463 -5.83 24.12 -5.90
C LYS A 463 -4.96 24.68 -7.03
N VAL A 464 -5.19 25.95 -7.37
CA VAL A 464 -4.46 26.68 -8.43
C VAL A 464 -3.25 27.40 -7.84
N THR A 465 -2.11 27.28 -8.52
CA THR A 465 -0.83 27.89 -8.12
C THR A 465 -0.25 28.73 -9.27
N LEU A 466 0.29 29.91 -8.90
CA LEU A 466 0.74 30.91 -9.86
C LEU A 466 2.21 30.69 -10.24
N LEU A 467 2.45 30.43 -11.53
CA LEU A 467 3.79 30.26 -12.08
C LEU A 467 4.44 31.65 -12.27
N GLN A 468 5.60 31.86 -11.66
CA GLN A 468 6.35 33.12 -11.83
C GLN A 468 6.94 33.23 -13.25
N ASN A 469 7.10 34.48 -13.71
CA ASN A 469 7.74 34.85 -14.98
C ASN A 469 7.06 34.28 -16.26
N GLN A 470 5.76 33.95 -16.19
CA GLN A 470 4.96 33.63 -17.39
C GLN A 470 4.62 34.88 -18.20
N ALA A 471 4.41 34.70 -19.50
CA ALA A 471 3.92 35.77 -20.37
C ALA A 471 2.45 36.08 -20.07
N LYS A 472 2.10 37.37 -20.13
CA LYS A 472 0.71 37.85 -20.07
C LYS A 472 0.26 38.24 -21.47
N THR A 473 -0.77 37.58 -22.01
CA THR A 473 -1.43 37.98 -23.26
C THR A 473 -2.71 38.74 -22.95
N PRO A 474 -2.90 39.98 -23.44
CA PRO A 474 -4.10 40.76 -23.15
C PRO A 474 -5.34 40.13 -23.80
N VAL A 475 -6.47 40.18 -23.10
CA VAL A 475 -7.79 39.83 -23.61
C VAL A 475 -8.55 41.14 -23.85
N LEU A 476 -9.04 41.33 -25.07
CA LEU A 476 -9.63 42.60 -25.54
C LEU A 476 -11.13 42.73 -25.28
N ALA A 477 -11.80 41.67 -24.82
CA ALA A 477 -13.22 41.68 -24.51
C ALA A 477 -13.54 42.64 -23.35
N ASN A 478 -14.63 43.40 -23.49
CA ASN A 478 -15.08 44.37 -22.50
C ASN A 478 -15.76 43.68 -21.32
N MET A 479 -14.92 43.25 -20.37
CA MET A 479 -15.34 42.61 -19.11
C MET A 479 -16.37 43.42 -18.32
N TRP A 480 -16.46 44.75 -18.51
CA TRP A 480 -17.47 45.56 -17.84
C TRP A 480 -18.85 45.40 -18.46
N SER A 481 -18.98 45.41 -19.79
CA SER A 481 -20.24 45.07 -20.47
C SER A 481 -20.64 43.59 -20.27
N LEU A 482 -19.67 42.68 -20.11
CA LEU A 482 -19.97 41.31 -19.70
C LEU A 482 -20.54 41.22 -18.27
N ILE A 483 -20.14 42.10 -17.34
CA ILE A 483 -20.80 42.23 -16.03
C ILE A 483 -22.22 42.75 -16.21
N GLU A 484 -22.43 43.81 -17.00
CA GLU A 484 -23.75 44.40 -17.28
C GLU A 484 -24.81 43.35 -17.67
N TYR A 485 -24.56 42.61 -18.74
CA TYR A 485 -25.50 41.64 -19.30
C TYR A 485 -25.55 40.31 -18.53
N SER A 486 -24.78 40.20 -17.44
CA SER A 486 -24.94 39.13 -16.45
C SER A 486 -25.90 39.49 -15.30
N VAL A 487 -26.24 40.78 -15.11
CA VAL A 487 -27.11 41.23 -14.00
C VAL A 487 -28.59 41.15 -14.38
N PRO A 488 -29.44 40.46 -13.59
CA PRO A 488 -30.90 40.47 -13.74
C PRO A 488 -31.53 41.87 -13.67
N ARG A 489 -32.61 42.08 -14.42
CA ARG A 489 -33.32 43.38 -14.51
C ARG A 489 -33.88 43.83 -13.17
N SER A 490 -34.42 42.89 -12.41
CA SER A 490 -34.91 43.14 -11.05
C SER A 490 -33.82 43.56 -10.08
N GLN A 491 -32.58 43.10 -10.28
CA GLN A 491 -31.49 43.24 -9.31
C GLN A 491 -30.66 44.50 -9.57
N GLY A 492 -30.61 45.01 -10.80
CA GLY A 492 -30.08 46.34 -11.10
C GLY A 492 -29.31 46.46 -12.41
N GLU A 493 -29.84 45.87 -13.50
CA GLU A 493 -29.32 46.09 -14.86
C GLU A 493 -29.04 47.59 -15.09
N TRP A 494 -27.93 47.87 -15.76
CA TRP A 494 -27.54 49.23 -16.07
C TRP A 494 -28.47 49.75 -17.16
N ASN A 495 -28.98 50.96 -16.94
CA ASN A 495 -29.99 51.56 -17.80
C ASN A 495 -29.38 52.84 -18.34
N ASP A 496 -29.09 52.89 -19.64
CA ASP A 496 -28.56 54.08 -20.32
C ASP A 496 -29.48 55.31 -20.18
N GLN A 497 -30.72 55.12 -19.72
CA GLN A 497 -31.64 56.19 -19.38
C GLN A 497 -31.45 56.68 -17.93
N PRO A 498 -31.22 58.00 -17.72
CA PRO A 498 -31.10 58.59 -16.39
C PRO A 498 -32.29 58.28 -15.47
N SER A 499 -32.02 57.61 -14.36
CA SER A 499 -33.04 57.19 -13.38
C SER A 499 -32.96 58.00 -12.08
N ARG A 500 -34.11 58.16 -11.43
CA ARG A 500 -34.27 58.75 -10.08
C ARG A 500 -34.21 57.72 -8.95
N TYR A 501 -34.09 56.44 -9.30
CA TYR A 501 -33.94 55.33 -8.36
C TYR A 501 -32.51 54.83 -8.43
N LEU A 502 -31.89 54.49 -7.29
CA LEU A 502 -30.57 53.87 -7.27
C LEU A 502 -30.51 52.64 -8.20
N SER A 503 -29.56 52.68 -9.14
CA SER A 503 -29.15 51.53 -9.97
C SER A 503 -27.68 51.70 -10.39
N GLY A 504 -27.20 50.79 -11.23
CA GLY A 504 -25.77 50.66 -11.52
C GLY A 504 -25.01 49.94 -10.41
N PRO A 505 -23.66 49.87 -10.51
CA PRO A 505 -22.80 49.04 -9.67
C PRO A 505 -23.01 49.14 -8.15
N VAL A 506 -23.42 50.29 -7.59
CA VAL A 506 -23.68 50.39 -6.14
C VAL A 506 -24.93 49.62 -5.71
N ARG A 507 -26.02 49.65 -6.49
CA ARG A 507 -27.19 48.79 -6.22
C ARG A 507 -26.82 47.33 -6.41
N VAL A 508 -26.15 47.03 -7.52
CA VAL A 508 -25.73 45.66 -7.87
C VAL A 508 -24.85 45.07 -6.77
N ALA A 509 -23.82 45.78 -6.31
CA ALA A 509 -22.96 45.34 -5.20
C ALA A 509 -23.73 45.18 -3.88
N LYS A 510 -24.71 46.05 -3.58
CA LYS A 510 -25.57 45.93 -2.38
C LYS A 510 -26.49 44.71 -2.43
N VAL A 511 -27.15 44.45 -3.57
CA VAL A 511 -27.98 43.24 -3.75
C VAL A 511 -27.11 41.98 -3.68
N PHE A 512 -25.94 41.98 -4.32
CA PHE A 512 -24.95 40.90 -4.23
C PHE A 512 -24.41 40.70 -2.79
N ASN A 513 -24.43 41.74 -1.95
CA ASN A 513 -24.12 41.69 -0.52
C ASN A 513 -25.24 41.16 0.37
N GLY A 514 -26.45 40.95 -0.16
CA GLY A 514 -27.63 40.63 0.66
C GLY A 514 -28.23 41.83 1.39
N GLU A 515 -27.91 43.07 0.98
CA GLU A 515 -28.46 44.29 1.57
C GLU A 515 -29.84 44.62 0.98
N VAL A 516 -30.88 44.59 1.83
CA VAL A 516 -32.26 44.93 1.44
C VAL A 516 -32.41 46.44 1.25
N PHE A 517 -32.83 46.86 0.06
CA PHE A 517 -33.02 48.28 -0.26
C PHE A 517 -34.47 48.73 -0.03
N GLN A 518 -34.78 49.19 1.18
CA GLN A 518 -36.08 49.80 1.47
C GLN A 518 -36.21 51.16 0.76
N PRO A 519 -37.24 51.39 -0.08
CA PRO A 519 -37.49 52.68 -0.72
C PRO A 519 -38.08 53.67 0.30
N THR A 520 -37.21 54.23 1.14
CA THR A 520 -37.55 55.31 2.08
C THR A 520 -37.10 56.66 1.52
N ASP A 521 -37.84 57.74 1.80
CA ASP A 521 -37.63 59.08 1.21
C ASP A 521 -36.33 59.82 1.63
N LYS A 522 -35.31 59.09 2.10
CA LYS A 522 -34.00 59.61 2.53
C LYS A 522 -32.89 58.61 2.20
N GLU A 523 -32.55 58.47 0.92
CA GLU A 523 -31.31 57.81 0.51
C GLU A 523 -30.10 58.48 1.20
N ASP A 524 -29.19 57.66 1.75
CA ASP A 524 -28.00 58.15 2.46
C ASP A 524 -27.02 58.82 1.47
N PRO A 525 -26.66 60.10 1.63
CA PRO A 525 -25.70 60.79 0.77
C PRO A 525 -24.31 60.11 0.69
N GLY A 526 -23.93 59.30 1.67
CA GLY A 526 -22.69 58.52 1.69
C GLY A 526 -22.61 57.45 0.58
N ILE A 527 -23.75 56.97 0.10
CA ILE A 527 -23.87 55.99 -1.01
C ILE A 527 -23.24 56.56 -2.30
N TYR A 528 -23.29 57.88 -2.48
CA TYR A 528 -22.78 58.60 -3.65
C TYR A 528 -21.35 59.13 -3.46
N SER A 529 -20.59 58.61 -2.49
CA SER A 529 -19.20 58.97 -2.26
C SER A 529 -18.23 58.25 -3.20
N ASN A 530 -17.08 58.86 -3.49
CA ASN A 530 -16.00 58.23 -4.27
C ASN A 530 -15.60 56.84 -3.74
N GLU A 531 -15.53 56.70 -2.42
CA GLU A 531 -15.14 55.44 -1.77
C GLU A 531 -16.22 54.36 -1.93
N ALA A 532 -17.50 54.69 -1.74
CA ALA A 532 -18.60 53.76 -1.96
C ALA A 532 -18.67 53.29 -3.42
N LEU A 533 -18.55 54.22 -4.38
CA LEU A 533 -18.54 53.92 -5.82
C LEU A 533 -17.34 53.05 -6.20
N TYR A 534 -16.14 53.41 -5.75
CA TYR A 534 -14.90 52.68 -6.03
C TYR A 534 -14.93 51.27 -5.43
N ASN A 535 -15.31 51.12 -4.16
CA ASN A 535 -15.38 49.82 -3.50
C ASN A 535 -16.46 48.93 -4.12
N SER A 536 -17.61 49.48 -4.53
CA SER A 536 -18.66 48.70 -5.21
C SER A 536 -18.17 48.16 -6.56
N VAL A 537 -17.55 49.01 -7.38
CA VAL A 537 -17.01 48.65 -8.69
C VAL A 537 -15.86 47.63 -8.57
N MET A 538 -14.88 47.88 -7.69
CA MET A 538 -13.74 46.97 -7.49
C MET A 538 -14.14 45.61 -6.91
N ASN A 539 -15.10 45.56 -5.99
CA ASN A 539 -15.57 44.30 -5.41
C ASN A 539 -16.41 43.50 -6.41
N LEU A 540 -17.29 44.16 -7.18
CA LEU A 540 -18.11 43.50 -8.20
C LEU A 540 -17.23 42.82 -9.27
N THR A 541 -16.21 43.51 -9.77
CA THR A 541 -15.26 42.93 -10.74
C THR A 541 -14.47 41.76 -10.15
N ARG A 542 -14.08 41.81 -8.86
CA ARG A 542 -13.38 40.70 -8.20
C ARG A 542 -14.26 39.48 -7.96
N SER A 543 -15.51 39.67 -7.56
CA SER A 543 -16.44 38.56 -7.29
C SER A 543 -16.99 37.89 -8.54
N ILE A 544 -17.13 38.61 -9.66
CA ILE A 544 -17.81 38.11 -10.86
C ILE A 544 -16.85 37.92 -12.05
N GLY A 545 -15.74 38.66 -12.12
CA GLY A 545 -14.76 38.58 -13.22
C GLY A 545 -14.23 37.16 -13.51
N PRO A 546 -13.82 36.36 -12.50
CA PRO A 546 -13.44 34.96 -12.72
C PRO A 546 -14.60 34.12 -13.27
N LEU A 547 -15.83 34.33 -12.80
CA LEU A 547 -17.01 33.59 -13.26
C LEU A 547 -17.42 33.96 -14.69
N LEU A 548 -17.17 35.21 -15.13
CA LEU A 548 -17.30 35.60 -16.54
C LEU A 548 -16.18 35.02 -17.41
N GLY A 549 -14.96 34.92 -16.89
CA GLY A 549 -13.90 34.13 -17.53
C GLY A 549 -14.33 32.68 -17.76
N HIS A 550 -15.04 32.08 -16.80
CA HIS A 550 -15.56 30.72 -16.89
C HIS A 550 -16.76 30.58 -17.84
N TYR A 551 -17.80 31.41 -17.71
CA TYR A 551 -19.08 31.26 -18.45
C TYR A 551 -19.18 32.05 -19.78
N ARG A 552 -18.30 33.02 -20.05
CA ARG A 552 -18.42 33.92 -21.22
C ARG A 552 -17.19 33.99 -22.13
N LEU A 553 -16.00 33.80 -21.59
CA LEU A 553 -14.77 33.79 -22.39
C LEU A 553 -14.32 32.39 -22.82
N ARG A 554 -15.06 31.34 -22.45
CA ARG A 554 -14.73 29.93 -22.67
C ARG A 554 -15.46 29.38 -23.90
N GLY A 555 -14.76 28.64 -24.75
CA GLY A 555 -15.33 27.81 -25.80
C GLY A 555 -14.82 26.36 -25.71
N GLU A 556 -15.53 25.43 -26.31
CA GLU A 556 -15.13 24.02 -26.41
C GLU A 556 -13.91 23.87 -27.36
N ASP A 557 -12.83 23.22 -26.90
CA ASP A 557 -11.59 23.06 -27.66
C ASP A 557 -10.73 21.91 -27.09
N ASP A 558 -10.63 20.80 -27.82
CA ASP A 558 -9.91 19.60 -27.40
C ASP A 558 -8.41 19.68 -27.73
N ALA A 559 -7.56 19.83 -26.70
CA ALA A 559 -6.10 19.85 -26.86
C ALA A 559 -5.37 18.92 -25.86
N VAL A 560 -4.25 18.35 -26.28
CA VAL A 560 -3.48 17.39 -25.45
C VAL A 560 -2.42 18.11 -24.62
N VAL A 561 -2.43 17.86 -23.31
CA VAL A 561 -1.51 18.45 -22.32
C VAL A 561 -0.84 17.34 -21.49
N LEU A 562 0.46 17.46 -21.24
CA LEU A 562 1.19 16.58 -20.33
C LEU A 562 0.99 17.04 -18.87
N GLY A 563 0.27 16.23 -18.10
CA GLY A 563 0.15 16.39 -16.65
C GLY A 563 1.02 15.40 -15.86
N SER A 564 0.93 15.47 -14.54
CA SER A 564 1.48 14.46 -13.62
C SER A 564 0.47 14.06 -12.55
N LYS A 565 0.20 12.76 -12.44
CA LYS A 565 -0.65 12.19 -11.40
C LYS A 565 0.22 11.72 -10.24
N LEU A 566 -0.16 12.06 -9.01
CA LEU A 566 0.50 11.53 -7.80
C LEU A 566 0.01 10.11 -7.56
N GLN A 567 0.85 9.12 -7.87
CA GLN A 567 0.55 7.71 -7.61
C GLN A 567 1.15 7.28 -6.26
N SER A 568 0.34 6.70 -5.39
CA SER A 568 0.80 6.12 -4.11
C SER A 568 1.45 4.76 -4.36
N ILE A 569 2.79 4.73 -4.38
CA ILE A 569 3.57 3.53 -4.69
C ILE A 569 4.09 2.89 -3.41
N ASN A 570 3.69 1.64 -3.17
CA ASN A 570 4.30 0.80 -2.16
C ASN A 570 5.72 0.40 -2.60
N ARG A 571 6.74 0.81 -1.84
CA ARG A 571 8.13 0.37 -2.01
C ARG A 571 8.58 -0.53 -0.87
N LEU A 572 9.50 -1.44 -1.18
CA LEU A 572 10.19 -2.26 -0.20
C LEU A 572 11.42 -1.51 0.32
N ALA A 573 11.42 -1.12 1.60
CA ALA A 573 12.54 -0.50 2.29
C ALA A 573 13.29 -1.50 3.18
N ILE A 574 14.51 -1.15 3.59
CA ILE A 574 15.29 -1.95 4.55
C ILE A 574 15.22 -1.34 5.96
N ASN A 575 14.94 -2.19 6.95
CA ASN A 575 15.05 -1.84 8.35
C ASN A 575 16.52 -1.61 8.72
N GLN A 576 16.86 -0.34 8.98
CA GLN A 576 18.18 0.12 9.36
C GLN A 576 18.80 -0.68 10.52
N TRP A 577 18.04 -0.90 11.61
CA TRP A 577 18.56 -1.53 12.82
C TRP A 577 18.81 -3.02 12.62
N THR A 578 17.92 -3.72 11.91
CA THR A 578 18.16 -5.10 11.50
C THR A 578 19.39 -5.21 10.60
N CYS A 579 19.48 -4.37 9.57
CA CYS A 579 20.57 -4.42 8.60
C CYS A 579 21.95 -4.16 9.23
N LEU A 580 22.08 -3.13 10.07
CA LEU A 580 23.32 -2.84 10.81
C LEU A 580 23.72 -3.98 11.75
N SER A 581 22.74 -4.61 12.42
CA SER A 581 22.97 -5.77 13.27
C SER A 581 23.48 -6.99 12.47
N MET A 582 22.89 -7.25 11.31
CA MET A 582 23.33 -8.32 10.40
C MET A 582 24.74 -8.06 9.85
N ILE A 583 25.06 -6.81 9.47
CA ILE A 583 26.39 -6.38 9.02
C ILE A 583 27.45 -6.63 10.11
N ALA A 584 27.20 -6.18 11.35
CA ALA A 584 28.12 -6.37 12.47
C ALA A 584 28.37 -7.87 12.78
N LEU A 585 27.32 -8.69 12.70
CA LEU A 585 27.41 -10.14 12.88
C LEU A 585 28.20 -10.83 11.74
N PHE A 586 28.06 -10.41 10.48
CA PHE A 586 28.92 -10.94 9.39
C PHE A 586 30.37 -10.50 9.54
N PHE A 587 30.63 -9.25 9.95
CA PHE A 587 31.99 -8.78 10.22
C PHE A 587 32.67 -9.61 11.31
N LEU A 588 31.96 -9.93 12.40
CA LEU A 588 32.43 -10.84 13.44
C LEU A 588 32.74 -12.25 12.89
N ALA A 589 31.88 -12.80 12.02
CA ALA A 589 32.12 -14.09 11.37
C ALA A 589 33.32 -14.08 10.39
N ILE A 590 33.58 -12.95 9.72
CA ILE A 590 34.77 -12.73 8.88
C ILE A 590 36.03 -12.73 9.75
N CYS A 591 36.06 -11.95 10.84
CA CYS A 591 37.20 -11.91 11.77
C CYS A 591 37.51 -13.30 12.37
N ILE A 592 36.49 -14.03 12.81
CA ILE A 592 36.65 -15.37 13.38
C ILE A 592 37.14 -16.37 12.33
N SER A 593 36.57 -16.35 11.12
CA SER A 593 36.95 -17.28 10.04
C SER A 593 38.36 -17.00 9.51
N THR A 594 38.73 -15.73 9.30
CA THR A 594 40.09 -15.34 8.88
C THR A 594 41.12 -15.69 9.95
N PHE A 595 40.87 -15.35 11.22
CA PHE A 595 41.74 -15.75 12.33
C PHE A 595 41.92 -17.28 12.38
N SER A 596 40.84 -18.04 12.20
CA SER A 596 40.89 -19.51 12.16
C SER A 596 41.76 -20.03 11.01
N VAL A 597 41.64 -19.45 9.82
CA VAL A 597 42.47 -19.77 8.65
C VAL A 597 43.95 -19.49 8.91
N PHE A 598 44.30 -18.31 9.42
CA PHE A 598 45.70 -17.96 9.66
C PHE A 598 46.31 -18.77 10.81
N ARG A 599 45.61 -18.89 11.95
CA ARG A 599 46.13 -19.51 13.17
C ARG A 599 46.30 -21.03 13.06
N HIS A 600 45.42 -21.72 12.33
CA HIS A 600 45.38 -23.18 12.27
C HIS A 600 45.79 -23.77 10.89
N LYS A 601 46.34 -22.96 9.98
CA LYS A 601 46.81 -23.38 8.64
C LYS A 601 47.77 -24.58 8.66
N CYS A 602 48.64 -24.65 9.67
CA CYS A 602 49.62 -25.73 9.82
C CYS A 602 49.10 -26.89 10.68
N GLN A 603 48.31 -26.57 11.73
CA GLN A 603 47.82 -27.56 12.70
C GLN A 603 46.82 -28.58 12.13
N THR A 604 46.32 -28.38 10.91
CA THR A 604 45.32 -29.22 10.23
C THR A 604 45.90 -30.27 9.26
N SER A 605 47.24 -30.38 9.15
CA SER A 605 47.96 -31.37 8.31
C SER A 605 48.68 -32.37 9.22
N VAL A 606 47.95 -33.39 9.68
CA VAL A 606 48.38 -34.15 10.88
C VAL A 606 48.78 -35.59 10.58
N TRP A 607 48.17 -36.25 9.60
CA TRP A 607 48.36 -37.68 9.30
C TRP A 607 48.47 -37.93 7.78
N TYR A 608 48.80 -39.15 7.34
CA TYR A 608 48.78 -39.51 5.91
C TYR A 608 47.41 -40.06 5.46
N ARG A 609 46.62 -40.59 6.39
CA ARG A 609 45.25 -41.07 6.16
C ARG A 609 44.23 -40.31 7.02
N ASP A 610 42.95 -40.54 6.77
CA ASP A 610 41.84 -40.18 7.66
C ASP A 610 41.83 -41.16 8.85
N PRO A 611 42.12 -40.71 10.08
CA PRO A 611 42.18 -41.60 11.23
C PRO A 611 40.80 -41.88 11.85
N VAL A 612 39.74 -41.14 11.50
CA VAL A 612 38.44 -41.22 12.20
C VAL A 612 37.50 -42.29 11.62
N THR A 613 37.76 -42.82 10.42
CA THR A 613 37.02 -44.00 9.96
C THR A 613 37.38 -45.21 10.83
N ALA A 614 36.50 -46.20 10.95
CA ALA A 614 36.79 -47.40 11.74
C ALA A 614 38.00 -48.18 11.16
N PHE A 615 38.18 -48.13 9.84
CA PHE A 615 39.36 -48.65 9.16
C PHE A 615 40.61 -47.78 9.37
N GLY A 616 40.44 -46.45 9.45
CA GLY A 616 41.52 -45.51 9.76
C GLY A 616 42.09 -45.69 11.17
N ASN A 617 41.20 -45.86 12.17
CA ASN A 617 41.60 -46.18 13.55
C ASN A 617 42.35 -47.52 13.61
N LEU A 618 41.88 -48.54 12.89
CA LEU A 618 42.51 -49.87 12.86
C LEU A 618 43.94 -49.83 12.28
N ILE A 619 44.15 -49.03 11.22
CA ILE A 619 45.49 -48.80 10.65
C ILE A 619 46.36 -48.01 11.65
N PHE A 620 45.85 -46.89 12.16
CA PHE A 620 46.59 -46.04 13.10
C PHE A 620 47.06 -46.80 14.34
N LEU A 621 46.16 -47.52 15.03
CA LEU A 621 46.47 -48.24 16.26
C LEU A 621 47.40 -49.45 16.06
N ARG A 622 47.47 -50.01 14.84
CA ARG A 622 48.47 -51.04 14.48
C ARG A 622 49.84 -50.41 14.22
N ASP A 623 49.86 -49.31 13.46
CA ASP A 623 51.09 -48.67 12.99
C ASP A 623 51.74 -47.77 14.06
N HIS A 624 51.03 -47.46 15.16
CA HIS A 624 51.46 -46.63 16.31
C HIS A 624 51.17 -47.31 17.68
N PRO A 625 51.78 -48.48 17.98
CA PRO A 625 51.45 -49.30 19.16
C PRO A 625 51.78 -48.63 20.51
N GLU A 626 52.69 -47.66 20.55
CA GLU A 626 53.02 -46.89 21.75
C GLU A 626 51.82 -46.08 22.29
N PHE A 627 50.94 -45.59 21.42
CA PHE A 627 49.70 -44.94 21.82
C PHE A 627 48.63 -45.94 22.27
N ALA A 628 48.67 -47.18 21.77
CA ALA A 628 47.76 -48.25 22.18
C ALA A 628 48.12 -48.84 23.56
N ASN A 629 49.41 -48.96 23.86
CA ASN A 629 49.91 -49.66 25.04
C ASN A 629 50.24 -48.73 26.23
N GLY A 630 50.54 -47.43 25.99
CA GLY A 630 51.15 -46.56 27.00
C GLY A 630 50.27 -45.48 27.65
N LEU A 631 49.05 -45.25 27.17
CA LEU A 631 48.31 -43.99 27.45
C LEU A 631 46.87 -44.12 27.98
N PHE A 632 46.32 -45.33 28.09
CA PHE A 632 45.00 -45.59 28.69
C PHE A 632 44.92 -47.04 29.19
N ASP A 633 43.92 -47.34 30.01
CA ASP A 633 43.56 -48.71 30.39
C ASP A 633 42.62 -49.32 29.32
N PRO A 634 43.08 -50.26 28.48
CA PRO A 634 42.22 -50.88 27.47
C PRO A 634 41.13 -51.76 28.10
N THR A 635 41.38 -52.33 29.28
CA THR A 635 40.43 -53.25 29.94
C THR A 635 39.17 -52.52 30.41
N ALA A 636 39.32 -51.29 30.91
CA ALA A 636 38.19 -50.44 31.31
C ALA A 636 37.33 -49.98 30.12
N GLU A 637 37.92 -49.70 28.95
CA GLU A 637 37.16 -49.37 27.73
C GLU A 637 36.51 -50.62 27.12
N LYS A 638 37.20 -51.77 27.12
CA LYS A 638 36.65 -53.07 26.73
C LYS A 638 35.43 -53.46 27.55
N GLU A 639 35.47 -53.27 28.88
CA GLU A 639 34.32 -53.52 29.76
C GLU A 639 33.12 -52.60 29.42
N LYS A 640 33.37 -51.31 29.08
CA LYS A 640 32.31 -50.41 28.61
C LYS A 640 31.66 -50.94 27.35
N TRP A 641 32.42 -51.42 26.36
CA TRP A 641 31.87 -52.03 25.16
C TRP A 641 31.06 -53.29 25.45
N ASP A 642 31.55 -54.19 26.31
CA ASP A 642 30.90 -55.45 26.72
C ASP A 642 29.60 -55.24 27.53
N ARG A 643 29.55 -54.21 28.38
CA ARG A 643 28.42 -53.95 29.30
C ARG A 643 27.44 -52.86 28.83
N CYS A 644 27.78 -52.08 27.80
CA CYS A 644 26.98 -50.95 27.30
C CYS A 644 25.46 -51.19 27.17
N ILE A 645 24.69 -50.22 27.67
CA ILE A 645 23.21 -50.07 27.52
C ILE A 645 22.85 -48.65 27.01
N PHE A 646 23.83 -47.88 26.53
CA PHE A 646 23.68 -46.47 26.18
C PHE A 646 22.65 -46.21 25.07
N THR A 647 22.06 -45.02 25.12
CA THR A 647 21.20 -44.43 24.08
C THR A 647 21.43 -42.91 24.06
N PRO A 648 21.72 -42.31 22.88
CA PRO A 648 21.84 -40.86 22.74
C PRO A 648 20.60 -40.13 23.24
N LEU A 649 20.79 -39.01 23.93
CA LEU A 649 19.73 -38.27 24.64
C LEU A 649 18.48 -38.02 23.77
N VAL A 650 18.70 -37.51 22.55
CA VAL A 650 17.67 -37.13 21.57
C VAL A 650 16.94 -38.34 20.97
N LEU A 651 17.52 -39.55 21.07
CA LEU A 651 16.87 -40.79 20.63
C LEU A 651 16.12 -41.51 21.76
N ARG A 652 16.13 -40.99 23.01
CA ARG A 652 15.39 -41.57 24.14
C ARG A 652 13.88 -41.34 23.98
N THR A 653 13.09 -42.31 24.44
CA THR A 653 11.63 -42.29 24.29
C THR A 653 10.97 -41.11 25.01
N TRP A 654 11.50 -40.65 26.14
CA TRP A 654 10.97 -39.47 26.84
C TRP A 654 11.26 -38.17 26.08
N ALA A 655 12.46 -38.02 25.49
CA ALA A 655 12.81 -36.83 24.72
C ALA A 655 11.91 -36.70 23.47
N ARG A 656 11.65 -37.82 22.79
CA ARG A 656 10.69 -37.88 21.67
C ARG A 656 9.25 -37.58 22.09
N LEU A 657 8.84 -37.98 23.31
CA LEU A 657 7.52 -37.65 23.84
C LEU A 657 7.39 -36.15 24.14
N SER A 658 8.37 -35.55 24.83
CA SER A 658 8.40 -34.11 25.10
C SER A 658 8.44 -33.27 23.82
N PHE A 659 9.24 -33.67 22.83
CA PHE A 659 9.29 -32.99 21.53
C PHE A 659 8.01 -33.19 20.71
N GLY A 660 7.42 -34.38 20.73
CA GLY A 660 6.13 -34.65 20.08
C GLY A 660 5.00 -33.80 20.66
N LEU A 661 4.97 -33.62 21.98
CA LEU A 661 4.04 -32.70 22.66
C LEU A 661 4.29 -31.25 22.26
N TYR A 662 5.55 -30.79 22.23
CA TYR A 662 5.91 -29.45 21.78
C TYR A 662 5.46 -29.17 20.33
N ALA A 663 5.72 -30.10 19.40
CA ALA A 663 5.30 -29.97 18.01
C ALA A 663 3.76 -29.99 17.84
N LEU A 664 3.05 -30.76 18.66
CA LEU A 664 1.58 -30.79 18.68
C LEU A 664 1.00 -29.48 19.23
N LEU A 665 1.55 -28.95 20.33
CA LEU A 665 1.16 -27.64 20.88
C LEU A 665 1.44 -26.50 19.88
N LEU A 666 2.55 -26.55 19.16
CA LEU A 666 2.87 -25.60 18.09
C LEU A 666 1.84 -25.68 16.95
N MET A 667 1.52 -26.89 16.48
CA MET A 667 0.49 -27.09 15.45
C MET A 667 -0.89 -26.58 15.89
N ALA A 668 -1.31 -26.91 17.12
CA ALA A 668 -2.57 -26.44 17.68
C ALA A 668 -2.59 -24.91 17.83
N GLY A 669 -1.48 -24.31 18.25
CA GLY A 669 -1.29 -22.86 18.31
C GLY A 669 -1.46 -22.19 16.94
N LEU A 670 -0.78 -22.67 15.91
CA LEU A 670 -0.86 -22.12 14.54
C LEU A 670 -2.28 -22.22 13.93
N ILE A 671 -3.02 -23.28 14.25
CA ILE A 671 -4.41 -23.46 13.82
C ILE A 671 -5.35 -22.55 14.62
N LEU A 672 -5.09 -22.35 15.92
CA LEU A 672 -5.85 -21.43 16.77
C LEU A 672 -5.64 -19.97 16.35
N THR A 673 -4.40 -19.55 16.08
CA THR A 673 -4.11 -18.19 15.61
C THR A 673 -4.67 -17.94 14.21
N LEU A 674 -4.65 -18.92 13.30
CA LEU A 674 -5.32 -18.79 12.00
C LEU A 674 -6.84 -18.63 12.16
N ARG A 675 -7.48 -19.42 13.04
CA ARG A 675 -8.90 -19.27 13.35
C ARG A 675 -9.22 -17.89 13.94
N LEU A 676 -8.41 -17.42 14.89
CA LEU A 676 -8.55 -16.09 15.48
C LEU A 676 -8.42 -15.00 14.42
N SER A 677 -7.33 -15.01 13.62
CA SER A 677 -7.10 -14.09 12.50
C SER A 677 -8.31 -14.00 11.56
N ASN A 678 -8.89 -15.14 11.18
CA ASN A 678 -10.06 -15.18 10.31
C ASN A 678 -11.35 -14.71 11.00
N SER A 679 -11.50 -14.92 12.31
CA SER A 679 -12.69 -14.50 13.07
C SER A 679 -12.68 -13.04 13.53
N SER A 680 -11.51 -12.40 13.61
CA SER A 680 -11.34 -11.05 14.15
C SER A 680 -10.75 -10.04 13.16
N GLY A 681 -10.66 -10.37 11.87
CA GLY A 681 -10.10 -9.48 10.85
C GLY A 681 -8.62 -9.14 11.11
N GLY A 682 -7.80 -10.17 11.36
CA GLY A 682 -6.41 -10.04 11.80
C GLY A 682 -6.23 -10.09 13.32
N LEU A 683 -4.99 -10.30 13.74
CA LEU A 683 -4.55 -10.60 15.10
C LEU A 683 -4.23 -9.35 15.94
N ALA A 684 -3.71 -8.30 15.31
CA ALA A 684 -3.28 -7.06 15.95
C ALA A 684 -3.49 -5.87 15.00
N THR A 685 -3.53 -4.65 15.53
CA THR A 685 -3.32 -3.41 14.76
C THR A 685 -1.83 -3.10 14.69
N ILE A 686 -1.39 -2.36 13.66
CA ILE A 686 0.00 -1.96 13.49
C ILE A 686 0.06 -0.46 13.20
N ASP A 687 0.57 0.30 14.16
CA ASP A 687 0.91 1.71 14.00
C ASP A 687 2.24 1.83 13.24
N GLU A 688 2.43 2.91 12.45
CA GLU A 688 3.42 2.95 11.38
C GLU A 688 4.89 2.81 11.83
N GLU A 689 5.22 3.19 13.06
CA GLU A 689 6.58 3.11 13.63
C GLU A 689 6.79 1.91 14.59
N GLY A 690 5.85 0.96 14.64
CA GLY A 690 5.78 -0.04 15.71
C GLY A 690 6.90 -1.09 15.74
N TYR A 691 7.74 -1.07 16.80
CA TYR A 691 8.69 -2.14 17.17
C TYR A 691 8.08 -3.56 17.19
N LEU A 692 6.76 -3.67 17.37
CA LEU A 692 5.98 -4.91 17.35
C LEU A 692 6.22 -5.77 16.09
N HIS A 693 6.50 -5.15 14.93
CA HIS A 693 6.79 -5.90 13.69
C HIS A 693 8.00 -6.85 13.82
N ILE A 694 9.03 -6.45 14.56
CA ILE A 694 10.22 -7.28 14.80
C ILE A 694 9.85 -8.46 15.72
N THR A 695 9.07 -8.22 16.77
CA THR A 695 8.63 -9.27 17.70
C THR A 695 7.81 -10.35 16.99
N TRP A 696 6.82 -9.96 16.19
CA TRP A 696 5.93 -10.88 15.48
C TRP A 696 6.61 -11.63 14.33
N THR A 697 7.70 -11.12 13.76
CA THR A 697 8.49 -11.84 12.73
C THR A 697 9.58 -12.75 13.33
N SER A 698 10.26 -12.32 14.40
CA SER A 698 11.39 -13.07 14.99
C SER A 698 10.98 -14.22 15.92
N VAL A 699 9.89 -14.09 16.69
CA VAL A 699 9.45 -15.15 17.62
C VAL A 699 9.03 -16.45 16.90
N PRO A 700 8.20 -16.41 15.83
CA PRO A 700 7.85 -17.62 15.08
C PRO A 700 9.07 -18.29 14.43
N ALA A 701 9.98 -17.51 13.84
CA ALA A 701 11.23 -18.02 13.26
C ALA A 701 12.11 -18.73 14.30
N SER A 702 12.18 -18.19 15.52
CA SER A 702 12.91 -18.81 16.65
C SER A 702 12.31 -20.15 17.09
N ILE A 703 10.98 -20.24 17.13
CA ILE A 703 10.23 -21.46 17.46
C ILE A 703 10.43 -22.53 16.37
N ALA A 704 10.34 -22.15 15.09
CA ALA A 704 10.61 -23.01 13.95
C ALA A 704 12.08 -23.51 13.92
N LEU A 705 13.03 -22.66 14.30
CA LEU A 705 14.44 -23.03 14.42
C LEU A 705 14.64 -24.10 15.51
N GLY A 706 13.90 -24.03 16.63
CA GLY A 706 13.89 -25.08 17.65
C GLY A 706 13.48 -26.45 17.10
N VAL A 707 12.43 -26.51 16.28
CA VAL A 707 11.99 -27.72 15.56
C VAL A 707 13.12 -28.25 14.65
N SER A 708 13.70 -27.37 13.82
CA SER A 708 14.78 -27.75 12.88
C SER A 708 16.03 -28.25 13.60
N LEU A 709 16.42 -27.66 14.73
CA LEU A 709 17.60 -28.05 15.50
C LEU A 709 17.43 -29.43 16.13
N TYR A 710 16.26 -29.73 16.71
CA TYR A 710 15.98 -31.06 17.28
C TYR A 710 16.01 -32.15 16.19
N ILE A 711 15.36 -31.92 15.04
CA ILE A 711 15.32 -32.90 13.94
C ILE A 711 16.71 -33.07 13.30
N SER A 712 17.49 -32.00 13.20
CA SER A 712 18.89 -32.08 12.77
C SER A 712 19.75 -32.89 13.75
N SER A 713 19.50 -32.79 15.06
CA SER A 713 20.16 -33.60 16.08
C SER A 713 19.74 -35.08 16.04
N CYS A 714 18.46 -35.37 15.73
CA CYS A 714 17.99 -36.73 15.43
C CYS A 714 18.74 -37.32 14.22
N ASP A 715 18.81 -36.62 13.10
CA ASP A 715 19.52 -37.08 11.89
C ASP A 715 21.00 -37.34 12.17
N TRP A 716 21.63 -36.39 12.84
CA TRP A 716 23.03 -36.47 13.23
C TRP A 716 23.31 -37.73 14.07
N ALA A 717 22.50 -38.02 15.10
CA ALA A 717 22.64 -39.21 15.94
C ALA A 717 22.29 -40.54 15.22
N TYR A 718 21.33 -40.53 14.29
CA TYR A 718 21.01 -41.71 13.46
C TYR A 718 22.14 -42.03 12.47
N ARG A 719 22.76 -41.01 11.88
CA ARG A 719 23.86 -41.16 10.92
C ARG A 719 25.17 -41.56 11.58
N ASP A 720 25.39 -41.09 12.81
CA ASP A 720 26.52 -41.47 13.63
C ASP A 720 26.57 -42.99 13.85
N LEU A 721 25.50 -43.53 14.43
CA LEU A 721 25.37 -44.96 14.76
C LEU A 721 25.07 -45.86 13.55
N GLY A 722 24.64 -45.29 12.41
CA GLY A 722 24.19 -46.04 11.23
C GLY A 722 25.23 -47.01 10.65
N ASN A 723 26.51 -46.67 10.74
CA ASN A 723 27.60 -47.56 10.30
C ASN A 723 27.77 -48.78 11.23
N LEU A 724 27.79 -48.56 12.56
CA LEU A 724 27.90 -49.65 13.54
C LEU A 724 26.66 -50.56 13.50
N TYR A 725 25.47 -49.98 13.32
CA TYR A 725 24.23 -50.73 13.13
C TYR A 725 24.33 -51.65 11.90
N ARG A 726 24.88 -51.15 10.79
CA ARG A 726 25.09 -51.95 9.59
C ARG A 726 26.10 -53.07 9.81
N LEU A 727 27.26 -52.77 10.40
CA LEU A 727 28.31 -53.74 10.75
C LEU A 727 27.82 -54.85 11.68
N SER A 728 26.88 -54.55 12.59
CA SER A 728 26.30 -55.57 13.48
C SER A 728 25.33 -56.51 12.76
N ARG A 729 24.60 -56.01 11.74
CA ARG A 729 23.61 -56.82 11.00
C ARG A 729 24.16 -57.54 9.78
N LYS A 730 25.19 -57.00 9.09
CA LYS A 730 25.75 -57.58 7.86
C LYS A 730 27.27 -57.37 7.77
N SER A 731 27.96 -58.34 7.19
CA SER A 731 29.37 -58.19 6.80
C SER A 731 29.52 -57.02 5.82
N CYS A 732 30.53 -56.17 6.06
CA CYS A 732 30.83 -54.97 5.27
C CYS A 732 32.22 -55.09 4.62
N ARG A 733 32.43 -54.44 3.47
CA ARG A 733 33.75 -54.40 2.79
C ARG A 733 34.64 -53.30 3.37
N THR A 734 35.95 -53.37 3.13
CA THR A 734 36.94 -52.31 3.45
C THR A 734 36.49 -50.92 3.02
N SER A 735 35.97 -50.78 1.79
CA SER A 735 35.47 -49.51 1.25
C SER A 735 34.22 -48.94 1.94
N GLU A 736 33.58 -49.72 2.81
CA GLU A 736 32.42 -49.33 3.60
C GLU A 736 32.78 -49.07 5.07
N LEU A 737 33.76 -49.81 5.60
CA LEU A 737 34.40 -49.54 6.90
C LEU A 737 35.22 -48.23 6.88
N ASP A 738 35.77 -47.89 5.71
CA ASP A 738 36.53 -46.67 5.40
C ASP A 738 35.64 -45.54 4.82
N ALA A 739 34.37 -45.47 5.25
CA ALA A 739 33.40 -44.46 4.83
C ALA A 739 32.52 -44.00 6.00
N SER A 740 32.45 -42.69 6.27
CA SER A 740 31.63 -42.11 7.35
C SER A 740 30.31 -41.53 6.82
N LEU A 741 29.16 -42.08 7.26
CA LEU A 741 27.82 -41.50 7.01
C LEU A 741 27.66 -40.09 7.59
N LEU A 742 28.42 -39.79 8.63
CA LEU A 742 28.40 -38.50 9.33
C LEU A 742 29.12 -37.41 8.52
N ASP A 743 30.24 -37.76 7.86
CA ASP A 743 31.03 -36.86 7.00
C ASP A 743 30.33 -36.50 5.66
N MET A 744 29.56 -37.44 5.09
CA MET A 744 28.91 -37.24 3.79
C MET A 744 27.93 -36.05 3.79
N MET A 745 27.93 -35.25 2.71
CA MET A 745 26.89 -34.25 2.45
C MET A 745 25.49 -34.88 2.49
N GLY A 746 24.49 -34.15 3.00
CA GLY A 746 23.18 -34.74 3.34
C GLY A 746 22.46 -35.45 2.19
N ILE A 747 22.47 -34.86 0.99
CA ILE A 747 21.90 -35.47 -0.23
C ILE A 747 22.64 -36.77 -0.60
N ARG A 748 23.97 -36.81 -0.44
CA ARG A 748 24.78 -38.02 -0.67
C ARG A 748 24.54 -39.08 0.41
N ALA A 749 24.37 -38.66 1.66
CA ALA A 749 24.01 -39.54 2.77
C ALA A 749 22.63 -40.17 2.55
N LEU A 750 21.64 -39.39 2.09
CA LEU A 750 20.31 -39.87 1.70
C LEU A 750 20.37 -40.89 0.56
N TYR A 751 21.06 -40.56 -0.55
CA TYR A 751 21.24 -41.47 -1.68
C TYR A 751 21.91 -42.80 -1.26
N TYR A 752 22.93 -42.73 -0.41
CA TYR A 752 23.63 -43.91 0.10
C TYR A 752 22.78 -44.72 1.08
N SER A 753 22.05 -44.08 2.00
CA SER A 753 21.17 -44.78 2.96
C SER A 753 19.96 -45.42 2.27
N ILE A 754 19.38 -44.81 1.22
CA ILE A 754 18.37 -45.44 0.36
C ILE A 754 18.95 -46.71 -0.29
N ARG A 755 20.11 -46.60 -0.97
CA ARG A 755 20.75 -47.75 -1.62
C ARG A 755 21.10 -48.88 -0.65
N GLN A 756 21.50 -48.56 0.58
CA GLN A 756 21.83 -49.54 1.63
C GLN A 756 20.61 -50.00 2.46
N LYS A 757 19.39 -49.53 2.15
CA LYS A 757 18.13 -49.82 2.88
C LYS A 757 18.18 -49.46 4.37
N LEU A 758 18.89 -48.38 4.73
CA LEU A 758 19.01 -47.84 6.08
C LEU A 758 17.84 -46.86 6.37
N TRP A 759 16.62 -47.35 6.36
CA TRP A 759 15.40 -46.52 6.33
C TRP A 759 15.26 -45.49 7.46
N SER A 760 15.75 -45.77 8.67
CA SER A 760 15.75 -44.77 9.75
C SER A 760 16.59 -43.54 9.41
N VAL A 761 17.74 -43.77 8.75
CA VAL A 761 18.64 -42.71 8.27
C VAL A 761 18.07 -42.01 7.04
N THR A 762 17.30 -42.70 6.19
CA THR A 762 16.60 -42.02 5.08
C THR A 762 15.51 -41.08 5.61
N CYS A 763 14.70 -41.55 6.57
CA CYS A 763 13.60 -40.77 7.15
C CYS A 763 14.10 -39.61 8.02
N SER A 764 15.19 -39.78 8.77
CA SER A 764 15.81 -38.65 9.47
C SER A 764 16.37 -37.61 8.49
N GLN A 765 17.04 -38.07 7.43
CA GLN A 765 17.70 -37.17 6.49
C GLN A 765 16.72 -36.43 5.59
N THR A 766 15.61 -37.04 5.15
CA THR A 766 14.54 -36.32 4.44
C THR A 766 13.85 -35.32 5.35
N LEU A 767 13.52 -35.71 6.59
CA LEU A 767 12.84 -34.82 7.53
C LEU A 767 13.71 -33.62 7.91
N ALA A 768 15.03 -33.80 8.08
CA ALA A 768 15.97 -32.71 8.30
C ALA A 768 16.10 -31.76 7.09
N LEU A 769 16.02 -32.28 5.85
CA LEU A 769 16.01 -31.42 4.65
C LEU A 769 14.72 -30.59 4.56
N ILE A 770 13.56 -31.19 4.85
CA ILE A 770 12.27 -30.50 4.88
C ILE A 770 12.23 -29.45 6.01
N CYS A 771 12.70 -29.79 7.21
CA CYS A 771 12.74 -28.88 8.35
C CYS A 771 13.74 -27.72 8.18
N GLY A 772 14.73 -27.83 7.28
CA GLY A 772 15.57 -26.68 6.91
C GLY A 772 14.74 -25.54 6.31
N VAL A 773 13.79 -25.87 5.43
CA VAL A 773 12.91 -24.91 4.74
C VAL A 773 11.84 -24.34 5.68
N LEU A 774 11.48 -25.04 6.75
CA LEU A 774 10.49 -24.60 7.75
C LEU A 774 10.80 -23.20 8.32
N THR A 775 12.07 -22.91 8.60
CA THR A 775 12.50 -21.61 9.13
C THR A 775 12.30 -20.46 8.13
N SER A 776 12.48 -20.72 6.84
CA SER A 776 12.20 -19.75 5.77
C SER A 776 10.71 -19.56 5.50
N LEU A 777 9.88 -20.59 5.59
CA LEU A 777 8.43 -20.45 5.36
C LEU A 777 7.76 -19.61 6.45
N VAL A 778 8.19 -19.79 7.70
CA VAL A 778 7.60 -19.10 8.86
C VAL A 778 7.88 -17.58 8.88
N SER A 779 8.81 -17.07 8.05
CA SER A 779 9.04 -15.62 7.87
C SER A 779 7.91 -14.89 7.09
N VAL A 780 7.07 -15.66 6.38
CA VAL A 780 5.95 -15.16 5.57
C VAL A 780 4.60 -15.58 6.17
N LEU A 781 4.62 -16.13 7.39
CA LEU A 781 3.41 -16.59 8.09
C LEU A 781 2.45 -15.45 8.44
N PHE A 782 2.98 -14.23 8.65
CA PHE A 782 2.19 -13.04 8.97
C PHE A 782 2.47 -11.91 7.96
N ALA A 783 1.39 -11.35 7.44
CA ALA A 783 1.34 -10.21 6.52
C ALA A 783 0.67 -9.01 7.19
N VAL A 784 0.66 -7.87 6.52
CA VAL A 784 -0.04 -6.65 6.95
C VAL A 784 -1.03 -6.27 5.86
N GLU A 785 -2.31 -6.17 6.22
CA GLU A 785 -3.42 -5.89 5.30
C GLU A 785 -4.26 -4.73 5.86
N VAL A 786 -4.89 -3.95 5.00
CA VAL A 786 -5.86 -2.92 5.42
C VAL A 786 -7.21 -3.60 5.57
N ILE A 787 -7.78 -3.57 6.78
CA ILE A 787 -9.07 -4.22 7.09
C ILE A 787 -9.95 -3.18 7.78
N PRO A 788 -11.01 -2.68 7.12
CA PRO A 788 -11.84 -1.63 7.66
C PRO A 788 -12.59 -2.09 8.92
N GLU A 789 -12.68 -1.22 9.92
CA GLU A 789 -13.45 -1.47 11.14
C GLU A 789 -14.70 -0.61 11.16
N SER A 790 -15.87 -1.24 11.15
CA SER A 790 -17.15 -0.58 11.38
C SER A 790 -17.46 -0.52 12.87
N THR A 791 -17.83 0.68 13.34
CA THR A 791 -18.23 0.95 14.72
C THR A 791 -19.56 1.70 14.73
N ILE A 792 -20.44 1.40 15.69
CA ILE A 792 -21.69 2.14 15.85
C ILE A 792 -21.44 3.31 16.81
N VAL A 793 -21.70 4.52 16.33
CA VAL A 793 -21.57 5.77 17.08
C VAL A 793 -22.93 6.46 17.09
N GLN A 794 -23.27 7.09 18.22
CA GLN A 794 -24.52 7.85 18.32
C GLN A 794 -24.27 9.29 17.88
N PHE A 795 -25.11 9.77 16.98
CA PHE A 795 -25.19 11.15 16.55
C PHE A 795 -26.42 11.80 17.16
N GLN A 796 -26.26 13.01 17.68
CA GLN A 796 -27.33 13.83 18.21
C GLN A 796 -27.89 14.72 17.09
N GLN A 797 -29.20 14.69 16.88
CA GLN A 797 -29.88 15.68 16.04
C GLN A 797 -29.85 17.05 16.75
N GLN A 798 -29.37 18.08 16.07
CA GLN A 798 -29.27 19.44 16.61
C GLN A 798 -30.36 20.39 16.10
N THR A 799 -31.03 20.07 14.99
CA THR A 799 -32.06 20.95 14.40
C THR A 799 -33.37 20.23 14.07
N VAL A 800 -34.48 20.95 14.13
CA VAL A 800 -35.80 20.55 13.60
C VAL A 800 -36.25 21.53 12.51
N PHE A 801 -37.28 21.16 11.76
CA PHE A 801 -37.99 22.10 10.88
C PHE A 801 -39.31 22.50 11.54
N SER A 802 -39.66 23.78 11.46
CA SER A 802 -40.92 24.31 11.98
C SER A 802 -41.56 25.28 10.99
N LEU A 803 -42.85 25.55 11.18
CA LEU A 803 -43.48 26.71 10.58
C LEU A 803 -42.70 28.00 10.90
N ARG A 804 -42.76 28.99 10.01
CA ARG A 804 -42.28 30.35 10.28
C ARG A 804 -43.15 30.99 11.37
N GLU A 805 -42.59 31.94 12.10
CA GLU A 805 -43.39 32.86 12.92
C GLU A 805 -44.30 33.71 12.00
N ASP A 806 -45.39 34.29 12.55
CA ASP A 806 -46.41 35.02 11.78
C ASP A 806 -45.94 36.42 11.34
N ILE A 807 -44.87 36.42 10.53
CA ILE A 807 -44.16 37.58 9.99
C ILE A 807 -44.56 37.72 8.53
N PRO A 808 -45.04 38.89 8.07
CA PRO A 808 -45.40 39.11 6.68
C PRO A 808 -44.25 38.84 5.70
N TYR A 809 -44.61 38.29 4.53
CA TYR A 809 -43.69 38.21 3.39
C TYR A 809 -43.18 39.61 3.04
N ASN A 810 -41.87 39.81 3.14
CA ASN A 810 -41.22 41.12 2.99
C ASN A 810 -40.04 41.03 2.00
N ASP A 811 -39.44 42.17 1.69
CA ASP A 811 -38.30 42.27 0.75
C ASP A 811 -37.11 41.38 1.14
N SER A 812 -36.90 41.11 2.44
CA SER A 812 -35.82 40.22 2.91
C SER A 812 -36.11 38.74 2.62
N TYR A 813 -37.37 38.30 2.70
CA TYR A 813 -37.76 36.95 2.33
C TYR A 813 -37.74 36.77 0.79
N GLY A 814 -38.14 37.79 0.03
CA GLY A 814 -37.94 37.78 -1.43
C GLY A 814 -36.46 37.69 -1.82
N LEU A 815 -35.59 38.41 -1.11
CA LEU A 815 -34.14 38.33 -1.31
C LEU A 815 -33.60 36.93 -0.98
N ARG A 816 -34.12 36.26 0.07
CA ARG A 816 -33.84 34.85 0.37
C ARG A 816 -34.28 33.90 -0.73
N GLN A 817 -35.50 34.05 -1.25
CA GLN A 817 -35.95 33.29 -2.42
C GLN A 817 -35.02 33.50 -3.63
N THR A 818 -34.51 34.72 -3.84
CA THR A 818 -33.59 35.06 -4.93
C THR A 818 -32.18 34.50 -4.73
N GLN A 819 -31.73 34.38 -3.47
CA GLN A 819 -30.50 33.64 -3.12
C GLN A 819 -30.68 32.15 -3.43
N VAL A 820 -31.80 31.53 -3.03
CA VAL A 820 -32.10 30.13 -3.33
C VAL A 820 -32.25 29.89 -4.84
N ALA A 821 -32.88 30.80 -5.57
CA ALA A 821 -33.01 30.75 -7.03
C ALA A 821 -31.66 30.62 -7.76
N ALA A 822 -30.60 31.17 -7.16
CA ALA A 822 -29.24 31.10 -7.69
C ALA A 822 -28.70 29.66 -7.81
N LEU A 823 -29.21 28.74 -6.98
CA LEU A 823 -28.82 27.34 -6.92
C LEU A 823 -29.40 26.48 -8.06
N LEU A 824 -30.39 26.98 -8.82
CA LEU A 824 -31.03 26.24 -9.91
C LEU A 824 -30.24 26.27 -11.23
N LEU A 825 -29.38 27.27 -11.41
CA LEU A 825 -28.82 27.56 -12.73
C LEU A 825 -27.62 26.66 -13.05
N ARG A 826 -27.51 26.23 -14.32
CA ARG A 826 -26.44 25.34 -14.83
C ARG A 826 -26.30 23.99 -14.10
N ARG A 827 -27.33 23.52 -13.39
CA ARG A 827 -27.32 22.30 -12.54
C ARG A 827 -26.95 20.98 -13.23
N GLY A 828 -26.84 20.94 -14.55
CA GLY A 828 -26.27 19.82 -15.31
C GLY A 828 -24.74 19.78 -15.38
N GLU A 829 -24.04 20.84 -14.94
CA GLU A 829 -22.58 20.91 -14.92
C GLU A 829 -21.98 19.98 -13.84
N ALA A 830 -20.87 19.33 -14.20
CA ALA A 830 -20.23 18.35 -13.32
C ALA A 830 -19.63 19.01 -12.06
N ASN A 831 -19.82 18.34 -10.91
CA ASN A 831 -19.23 18.70 -9.61
C ASN A 831 -19.80 19.98 -8.93
N LEU A 832 -21.03 20.39 -9.24
CA LEU A 832 -21.76 21.38 -8.45
C LEU A 832 -22.17 20.79 -7.08
N THR A 833 -21.60 21.32 -5.98
CA THR A 833 -21.88 20.88 -4.61
C THR A 833 -23.21 21.39 -4.07
N TYR A 834 -23.88 20.60 -3.23
CA TYR A 834 -25.08 21.03 -2.49
C TYR A 834 -24.74 21.87 -1.26
N PRO A 835 -25.60 22.83 -0.86
CA PRO A 835 -25.53 23.48 0.45
C PRO A 835 -25.60 22.50 1.62
N LYS A 836 -24.92 22.81 2.73
CA LYS A 836 -24.83 21.91 3.90
C LYS A 836 -26.21 21.47 4.40
N ASN A 837 -26.33 20.19 4.74
CA ASN A 837 -27.55 19.50 5.19
C ASN A 837 -28.69 19.41 4.14
N THR A 838 -28.38 19.50 2.84
CA THR A 838 -29.30 19.16 1.74
C THR A 838 -28.64 18.23 0.73
N PHE A 839 -29.45 17.48 -0.01
CA PHE A 839 -29.03 16.81 -1.23
C PHE A 839 -30.23 16.73 -2.18
N ASP A 840 -30.07 17.28 -3.38
CA ASP A 840 -31.15 17.41 -4.35
C ASP A 840 -32.40 18.08 -3.74
N ASP A 841 -33.58 17.49 -3.91
CA ASP A 841 -34.83 17.96 -3.29
C ASP A 841 -35.08 17.40 -1.86
N LEU A 842 -34.05 16.83 -1.23
CA LEU A 842 -34.07 16.36 0.16
C LEU A 842 -33.40 17.39 1.09
N VAL A 843 -34.06 17.71 2.20
CA VAL A 843 -33.47 18.48 3.31
C VAL A 843 -33.40 17.64 4.59
N PHE A 844 -32.22 17.60 5.21
CA PHE A 844 -31.92 16.74 6.37
C PHE A 844 -31.80 17.55 7.66
N PRO A 845 -32.14 16.98 8.83
CA PRO A 845 -31.70 17.52 10.10
C PRO A 845 -30.16 17.61 10.17
N ALA A 846 -29.63 18.60 10.89
CA ALA A 846 -28.19 18.66 11.17
C ALA A 846 -27.86 17.73 12.34
N PHE A 847 -26.75 17.00 12.22
CA PHE A 847 -26.30 15.99 13.19
C PHE A 847 -24.88 16.27 13.69
N GLU A 848 -24.64 15.99 14.97
CA GLU A 848 -23.32 16.09 15.60
C GLU A 848 -22.97 14.77 16.30
N SER A 849 -21.70 14.34 16.21
CA SER A 849 -21.26 13.09 16.86
C SER A 849 -21.14 13.28 18.38
N THR A 850 -21.75 12.39 19.16
CA THR A 850 -21.64 12.40 20.64
C THR A 850 -20.22 12.07 21.17
N LYS A 851 -19.29 11.75 20.26
CA LYS A 851 -17.87 11.51 20.55
C LYS A 851 -17.03 12.29 19.56
N SER A 852 -15.91 12.86 20.02
CA SER A 852 -14.87 13.41 19.15
C SER A 852 -14.33 12.32 18.20
N LEU A 853 -14.71 12.39 16.93
CA LEU A 853 -14.15 11.56 15.87
C LEU A 853 -12.86 12.21 15.36
N ASP A 854 -11.85 11.38 15.13
CA ASP A 854 -10.54 11.81 14.65
C ASP A 854 -10.58 11.99 13.13
N THR A 855 -11.03 13.16 12.68
CA THR A 855 -11.20 13.52 11.26
C THR A 855 -9.90 13.65 10.48
N SER A 856 -8.73 13.41 11.10
CA SER A 856 -7.47 13.18 10.39
C SER A 856 -7.37 11.80 9.73
N ARG A 857 -8.27 10.87 10.06
CA ARG A 857 -8.36 9.53 9.48
C ARG A 857 -9.36 9.49 8.33
N ASN A 858 -9.14 8.57 7.39
CA ASN A 858 -10.10 8.25 6.34
C ASN A 858 -11.31 7.50 6.94
N LEU A 859 -12.25 8.27 7.50
CA LEU A 859 -13.50 7.84 8.12
C LEU A 859 -14.67 8.07 7.16
N THR A 860 -15.47 7.04 6.94
CA THR A 860 -16.76 7.16 6.23
C THR A 860 -17.91 6.82 7.18
N VAL A 861 -18.94 7.66 7.25
CA VAL A 861 -20.07 7.55 8.17
C VAL A 861 -21.36 7.33 7.39
N THR A 862 -22.06 6.23 7.64
CA THR A 862 -23.40 5.99 7.12
C THR A 862 -24.43 6.18 8.24
N ILE A 863 -25.46 6.98 8.00
CA ILE A 863 -26.54 7.27 8.94
C ILE A 863 -27.90 7.13 8.24
N ASN A 864 -28.86 6.50 8.90
CA ASN A 864 -30.24 6.49 8.44
C ASN A 864 -30.99 7.62 9.17
N THR A 865 -31.60 8.52 8.41
CA THR A 865 -32.34 9.67 8.92
C THR A 865 -33.63 9.88 8.11
N PRO A 866 -34.73 10.34 8.72
CA PRO A 866 -35.79 10.96 7.95
C PRO A 866 -35.24 12.20 7.23
N ALA A 867 -35.71 12.41 6.00
CA ALA A 867 -35.50 13.60 5.20
C ALA A 867 -36.86 14.18 4.81
N LEU A 868 -36.95 15.50 4.68
CA LEU A 868 -38.15 16.14 4.14
C LEU A 868 -37.98 16.35 2.64
N LYS A 869 -39.05 16.05 1.89
CA LYS A 869 -39.16 16.18 0.42
C LYS A 869 -40.53 16.74 0.07
N VAL A 870 -40.63 17.59 -0.95
CA VAL A 870 -41.94 17.99 -1.49
C VAL A 870 -42.50 16.87 -2.35
N LYS A 871 -43.80 16.59 -2.22
CA LYS A 871 -44.55 15.61 -3.03
C LYS A 871 -45.49 16.33 -4.00
N PRO A 872 -45.49 15.99 -5.30
CA PRO A 872 -46.42 16.52 -6.28
C PRO A 872 -47.70 15.68 -6.38
N SER A 873 -48.79 16.30 -6.82
CA SER A 873 -50.02 15.65 -7.27
C SER A 873 -50.55 16.46 -8.46
N CYS A 874 -50.27 15.99 -9.68
CA CYS A 874 -50.59 16.69 -10.93
C CYS A 874 -51.71 15.98 -11.69
N ALA A 875 -52.57 16.77 -12.36
CA ALA A 875 -53.61 16.29 -13.25
C ALA A 875 -53.74 17.17 -14.51
N GLU A 876 -54.10 16.58 -15.65
CA GLU A 876 -54.42 17.32 -16.87
C GLU A 876 -55.76 18.06 -16.71
N VAL A 877 -55.82 19.30 -17.19
CA VAL A 877 -57.03 20.13 -17.17
C VAL A 877 -57.81 19.92 -18.48
N PRO A 878 -59.07 19.44 -18.44
CA PRO A 878 -59.83 19.10 -19.65
C PRO A 878 -60.04 20.30 -20.58
N LYS A 879 -59.93 20.08 -21.91
CA LYS A 879 -60.04 21.14 -22.93
C LYS A 879 -61.37 21.90 -22.92
N ASP A 880 -62.45 21.32 -22.40
CA ASP A 880 -63.76 21.99 -22.26
C ASP A 880 -63.79 23.09 -21.17
N SER A 881 -62.79 23.13 -20.27
CA SER A 881 -62.76 24.05 -19.13
C SER A 881 -62.14 25.43 -19.42
N TYR A 882 -61.34 25.53 -20.49
CA TYR A 882 -60.63 26.75 -20.87
C TYR A 882 -60.85 27.12 -22.34
N ARG A 883 -60.48 28.35 -22.71
CA ARG A 883 -60.51 28.85 -24.09
C ARG A 883 -59.25 29.63 -24.42
N LEU A 884 -58.64 29.29 -25.56
CA LEU A 884 -57.57 30.08 -26.15
C LEU A 884 -58.16 31.15 -27.08
N THR A 885 -57.58 32.34 -27.05
CA THR A 885 -57.95 33.46 -27.95
C THR A 885 -56.70 34.10 -28.54
N PHE A 886 -56.59 34.13 -29.86
CA PHE A 886 -55.43 34.65 -30.57
C PHE A 886 -55.58 36.12 -30.95
N ARG A 887 -54.47 36.85 -30.92
CA ARG A 887 -54.39 38.26 -31.29
C ARG A 887 -53.10 38.51 -32.05
N ASN A 888 -53.17 39.36 -33.07
CA ASN A 888 -51.99 39.91 -33.73
C ASN A 888 -52.00 41.45 -33.72
N TYR A 889 -50.81 42.04 -33.81
CA TYR A 889 -50.63 43.46 -34.13
C TYR A 889 -49.44 43.64 -35.08
N THR A 890 -49.47 44.71 -35.88
CA THR A 890 -48.36 45.06 -36.78
C THR A 890 -47.82 46.44 -36.44
N GLU A 891 -46.53 46.52 -36.10
CA GLU A 891 -45.84 47.77 -35.77
C GLU A 891 -44.52 47.84 -36.55
N SER A 892 -44.23 49.01 -37.15
CA SER A 892 -43.01 49.24 -37.95
C SER A 892 -42.70 48.18 -39.03
N GLY A 893 -43.75 47.53 -39.57
CA GLY A 893 -43.64 46.45 -40.57
C GLY A 893 -43.44 45.04 -40.00
N LYS A 894 -43.38 44.88 -38.67
CA LYS A 894 -43.26 43.60 -37.96
C LYS A 894 -44.62 43.18 -37.41
N THR A 895 -45.06 41.95 -37.67
CA THR A 895 -46.31 41.40 -37.12
C THR A 895 -46.01 40.48 -35.96
N TRP A 896 -46.58 40.77 -34.79
CA TRP A 896 -46.45 39.98 -33.57
C TRP A 896 -47.73 39.21 -33.27
N PHE A 897 -47.60 37.97 -32.81
CA PHE A 897 -48.68 37.10 -32.37
C PHE A 897 -48.68 36.90 -30.85
N TYR A 898 -49.88 36.80 -30.28
CA TYR A 898 -50.16 36.55 -28.87
C TYR A 898 -51.33 35.56 -28.76
N SER A 899 -51.35 34.77 -27.69
CA SER A 899 -52.54 34.01 -27.28
C SER A 899 -52.92 34.36 -25.84
N SER A 900 -54.20 34.25 -25.50
CA SER A 900 -54.69 34.39 -24.14
C SER A 900 -55.38 33.11 -23.70
N TYR A 901 -54.95 32.56 -22.56
CA TYR A 901 -55.65 31.51 -21.85
C TYR A 901 -56.77 32.14 -21.01
N ASN A 902 -57.99 31.62 -21.15
CA ASN A 902 -59.17 32.07 -20.42
C ASN A 902 -59.85 30.89 -19.71
N GLU A 903 -60.00 30.95 -18.38
CA GLU A 903 -60.70 29.94 -17.56
C GLU A 903 -61.74 30.62 -16.66
N HIS A 904 -62.86 29.94 -16.39
CA HIS A 904 -63.99 30.48 -15.64
C HIS A 904 -64.41 29.53 -14.50
N THR A 905 -64.43 30.02 -13.26
CA THR A 905 -64.88 29.23 -12.09
C THR A 905 -65.88 30.01 -11.23
N PRO A 906 -66.98 29.39 -10.75
CA PRO A 906 -67.88 30.05 -9.81
C PRO A 906 -67.24 30.20 -8.42
N CYS A 907 -67.42 31.36 -7.80
CA CYS A 907 -67.05 31.57 -6.40
C CYS A 907 -67.78 30.58 -5.48
N PRO A 908 -67.20 30.18 -4.32
CA PRO A 908 -67.84 29.28 -3.36
C PRO A 908 -69.23 29.73 -2.87
N SER A 909 -69.52 31.03 -2.93
CA SER A 909 -70.82 31.63 -2.59
C SER A 909 -71.87 31.59 -3.73
N GLY A 910 -71.50 31.10 -4.93
CA GLY A 910 -72.38 30.97 -6.10
C GLY A 910 -72.83 32.27 -6.78
N GLN A 911 -72.52 33.44 -6.21
CA GLN A 911 -73.03 34.74 -6.70
C GLN A 911 -72.12 35.43 -7.74
N ARG A 912 -70.93 34.89 -7.99
CA ARG A 912 -69.91 35.46 -8.90
C ARG A 912 -69.17 34.36 -9.63
N VAL A 913 -68.55 34.73 -10.75
CA VAL A 913 -67.62 33.90 -11.51
C VAL A 913 -66.29 34.64 -11.57
N ILE A 914 -65.20 33.95 -11.24
CA ILE A 914 -63.82 34.41 -11.45
C ILE A 914 -63.46 34.12 -12.90
N ASN A 915 -62.89 35.11 -13.59
CA ASN A 915 -62.39 34.98 -14.95
C ASN A 915 -60.86 35.14 -14.92
N ILE A 916 -60.12 34.04 -15.04
CA ILE A 916 -58.65 34.10 -15.17
C ILE A 916 -58.33 34.31 -16.63
N THR A 917 -57.61 35.39 -16.95
CA THR A 917 -57.16 35.71 -18.31
C THR A 917 -55.66 36.00 -18.33
N THR A 918 -54.88 35.17 -19.01
CA THR A 918 -53.42 35.31 -19.10
C THR A 918 -52.99 35.37 -20.55
N GLU A 919 -52.54 36.54 -21.00
CA GLU A 919 -51.99 36.78 -22.35
C GLU A 919 -50.48 36.51 -22.34
N PHE A 920 -49.99 35.75 -23.33
CA PHE A 920 -48.57 35.45 -23.52
C PHE A 920 -48.18 35.60 -25.00
N PRO A 921 -46.93 36.03 -25.28
CA PRO A 921 -46.47 36.20 -26.66
C PRO A 921 -46.23 34.84 -27.34
N LEU A 922 -46.40 34.82 -28.66
CA LEU A 922 -46.01 33.72 -29.53
C LEU A 922 -44.78 34.09 -30.37
N GLY A 923 -44.62 35.39 -30.69
CA GLY A 923 -43.42 35.96 -31.31
C GLY A 923 -43.72 36.73 -32.61
N GLU A 924 -42.67 37.02 -33.39
CA GLU A 924 -42.79 37.79 -34.64
C GLU A 924 -42.89 36.87 -35.87
N ALA A 925 -43.99 37.03 -36.63
CA ALA A 925 -44.39 36.23 -37.79
C ALA A 925 -43.39 36.17 -38.96
N SER A 926 -42.32 36.97 -38.93
CA SER A 926 -41.29 37.03 -39.97
C SER A 926 -40.08 36.14 -39.67
N LEU A 927 -39.99 35.59 -38.45
CA LEU A 927 -38.77 34.99 -37.91
C LEU A 927 -38.83 33.45 -37.79
N PHE A 928 -40.01 32.85 -37.96
CA PHE A 928 -40.24 31.41 -37.81
C PHE A 928 -41.58 30.97 -38.43
N ASP A 929 -41.68 29.69 -38.79
CA ASP A 929 -42.96 29.02 -39.17
C ASP A 929 -43.69 28.43 -37.94
N ARG A 930 -42.93 28.11 -36.89
CA ARG A 930 -43.35 27.47 -35.63
C ARG A 930 -42.70 28.15 -34.42
N SER A 931 -43.43 28.27 -33.33
CA SER A 931 -42.92 28.80 -32.05
C SER A 931 -43.40 27.98 -30.86
N TYR A 932 -42.56 27.86 -29.83
CA TYR A 932 -42.86 27.10 -28.61
C TYR A 932 -43.25 28.01 -27.47
N VAL A 933 -44.26 27.59 -26.72
CA VAL A 933 -44.81 28.28 -25.56
C VAL A 933 -44.68 27.38 -24.34
N ALA A 934 -44.21 27.94 -23.23
CA ALA A 934 -44.31 27.30 -21.92
C ALA A 934 -44.39 28.38 -20.84
N THR A 935 -45.44 28.36 -20.01
CA THR A 935 -45.60 29.37 -18.94
C THR A 935 -46.44 28.87 -17.76
N THR A 936 -46.34 29.58 -16.64
CA THR A 936 -47.17 29.43 -15.45
C THR A 936 -48.38 30.36 -15.52
N VAL A 937 -49.57 29.85 -15.21
CA VAL A 937 -50.85 30.56 -15.18
C VAL A 937 -51.40 30.55 -13.75
N GLU A 938 -52.07 31.63 -13.36
CA GLU A 938 -52.72 31.76 -12.05
C GLU A 938 -53.80 30.67 -11.87
N SER A 939 -53.83 30.02 -10.70
CA SER A 939 -54.61 28.80 -10.49
C SER A 939 -55.98 29.10 -9.89
N ILE A 940 -57.07 28.53 -10.44
CA ILE A 940 -58.43 28.63 -9.85
C ILE A 940 -58.55 28.06 -8.42
N TYR A 941 -57.51 27.38 -7.92
CA TYR A 941 -57.45 26.86 -6.55
C TYR A 941 -56.53 27.69 -5.63
N ASP A 942 -55.86 28.75 -6.12
CA ASP A 942 -55.08 29.65 -5.28
C ASP A 942 -56.02 30.40 -4.29
N PRO A 943 -55.88 30.17 -2.96
CA PRO A 943 -56.81 30.72 -1.99
C PRO A 943 -56.68 32.24 -1.82
N GLU A 944 -55.50 32.84 -2.05
CA GLU A 944 -55.35 34.30 -1.96
C GLU A 944 -56.12 34.98 -3.10
N MET A 945 -55.93 34.49 -4.32
CA MET A 945 -56.62 35.01 -5.52
C MET A 945 -58.13 34.79 -5.44
N VAL A 946 -58.58 33.59 -5.01
CA VAL A 946 -60.01 33.30 -4.82
C VAL A 946 -60.62 34.19 -3.73
N ASN A 947 -59.94 34.37 -2.59
CA ASN A 947 -60.42 35.24 -1.51
C ASN A 947 -60.51 36.71 -1.96
N PHE A 948 -59.56 37.19 -2.77
CA PHE A 948 -59.54 38.55 -3.32
C PHE A 948 -60.71 38.81 -4.28
N GLU A 949 -60.88 37.97 -5.32
CA GLU A 949 -61.92 38.16 -6.35
C GLU A 949 -63.34 37.91 -5.82
N CYS A 950 -63.51 36.85 -5.02
CA CYS A 950 -64.79 36.53 -4.39
C CYS A 950 -65.11 37.44 -3.20
N LYS A 951 -64.14 38.22 -2.70
CA LYS A 951 -64.22 39.10 -1.51
C LYS A 951 -64.67 38.34 -0.25
N LEU A 952 -63.96 37.25 0.04
CA LEU A 952 -64.19 36.40 1.21
C LEU A 952 -63.47 36.99 2.44
N ASN A 953 -64.16 37.05 3.58
CA ASN A 953 -63.60 37.53 4.84
C ASN A 953 -62.84 36.41 5.57
N GLU A 954 -61.66 36.06 5.06
CA GLU A 954 -60.71 35.20 5.78
C GLU A 954 -59.58 36.03 6.42
N THR A 955 -58.86 35.44 7.37
CA THR A 955 -57.63 36.02 7.91
C THR A 955 -56.44 35.61 7.05
N ASN A 956 -55.79 36.59 6.41
CA ASN A 956 -54.50 36.39 5.75
C ASN A 956 -53.50 35.79 6.76
N LYS A 957 -53.11 34.53 6.55
CA LYS A 957 -52.04 33.86 7.27
C LYS A 957 -50.74 34.17 6.54
N ASN A 958 -49.68 34.55 7.26
CA ASN A 958 -48.39 34.81 6.63
C ASN A 958 -47.58 33.51 6.41
N PHE A 959 -48.23 32.42 5.99
CA PHE A 959 -47.64 31.11 5.71
C PHE A 959 -48.56 30.27 4.80
N THR A 960 -47.97 29.39 3.99
CA THR A 960 -48.66 28.54 3.00
C THR A 960 -48.18 27.10 3.09
N THR A 961 -49.04 26.15 3.53
CA THR A 961 -48.67 24.73 3.70
C THR A 961 -48.93 23.84 2.48
N GLU A 962 -49.61 24.38 1.47
CA GLU A 962 -50.05 23.71 0.24
C GLU A 962 -50.02 24.76 -0.88
N VAL A 963 -49.51 24.40 -2.06
CA VAL A 963 -49.32 25.35 -3.17
C VAL A 963 -49.78 24.74 -4.49
N HIS A 964 -50.47 25.54 -5.31
CA HIS A 964 -51.07 25.10 -6.58
C HIS A 964 -50.52 25.87 -7.77
N TYR A 965 -49.82 25.19 -8.68
CA TYR A 965 -49.40 25.75 -9.96
C TYR A 965 -50.27 25.21 -11.10
N THR A 966 -50.64 26.09 -12.04
CA THR A 966 -51.13 25.67 -13.36
C THR A 966 -50.03 25.96 -14.38
N TYR A 967 -49.55 24.93 -15.06
CA TYR A 967 -48.56 25.01 -16.13
C TYR A 967 -49.26 24.83 -17.47
N VAL A 968 -48.87 25.62 -18.48
CA VAL A 968 -49.38 25.50 -19.85
C VAL A 968 -48.21 25.49 -20.83
N TRP A 969 -48.26 24.62 -21.85
CA TRP A 969 -47.26 24.59 -22.90
C TRP A 969 -47.78 23.99 -24.20
N GLY A 970 -47.11 24.29 -25.31
CA GLY A 970 -47.48 23.81 -26.64
C GLY A 970 -46.61 24.31 -27.80
N GLU A 971 -46.85 23.75 -28.98
CA GLU A 971 -46.29 24.17 -30.27
C GLU A 971 -47.35 24.94 -31.06
N TYR A 972 -47.06 26.21 -31.39
CA TYR A 972 -47.90 27.09 -32.20
C TYR A 972 -47.42 27.13 -33.65
N SER A 973 -48.35 27.04 -34.60
CA SER A 973 -48.07 27.06 -36.05
C SER A 973 -48.61 28.34 -36.68
N VAL A 974 -47.74 29.04 -37.43
CA VAL A 974 -48.09 30.31 -38.10
C VAL A 974 -49.01 30.09 -39.30
N GLU A 975 -49.01 28.88 -39.89
CA GLU A 975 -49.89 28.53 -41.02
C GLU A 975 -51.33 28.27 -40.58
N SER A 976 -51.54 27.59 -39.44
CA SER A 976 -52.87 27.31 -38.89
C SER A 976 -53.45 28.49 -38.09
N ILE A 977 -52.59 29.34 -37.53
CA ILE A 977 -52.94 30.36 -36.53
C ILE A 977 -53.58 29.71 -35.27
N ASP A 978 -53.13 28.50 -34.93
CA ASP A 978 -53.54 27.72 -33.77
C ASP A 978 -52.37 26.86 -33.24
N PHE A 979 -52.57 26.13 -32.15
CA PHE A 979 -51.61 25.16 -31.64
C PHE A 979 -51.73 23.81 -32.33
N ASP A 980 -50.64 23.31 -32.91
CA ASP A 980 -50.53 21.94 -33.42
C ASP A 980 -50.65 20.94 -32.25
N TRP A 981 -50.08 21.29 -31.09
CA TRP A 981 -50.33 20.63 -29.81
C TRP A 981 -50.26 21.63 -28.64
N PHE A 982 -51.14 21.46 -27.64
CA PHE A 982 -51.20 22.27 -26.43
C PHE A 982 -51.80 21.46 -25.28
N SER A 983 -51.20 21.57 -24.09
CA SER A 983 -51.64 20.92 -22.86
C SER A 983 -51.59 21.84 -21.64
N VAL A 984 -52.39 21.51 -20.62
CA VAL A 984 -52.56 22.30 -19.40
C VAL A 984 -52.56 21.33 -18.22
N TRP A 985 -51.64 21.54 -17.28
CA TRP A 985 -51.42 20.65 -16.14
C TRP A 985 -51.49 21.42 -14.83
N ARG A 986 -52.30 20.94 -13.90
CA ARG A 986 -52.51 21.55 -12.59
C ARG A 986 -51.89 20.68 -11.50
N CYS A 987 -50.89 21.21 -10.82
CA CYS A 987 -50.09 20.50 -9.82
C CYS A 987 -50.30 21.09 -8.43
N ASN A 988 -50.53 20.20 -7.47
CA ASN A 988 -50.56 20.47 -6.04
C ASN A 988 -49.25 19.98 -5.40
N TYR A 989 -48.64 20.78 -4.53
CA TYR A 989 -47.40 20.46 -3.82
C TYR A 989 -47.60 20.51 -2.30
N THR A 990 -47.15 19.46 -1.61
CA THR A 990 -47.24 19.30 -0.14
C THR A 990 -45.97 18.67 0.43
N TRP A 991 -45.68 18.87 1.72
CA TRP A 991 -44.52 18.26 2.37
C TRP A 991 -44.74 16.78 2.74
N ALA A 992 -43.67 15.99 2.57
CA ALA A 992 -43.61 14.58 2.91
C ALA A 992 -42.27 14.23 3.59
N GLU A 993 -42.29 13.15 4.38
CA GLU A 993 -41.13 12.60 5.10
C GLU A 993 -40.73 11.25 4.49
N VAL A 994 -39.42 11.02 4.30
CA VAL A 994 -38.88 9.79 3.72
C VAL A 994 -37.61 9.33 4.45
N ASP A 995 -37.61 8.07 4.89
CA ASP A 995 -36.44 7.42 5.48
C ASP A 995 -35.30 7.34 4.44
N THR A 996 -34.12 7.88 4.75
CA THR A 996 -33.00 8.03 3.80
C THR A 996 -31.69 7.50 4.38
N GLU A 997 -30.97 6.68 3.61
CA GLU A 997 -29.57 6.30 3.89
C GLU A 997 -28.65 7.42 3.39
N VAL A 998 -27.89 8.05 4.29
CA VAL A 998 -26.95 9.14 3.99
C VAL A 998 -25.53 8.68 4.29
N ASN A 999 -24.65 8.74 3.28
CA ASN A 999 -23.21 8.53 3.45
C ASN A 999 -22.50 9.87 3.57
N MET A 1000 -21.48 9.92 4.43
CA MET A 1000 -20.66 11.11 4.67
C MET A 1000 -19.19 10.72 4.78
N ILE A 1001 -18.30 11.62 4.36
CA ILE A 1001 -16.84 11.48 4.43
C ILE A 1001 -16.22 12.60 5.26
N ALA A 1002 -15.13 12.32 5.97
CA ALA A 1002 -14.36 13.34 6.65
C ALA A 1002 -13.55 14.17 5.62
N SER A 1003 -13.70 15.49 5.64
CA SER A 1003 -12.94 16.42 4.77
C SER A 1003 -12.68 17.74 5.49
N ASP A 1004 -11.44 18.23 5.44
CA ASP A 1004 -10.94 19.46 6.09
C ASP A 1004 -11.37 19.67 7.56
N GLY A 1005 -11.68 18.58 8.27
CA GLY A 1005 -12.06 18.55 9.68
C GLY A 1005 -13.55 18.37 9.97
N GLU A 1006 -14.43 18.54 8.97
CA GLU A 1006 -15.88 18.33 9.06
C GLU A 1006 -16.32 17.01 8.38
N PHE A 1007 -17.61 16.66 8.50
CA PHE A 1007 -18.24 15.61 7.70
C PHE A 1007 -19.11 16.24 6.60
N ILE A 1008 -18.82 15.89 5.35
CA ILE A 1008 -19.61 16.27 4.17
C ILE A 1008 -20.34 15.05 3.59
N ILE A 1009 -21.46 15.25 2.91
CA ILE A 1009 -22.16 14.16 2.20
C ILE A 1009 -21.23 13.60 1.11
N ASP A 1010 -21.17 12.27 1.00
CA ASP A 1010 -20.34 11.56 0.02
C ASP A 1010 -20.86 11.80 -1.41
N PRO A 1011 -20.07 12.45 -2.30
CA PRO A 1011 -20.50 12.72 -3.67
C PRO A 1011 -20.43 11.48 -4.58
N GLU A 1012 -19.64 10.45 -4.23
CA GLU A 1012 -19.58 9.18 -4.97
C GLU A 1012 -20.71 8.22 -4.55
N ASN A 1013 -21.15 8.30 -3.28
CA ASN A 1013 -22.22 7.47 -2.72
C ASN A 1013 -23.41 8.33 -2.24
N PRO A 1014 -24.12 9.01 -3.15
CA PRO A 1014 -25.16 9.98 -2.82
C PRO A 1014 -26.32 9.37 -2.00
N PRO A 1015 -27.04 10.18 -1.20
CA PRO A 1015 -28.15 9.75 -0.36
C PRO A 1015 -29.24 8.96 -1.10
N ARG A 1016 -29.78 7.93 -0.43
CA ARG A 1016 -30.75 6.99 -1.00
C ARG A 1016 -32.07 7.00 -0.22
N PRO A 1017 -33.10 7.73 -0.69
CA PRO A 1017 -34.41 7.77 -0.04
C PRO A 1017 -35.22 6.51 -0.35
N ASP A 1018 -35.77 5.86 0.67
CA ASP A 1018 -36.70 4.74 0.51
C ASP A 1018 -38.12 5.26 0.24
N LEU A 1019 -38.42 5.47 -1.04
CA LEU A 1019 -39.73 5.91 -1.51
C LEU A 1019 -40.89 4.97 -1.13
N SER A 1020 -40.63 3.72 -0.68
CA SER A 1020 -41.68 2.83 -0.17
C SER A 1020 -42.17 3.22 1.23
N ASN A 1021 -41.37 4.00 1.97
CA ASN A 1021 -41.68 4.51 3.30
C ASN A 1021 -42.20 5.97 3.33
N LEU A 1022 -42.41 6.58 2.16
CA LEU A 1022 -42.87 7.98 2.01
C LEU A 1022 -44.21 8.24 2.71
N ARG A 1023 -44.21 9.17 3.68
CA ARG A 1023 -45.38 9.57 4.48
C ARG A 1023 -45.68 11.05 4.27
N SER A 1024 -46.94 11.47 4.35
CA SER A 1024 -47.28 12.90 4.44
C SER A 1024 -46.77 13.46 5.77
N LEU A 1025 -46.32 14.72 5.78
CA LEU A 1025 -45.82 15.35 7.02
C LEU A 1025 -47.00 15.74 7.94
N ASP A 1026 -47.04 15.18 9.15
CA ASP A 1026 -48.11 15.47 10.14
C ASP A 1026 -48.02 16.90 10.73
N THR A 1027 -46.84 17.54 10.67
CA THR A 1027 -46.61 18.90 11.16
C THR A 1027 -46.70 19.94 10.04
N PRO A 1028 -47.40 21.08 10.23
CA PRO A 1028 -47.47 22.11 9.22
C PRO A 1028 -46.09 22.78 9.03
N LEU A 1029 -45.60 22.74 7.80
CA LEU A 1029 -44.35 23.36 7.36
C LEU A 1029 -44.65 24.30 6.18
N ASP A 1030 -43.93 25.41 6.12
CA ASP A 1030 -44.15 26.46 5.12
C ASP A 1030 -43.63 26.03 3.73
N LEU A 1031 -44.30 26.46 2.69
CA LEU A 1031 -43.90 26.36 1.28
C LEU A 1031 -43.89 27.78 0.69
N PRO A 1032 -42.98 28.09 -0.25
CA PRO A 1032 -42.96 29.39 -0.91
C PRO A 1032 -44.29 29.64 -1.66
N PRO A 1033 -44.96 30.79 -1.44
CA PRO A 1033 -46.29 31.06 -1.99
C PRO A 1033 -46.26 31.24 -3.51
N SER A 1034 -47.43 31.04 -4.13
CA SER A 1034 -47.69 31.21 -5.57
C SER A 1034 -47.86 32.66 -6.04
N SER A 1035 -48.21 33.58 -5.14
CA SER A 1035 -48.63 34.95 -5.49
C SER A 1035 -47.44 35.90 -5.75
N ARG A 1036 -47.72 36.96 -6.52
CA ARG A 1036 -46.68 37.77 -7.19
C ARG A 1036 -45.86 38.62 -6.22
N SER A 1037 -44.56 38.32 -6.11
CA SER A 1037 -43.56 39.28 -5.66
C SER A 1037 -43.39 40.42 -6.69
N THR A 1038 -44.02 41.57 -6.42
CA THR A 1038 -43.89 42.76 -7.25
C THR A 1038 -42.46 43.30 -7.22
N GLY A 1039 -41.68 43.00 -8.25
CA GLY A 1039 -40.31 43.49 -8.42
C GLY A 1039 -39.35 42.53 -9.14
N GLY A 1040 -39.77 41.29 -9.45
CA GLY A 1040 -38.91 40.29 -10.11
C GLY A 1040 -37.84 39.68 -9.19
N ILE A 1041 -38.08 39.77 -7.88
CA ILE A 1041 -37.33 39.13 -6.79
C ILE A 1041 -38.12 37.86 -6.45
N GLY A 1042 -37.54 36.65 -6.52
CA GLY A 1042 -38.34 35.43 -6.36
C GLY A 1042 -37.54 34.13 -6.47
N LEU A 1043 -38.26 33.00 -6.41
CA LEU A 1043 -37.71 31.64 -6.24
C LEU A 1043 -37.04 31.05 -7.50
N LEU A 1044 -37.24 31.66 -8.68
CA LEU A 1044 -36.69 31.19 -9.95
C LEU A 1044 -35.81 32.29 -10.58
N PRO A 1045 -34.62 31.95 -11.12
CA PRO A 1045 -33.71 32.94 -11.68
C PRO A 1045 -34.22 33.55 -12.99
N GLU A 1046 -33.89 34.82 -13.24
CA GLU A 1046 -34.15 35.49 -14.52
C GLU A 1046 -33.14 35.00 -15.57
N VAL A 1047 -33.60 34.11 -16.46
CA VAL A 1047 -32.84 33.62 -17.62
C VAL A 1047 -33.52 34.05 -18.92
N ASN A 1048 -32.75 34.13 -20.00
CA ASN A 1048 -33.23 34.45 -21.34
C ASN A 1048 -32.70 33.42 -22.35
N LEU A 1049 -33.58 32.88 -23.20
CA LEU A 1049 -33.20 31.98 -24.29
C LEU A 1049 -32.89 32.81 -25.54
N ASN A 1050 -31.73 32.57 -26.17
CA ASN A 1050 -31.24 33.39 -27.28
C ASN A 1050 -31.82 32.97 -28.65
N ASP A 1051 -33.05 32.44 -28.66
CA ASP A 1051 -33.75 31.94 -29.84
C ASP A 1051 -35.06 32.71 -30.09
N ARG A 1052 -35.38 32.93 -31.37
CA ARG A 1052 -36.57 33.65 -31.84
C ARG A 1052 -37.82 32.78 -31.80
N GLN A 1053 -37.68 31.46 -31.75
CA GLN A 1053 -38.79 30.50 -31.63
C GLN A 1053 -39.27 30.30 -30.19
N THR A 1054 -38.50 30.73 -29.19
CA THR A 1054 -38.76 30.51 -27.77
C THR A 1054 -39.31 31.74 -27.05
N ILE A 1055 -39.80 32.74 -27.77
CA ILE A 1055 -40.31 34.01 -27.21
C ILE A 1055 -41.52 33.77 -26.27
N GLY A 1056 -42.28 32.69 -26.47
CA GLY A 1056 -43.38 32.27 -25.60
C GLY A 1056 -42.98 31.44 -24.38
N ILE A 1057 -41.69 31.20 -24.15
CA ILE A 1057 -41.17 30.45 -23.01
C ILE A 1057 -40.83 31.43 -21.87
N SER A 1058 -41.52 31.31 -20.74
CA SER A 1058 -41.28 32.13 -19.54
C SER A 1058 -39.92 31.81 -18.89
N SER A 1059 -39.35 32.74 -18.12
CA SER A 1059 -38.12 32.46 -17.36
C SER A 1059 -38.25 31.26 -16.41
N SER A 1060 -39.46 31.01 -15.88
CA SER A 1060 -39.77 29.86 -15.03
C SER A 1060 -39.70 28.50 -15.73
N THR A 1061 -39.86 28.45 -17.05
CA THR A 1061 -39.83 27.22 -17.86
C THR A 1061 -38.58 27.14 -18.75
N ALA A 1062 -37.96 28.27 -19.09
CA ALA A 1062 -36.70 28.36 -19.82
C ALA A 1062 -35.54 27.63 -19.14
N LEU A 1063 -35.59 27.44 -17.81
CA LEU A 1063 -34.64 26.64 -17.03
C LEU A 1063 -34.67 25.14 -17.35
N LEU A 1064 -35.69 24.67 -18.05
CA LEU A 1064 -35.79 23.28 -18.54
C LEU A 1064 -35.02 23.10 -19.85
N VAL A 1065 -34.81 24.19 -20.60
CA VAL A 1065 -34.37 24.21 -22.00
C VAL A 1065 -32.86 24.44 -22.09
N GLU A 1066 -32.21 23.83 -23.06
CA GLU A 1066 -30.82 24.13 -23.42
C GLU A 1066 -30.62 25.63 -23.69
N PRO A 1067 -29.52 26.27 -23.24
CA PRO A 1067 -28.34 25.67 -22.59
C PRO A 1067 -28.41 25.62 -21.05
N TYR A 1068 -29.53 25.99 -20.43
CA TYR A 1068 -29.65 26.05 -18.96
C TYR A 1068 -30.13 24.73 -18.35
N GLY A 1069 -31.01 24.02 -19.08
CA GLY A 1069 -31.50 22.68 -18.78
C GLY A 1069 -31.05 21.65 -19.83
N GLN A 1070 -31.86 20.61 -20.03
CA GLN A 1070 -31.54 19.43 -20.85
C GLN A 1070 -32.65 19.04 -21.84
N LEU A 1071 -33.75 19.79 -21.91
CA LEU A 1071 -34.78 19.55 -22.91
C LEU A 1071 -34.51 20.39 -24.16
N PRO A 1072 -34.66 19.82 -25.37
CA PRO A 1072 -34.79 20.62 -26.58
C PRO A 1072 -36.12 21.40 -26.52
N LYS A 1073 -36.17 22.59 -27.13
CA LYS A 1073 -37.40 23.42 -27.20
C LYS A 1073 -38.59 22.68 -27.82
N GLU A 1074 -38.31 21.78 -28.75
CA GLU A 1074 -39.25 20.87 -29.43
C GLU A 1074 -40.02 19.97 -28.44
N ALA A 1075 -39.49 19.70 -27.24
CA ALA A 1075 -40.15 18.87 -26.24
C ALA A 1075 -41.52 19.45 -25.81
N PHE A 1076 -41.73 20.76 -25.91
CA PHE A 1076 -43.03 21.38 -25.63
C PHE A 1076 -44.09 21.14 -26.72
N GLY A 1077 -43.73 20.54 -27.86
CA GLY A 1077 -44.66 20.02 -28.86
C GLY A 1077 -44.93 18.51 -28.76
N ASP A 1078 -44.12 17.75 -28.02
CA ASP A 1078 -44.13 16.28 -28.00
C ASP A 1078 -44.97 15.72 -26.82
N PRO A 1079 -46.08 15.00 -27.07
CA PRO A 1079 -46.88 14.40 -26.02
C PRO A 1079 -46.16 13.27 -25.24
N GLU A 1080 -45.10 12.68 -25.77
CA GLU A 1080 -44.31 11.67 -25.02
C GLU A 1080 -43.43 12.32 -23.93
N GLN A 1081 -43.05 13.59 -24.07
CA GLN A 1081 -42.21 14.33 -23.11
C GLN A 1081 -42.95 14.86 -21.88
N VAL A 1082 -44.28 14.73 -21.82
CA VAL A 1082 -45.11 15.25 -20.70
C VAL A 1082 -44.61 14.78 -19.33
N GLY A 1083 -44.18 13.52 -19.22
CA GLY A 1083 -43.64 12.98 -17.97
C GLY A 1083 -42.35 13.67 -17.53
N ASP A 1084 -41.39 13.83 -18.44
CA ASP A 1084 -40.10 14.48 -18.18
C ASP A 1084 -40.26 15.96 -17.86
N ILE A 1085 -41.15 16.68 -18.57
CA ILE A 1085 -41.47 18.09 -18.31
C ILE A 1085 -42.04 18.25 -16.89
N LEU A 1086 -43.03 17.44 -16.51
CA LEU A 1086 -43.63 17.48 -15.17
C LEU A 1086 -42.63 17.09 -14.07
N GLN A 1087 -41.78 16.09 -14.31
CA GLN A 1087 -40.74 15.67 -13.37
C GLN A 1087 -39.71 16.79 -13.13
N ARG A 1088 -39.26 17.48 -14.19
CA ARG A 1088 -38.27 18.56 -14.09
C ARG A 1088 -38.87 19.84 -13.49
N LEU A 1089 -40.13 20.19 -13.82
CA LEU A 1089 -40.88 21.26 -13.15
C LEU A 1089 -41.03 20.99 -11.64
N HIS A 1090 -41.42 19.77 -11.27
CA HIS A 1090 -41.49 19.35 -9.88
C HIS A 1090 -40.13 19.44 -9.18
N HIS A 1091 -39.06 18.92 -9.80
CA HIS A 1091 -37.70 18.95 -9.26
C HIS A 1091 -37.25 20.39 -8.97
N ASN A 1092 -37.39 21.31 -9.92
CA ASN A 1092 -36.99 22.71 -9.74
C ASN A 1092 -37.73 23.37 -8.56
N PHE A 1093 -39.03 23.11 -8.40
CA PHE A 1093 -39.80 23.62 -7.25
C PHE A 1093 -39.41 22.95 -5.93
N ALA A 1094 -39.30 21.61 -5.91
CA ALA A 1094 -39.02 20.83 -4.71
C ALA A 1094 -37.60 21.07 -4.17
N PHE A 1095 -36.61 21.15 -5.06
CA PHE A 1095 -35.25 21.59 -4.75
C PHE A 1095 -35.28 22.97 -4.10
N SER A 1096 -35.93 23.95 -4.72
CA SER A 1096 -35.99 25.31 -4.18
C SER A 1096 -36.72 25.39 -2.84
N ALA A 1097 -37.78 24.61 -2.64
CA ALA A 1097 -38.46 24.49 -1.36
C ALA A 1097 -37.58 23.84 -0.27
N ALA A 1098 -36.81 22.79 -0.61
CA ALA A 1098 -35.85 22.15 0.29
C ALA A 1098 -34.73 23.11 0.71
N GLN A 1099 -34.19 23.89 -0.23
CA GLN A 1099 -33.17 24.90 0.05
C GLN A 1099 -33.71 26.08 0.86
N LEU A 1100 -34.94 26.53 0.60
CA LEU A 1100 -35.56 27.61 1.39
C LEU A 1100 -35.95 27.15 2.81
N ALA A 1101 -36.42 25.91 2.96
CA ALA A 1101 -36.66 25.31 4.27
C ALA A 1101 -35.37 25.10 5.07
N ASN A 1102 -34.24 24.84 4.40
CA ASN A 1102 -32.91 24.78 5.01
C ASN A 1102 -32.51 26.11 5.68
N THR A 1103 -32.88 27.25 5.10
CA THR A 1103 -32.51 28.60 5.59
C THR A 1103 -33.55 29.24 6.51
N GLU A 1104 -34.85 29.15 6.19
CA GLU A 1104 -35.90 29.93 6.87
C GLU A 1104 -36.73 29.11 7.89
N ASN A 1105 -36.79 27.78 7.75
CA ASN A 1105 -37.61 26.91 8.60
C ASN A 1105 -36.80 26.05 9.60
N ARG A 1106 -35.48 26.01 9.47
CA ARG A 1106 -34.58 25.25 10.36
C ARG A 1106 -34.41 25.98 11.71
N ARG A 1107 -34.67 25.30 12.82
CA ARG A 1107 -34.51 25.79 14.21
C ARG A 1107 -33.68 24.82 15.04
N SER A 1108 -33.08 25.27 16.15
CA SER A 1108 -32.43 24.32 17.06
C SER A 1108 -33.46 23.44 17.78
N VAL A 1109 -33.10 22.19 18.06
CA VAL A 1109 -33.84 21.31 18.98
C VAL A 1109 -34.04 21.99 20.34
N ALA A 1110 -33.04 22.74 20.81
CA ALA A 1110 -33.08 23.42 22.10
C ALA A 1110 -34.13 24.54 22.16
N ASP A 1111 -34.35 25.26 21.06
CA ASP A 1111 -35.30 26.39 20.97
C ASP A 1111 -36.75 25.90 20.97
N VAL A 1112 -37.02 24.78 20.29
CA VAL A 1112 -38.39 24.31 19.99
C VAL A 1112 -38.94 23.36 21.06
N LEU A 1113 -38.11 22.44 21.58
CA LEU A 1113 -38.57 21.37 22.47
C LEU A 1113 -38.39 21.67 23.96
N GLY A 1114 -37.66 22.74 24.29
CA GLY A 1114 -37.33 23.11 25.67
C GLY A 1114 -36.33 22.16 26.33
N THR A 1115 -35.75 22.58 27.46
CA THR A 1115 -34.63 21.91 28.14
C THR A 1115 -34.98 20.58 28.85
N THR A 1116 -36.14 19.99 28.56
CA THR A 1116 -36.67 18.80 29.23
C THR A 1116 -36.99 17.63 28.30
N SER A 1117 -36.94 17.82 26.98
CA SER A 1117 -37.13 16.74 26.01
C SER A 1117 -35.78 16.13 25.63
N GLY A 1118 -35.70 14.80 25.63
CA GLY A 1118 -34.46 14.08 25.34
C GLY A 1118 -33.98 14.31 23.90
N ALA A 1119 -32.67 14.48 23.71
CA ALA A 1119 -32.05 14.60 22.40
C ALA A 1119 -32.37 13.36 21.53
N LEU A 1120 -32.74 13.58 20.26
CA LEU A 1120 -32.94 12.48 19.33
C LEU A 1120 -31.56 11.91 18.93
N LEU A 1121 -31.31 10.68 19.35
CA LEU A 1121 -30.04 9.98 19.14
C LEU A 1121 -30.19 8.94 18.03
N SER A 1122 -29.60 9.24 16.87
CA SER A 1122 -29.51 8.33 15.73
C SER A 1122 -28.25 7.48 15.81
N ASN A 1123 -28.36 6.19 15.50
CA ASN A 1123 -27.19 5.31 15.39
C ASN A 1123 -26.61 5.41 13.97
N ALA A 1124 -25.34 5.77 13.85
CA ALA A 1124 -24.59 5.77 12.60
C ALA A 1124 -23.47 4.74 12.64
N THR A 1125 -23.15 4.13 11.50
CA THR A 1125 -21.98 3.26 11.34
C THR A 1125 -20.81 4.06 10.80
N VAL A 1126 -19.78 4.26 11.63
CA VAL A 1126 -18.51 4.89 11.28
C VAL A 1126 -17.52 3.78 10.89
N VAL A 1127 -16.95 3.87 9.69
CA VAL A 1127 -15.98 2.91 9.16
C VAL A 1127 -14.61 3.58 9.02
N ASP A 1128 -13.61 3.07 9.74
CA ASP A 1128 -12.20 3.48 9.58
C ASP A 1128 -11.58 2.66 8.43
N ARG A 1129 -11.27 3.32 7.30
CA ARG A 1129 -10.63 2.71 6.12
C ARG A 1129 -9.09 2.70 6.20
N GLY A 1130 -8.48 3.40 7.14
CA GLY A 1130 -7.02 3.50 7.29
C GLY A 1130 -6.39 2.34 8.09
N ARG A 1131 -7.20 1.52 8.76
CA ARG A 1131 -6.74 0.55 9.76
C ARG A 1131 -5.92 -0.62 9.20
N ARG A 1132 -4.60 -0.57 9.40
CA ARG A 1132 -3.65 -1.67 9.07
C ARG A 1132 -3.61 -2.73 10.16
N ARG A 1133 -3.72 -4.01 9.77
CA ARG A 1133 -3.80 -5.16 10.69
C ARG A 1133 -2.90 -6.32 10.30
N LEU A 1134 -2.42 -7.05 11.31
CA LEU A 1134 -1.56 -8.23 11.14
C LEU A 1134 -2.42 -9.46 10.81
N VAL A 1135 -2.29 -10.03 9.61
CA VAL A 1135 -3.06 -11.19 9.15
C VAL A 1135 -2.17 -12.42 9.01
N GLN A 1136 -2.68 -13.60 9.34
CA GLN A 1136 -1.95 -14.87 9.18
C GLN A 1136 -2.28 -15.53 7.83
N ASP A 1137 -1.27 -15.75 6.98
CA ASP A 1137 -1.47 -16.39 5.67
C ASP A 1137 -1.89 -17.86 5.83
N ALA A 1138 -3.05 -18.21 5.28
CA ALA A 1138 -3.63 -19.55 5.39
C ALA A 1138 -2.81 -20.60 4.61
N ASN A 1139 -2.33 -20.28 3.40
CA ASN A 1139 -1.60 -21.20 2.54
C ASN A 1139 -0.25 -21.60 3.15
N VAL A 1140 0.54 -20.61 3.59
CA VAL A 1140 1.80 -20.79 4.31
C VAL A 1140 1.55 -21.54 5.62
N THR A 1141 0.48 -21.21 6.36
CA THR A 1141 0.09 -21.95 7.57
C THR A 1141 -0.15 -23.43 7.28
N TYR A 1142 -0.92 -23.78 6.25
CA TYR A 1142 -1.20 -25.18 5.91
C TYR A 1142 0.07 -25.95 5.50
N VAL A 1143 1.00 -25.33 4.77
CA VAL A 1143 2.29 -25.96 4.44
C VAL A 1143 3.14 -26.18 5.70
N VAL A 1144 3.23 -25.19 6.59
CA VAL A 1144 3.95 -25.29 7.87
C VAL A 1144 3.33 -26.38 8.76
N VAL A 1145 2.00 -26.42 8.89
CA VAL A 1145 1.26 -27.47 9.60
C VAL A 1145 1.48 -28.86 8.98
N GLY A 1146 1.54 -28.97 7.65
CA GLY A 1146 1.86 -30.21 6.94
C GLY A 1146 3.27 -30.74 7.28
N ILE A 1147 4.27 -29.85 7.33
CA ILE A 1147 5.63 -30.21 7.76
C ILE A 1147 5.64 -30.68 9.22
N LEU A 1148 4.97 -29.97 10.13
CA LEU A 1148 4.84 -30.36 11.53
C LEU A 1148 4.10 -31.70 11.69
N GLY A 1149 3.09 -31.98 10.85
CA GLY A 1149 2.39 -33.26 10.80
C GLY A 1149 3.31 -34.42 10.41
N ALA A 1150 4.14 -34.23 9.39
CA ALA A 1150 5.16 -35.21 9.02
C ALA A 1150 6.19 -35.43 10.15
N VAL A 1151 6.60 -34.36 10.85
CA VAL A 1151 7.50 -34.43 12.01
C VAL A 1151 6.88 -35.26 13.15
N ILE A 1152 5.62 -35.00 13.50
CA ILE A 1152 4.91 -35.74 14.55
C ILE A 1152 4.74 -37.21 14.14
N LEU A 1153 4.28 -37.49 12.91
CA LEU A 1153 4.05 -38.84 12.40
C LEU A 1153 5.32 -39.70 12.47
N VAL A 1154 6.48 -39.18 12.04
CA VAL A 1154 7.76 -39.91 12.11
C VAL A 1154 8.19 -40.18 13.56
N ASN A 1155 8.01 -39.22 14.48
CA ASN A 1155 8.32 -39.42 15.90
C ASN A 1155 7.39 -40.45 16.56
N VAL A 1156 6.08 -40.37 16.31
CA VAL A 1156 5.07 -41.32 16.80
C VAL A 1156 5.33 -42.73 16.25
N TRP A 1157 5.63 -42.87 14.96
CA TRP A 1157 5.97 -44.16 14.36
C TRP A 1157 7.22 -44.79 14.97
N ALA A 1158 8.28 -44.00 15.19
CA ALA A 1158 9.48 -44.47 15.86
C ALA A 1158 9.19 -44.93 17.30
N MET A 1159 8.34 -44.20 18.04
CA MET A 1159 7.88 -44.60 19.38
C MET A 1159 7.11 -45.93 19.35
N ILE A 1160 6.11 -46.07 18.47
CA ILE A 1160 5.32 -47.30 18.28
C ILE A 1160 6.25 -48.49 17.97
N SER A 1161 7.23 -48.32 17.09
CA SER A 1161 8.17 -49.40 16.74
C SER A 1161 9.01 -49.86 17.94
N THR A 1162 9.47 -48.94 18.81
CA THR A 1162 10.19 -49.33 20.04
C THR A 1162 9.30 -50.06 21.05
N VAL A 1163 7.98 -49.87 21.03
CA VAL A 1163 7.02 -50.60 21.88
C VAL A 1163 6.74 -51.99 21.30
N LEU A 1164 6.44 -52.10 20.00
CA LEU A 1164 6.18 -53.38 19.32
C LEU A 1164 7.38 -54.32 19.39
N ARG A 1165 8.61 -53.80 19.34
CA ARG A 1165 9.84 -54.57 19.55
C ARG A 1165 9.93 -55.24 20.92
N ARG A 1166 9.31 -54.68 21.98
CA ARG A 1166 9.25 -55.32 23.31
C ARG A 1166 8.33 -56.55 23.34
N ARG A 1167 7.41 -56.67 22.37
CA ARG A 1167 6.53 -57.83 22.17
C ARG A 1167 7.10 -58.88 21.19
N GLY A 1168 8.40 -58.82 20.88
CA GLY A 1168 9.12 -59.89 20.17
C GLY A 1168 9.15 -59.83 18.64
N SER A 1169 8.62 -58.77 18.01
CA SER A 1169 8.72 -58.59 16.55
C SER A 1169 10.13 -58.09 16.15
N GLU A 1170 10.89 -58.89 15.39
CA GLU A 1170 12.30 -58.62 15.08
C GLU A 1170 12.57 -57.59 13.95
N SER A 1171 11.58 -57.32 13.09
CA SER A 1171 11.75 -56.38 11.97
C SER A 1171 10.47 -55.62 11.61
N TRP A 1172 10.54 -54.29 11.68
CA TRP A 1172 9.59 -53.39 11.03
C TRP A 1172 10.33 -52.17 10.47
N LEU A 1173 9.73 -51.53 9.47
CA LEU A 1173 10.48 -50.91 8.37
C LEU A 1173 11.38 -49.72 8.73
N LEU A 1174 11.08 -48.93 9.77
CA LEU A 1174 11.66 -47.59 9.95
C LEU A 1174 12.53 -47.38 11.21
N ASP A 1175 12.70 -48.35 12.12
CA ASP A 1175 13.43 -48.14 13.38
C ASP A 1175 14.81 -48.80 13.44
N MET A 1176 15.81 -48.09 13.99
CA MET A 1176 17.19 -48.54 14.11
C MET A 1176 17.49 -48.96 15.54
N ASP A 1177 18.11 -50.12 15.74
CA ASP A 1177 18.34 -50.67 17.07
C ASP A 1177 19.56 -50.01 17.74
N VAL A 1178 19.36 -48.82 18.30
CA VAL A 1178 20.42 -47.99 18.90
C VAL A 1178 20.76 -48.34 20.35
N LYS A 1179 19.93 -49.12 21.05
CA LYS A 1179 20.10 -49.37 22.49
C LYS A 1179 21.22 -50.38 22.77
N GLY A 1180 22.33 -49.90 23.34
CA GLY A 1180 23.51 -50.73 23.63
C GLY A 1180 24.33 -51.09 22.38
N LEU A 1181 24.23 -50.28 21.32
CA LEU A 1181 24.98 -50.47 20.07
C LEU A 1181 26.43 -49.96 20.18
N ALA A 1182 26.64 -48.86 20.90
CA ALA A 1182 27.94 -48.25 21.20
C ALA A 1182 27.87 -47.52 22.55
N PRO A 1183 28.97 -47.42 23.33
CA PRO A 1183 29.02 -46.63 24.56
C PRO A 1183 28.86 -45.12 24.31
N ASP A 1184 28.76 -44.34 25.38
CA ASP A 1184 28.93 -42.88 25.27
C ASP A 1184 30.39 -42.56 24.92
N GLY A 1185 30.60 -41.52 24.11
CA GLY A 1185 31.94 -41.13 23.65
C GLY A 1185 32.67 -42.15 22.76
N TRP A 1186 31.95 -43.04 22.06
CA TRP A 1186 32.53 -44.16 21.30
C TRP A 1186 33.53 -43.77 20.20
N ARG A 1187 33.56 -42.50 19.77
CA ARG A 1187 34.52 -41.97 18.79
C ARG A 1187 35.84 -41.49 19.41
N SER A 1188 35.93 -41.46 20.73
CA SER A 1188 37.18 -41.19 21.44
C SER A 1188 38.23 -42.25 21.11
N ILE A 1189 39.50 -41.86 21.12
CA ILE A 1189 40.61 -42.71 20.66
C ILE A 1189 40.75 -43.91 21.59
N SER A 1190 40.61 -43.71 22.90
CA SER A 1190 40.62 -44.79 23.90
C SER A 1190 39.47 -45.77 23.72
N SER A 1191 38.25 -45.30 23.42
CA SER A 1191 37.10 -46.19 23.28
C SER A 1191 37.12 -46.98 21.96
N MET A 1192 37.66 -46.41 20.88
CA MET A 1192 37.89 -47.18 19.65
C MET A 1192 39.02 -48.21 19.82
N ALA A 1193 40.08 -47.89 20.57
CA ALA A 1193 41.11 -48.85 20.93
C ALA A 1193 40.56 -50.01 21.77
N GLY A 1194 39.75 -49.73 22.80
CA GLY A 1194 39.07 -50.75 23.60
C GLY A 1194 38.03 -51.60 22.84
N LEU A 1195 37.56 -51.14 21.67
CA LEU A 1195 36.74 -51.96 20.74
C LEU A 1195 37.61 -52.90 19.89
N LEU A 1196 38.78 -52.44 19.44
CA LEU A 1196 39.64 -53.17 18.51
C LEU A 1196 40.66 -54.08 19.23
N ASP A 1197 40.85 -53.89 20.54
CA ASP A 1197 41.61 -54.77 21.43
C ASP A 1197 41.19 -56.24 21.30
N GLY A 1198 42.16 -57.10 20.97
CA GLY A 1198 41.99 -58.53 20.78
C GLY A 1198 41.42 -58.96 19.42
N SER A 1199 41.10 -58.02 18.53
CA SER A 1199 40.60 -58.32 17.18
C SER A 1199 41.64 -58.98 16.27
N ASN A 1200 41.19 -59.89 15.40
CA ASN A 1200 41.98 -60.39 14.27
C ASN A 1200 42.17 -59.35 13.15
N ALA A 1201 41.39 -58.27 13.11
CA ALA A 1201 41.32 -57.37 11.96
C ALA A 1201 42.63 -56.64 11.63
N SER A 1202 43.52 -56.45 12.62
CA SER A 1202 44.85 -55.85 12.42
C SER A 1202 45.83 -56.78 11.70
N ALA A 1203 45.73 -58.10 11.90
CA ALA A 1203 46.60 -59.10 11.28
C ALA A 1203 46.36 -59.26 9.78
N HIS A 1204 45.15 -58.94 9.30
CA HIS A 1204 44.79 -58.97 7.87
C HIS A 1204 45.15 -57.66 7.12
N LEU A 1205 45.71 -56.65 7.78
CA LEU A 1205 46.15 -55.41 7.12
C LEU A 1205 47.51 -55.60 6.41
N PRO A 1206 47.69 -55.15 5.15
CA PRO A 1206 48.99 -55.23 4.46
C PRO A 1206 50.08 -54.36 5.13
N PRO A 1207 51.37 -54.65 4.89
CA PRO A 1207 52.47 -53.81 5.38
C PRO A 1207 52.35 -52.38 4.85
N SER A 1208 52.77 -51.40 5.65
CA SER A 1208 52.72 -49.96 5.33
C SER A 1208 51.35 -49.42 4.91
N SER A 1209 50.26 -49.94 5.52
CA SER A 1209 48.87 -49.60 5.19
C SER A 1209 48.52 -48.11 5.29
N GLU A 1210 49.17 -47.34 6.18
CA GLU A 1210 48.96 -45.88 6.23
C GLU A 1210 49.40 -45.17 4.93
N LEU A 1211 50.46 -45.63 4.28
CA LEU A 1211 51.03 -45.00 3.07
C LEU A 1211 50.30 -45.39 1.77
N LEU A 1212 49.54 -46.48 1.77
CA LEU A 1212 48.82 -46.97 0.59
C LEU A 1212 47.61 -46.08 0.24
N SER A 1213 47.43 -45.75 -1.04
CA SER A 1213 46.28 -44.92 -1.43
C SER A 1213 44.96 -45.65 -1.19
N LYS A 1214 43.88 -44.87 -1.06
CA LYS A 1214 42.53 -45.40 -0.84
C LYS A 1214 42.08 -46.38 -1.94
N LYS A 1215 42.69 -46.36 -3.14
CA LYS A 1215 42.39 -47.31 -4.22
C LYS A 1215 43.18 -48.62 -4.11
N GLU A 1216 44.49 -48.56 -3.85
CA GLU A 1216 45.31 -49.78 -3.75
C GLU A 1216 44.82 -50.66 -2.60
N ILE A 1217 44.63 -50.10 -1.41
CA ILE A 1217 44.23 -50.89 -0.23
C ILE A 1217 42.79 -51.42 -0.33
N HIS A 1218 41.88 -50.74 -1.04
CA HIS A 1218 40.54 -51.28 -1.33
C HIS A 1218 40.56 -52.37 -2.42
N GLY A 1219 41.61 -52.42 -3.24
CA GLY A 1219 41.85 -53.48 -4.23
C GLY A 1219 42.51 -54.71 -3.62
N GLN A 1220 43.58 -54.51 -2.83
CA GLN A 1220 44.28 -55.58 -2.10
C GLN A 1220 43.38 -56.28 -1.05
N MET A 1221 42.33 -55.61 -0.60
CA MET A 1221 41.40 -56.09 0.43
C MET A 1221 39.96 -56.11 -0.08
N SER A 1222 39.75 -56.58 -1.32
CA SER A 1222 38.42 -56.77 -1.92
C SER A 1222 37.61 -57.90 -1.26
N ASP A 1223 38.32 -58.93 -0.79
CA ASP A 1223 37.76 -60.23 -0.42
C ASP A 1223 37.58 -60.36 1.12
N VAL A 1224 38.29 -59.52 1.88
CA VAL A 1224 38.16 -59.39 3.33
C VAL A 1224 36.84 -58.71 3.69
N SER A 1225 36.05 -59.31 4.58
CA SER A 1225 34.80 -58.72 5.06
C SER A 1225 34.72 -58.68 6.59
N PHE A 1226 34.21 -57.57 7.12
CA PHE A 1226 34.26 -57.22 8.55
C PHE A 1226 32.86 -57.23 9.15
N ARG A 1227 32.74 -57.63 10.43
CA ARG A 1227 31.47 -57.66 11.16
C ARG A 1227 31.67 -57.25 12.62
N LEU A 1228 30.69 -56.56 13.20
CA LEU A 1228 30.67 -56.19 14.61
C LEU A 1228 29.84 -57.20 15.41
N GLY A 1229 30.41 -57.80 16.45
CA GLY A 1229 29.66 -58.71 17.32
C GLY A 1229 30.56 -59.48 18.28
N TRP A 1230 30.02 -60.56 18.83
CA TRP A 1230 30.82 -61.49 19.62
C TRP A 1230 31.59 -62.41 18.69
N PHE A 1231 32.90 -62.49 18.90
CA PHE A 1231 33.78 -63.49 18.31
C PHE A 1231 34.38 -64.36 19.42
N ARG A 1232 34.70 -65.61 19.09
CA ARG A 1232 35.50 -66.50 19.93
C ARG A 1232 36.80 -66.81 19.22
N ARG A 1233 37.90 -66.56 19.92
CA ARG A 1233 39.24 -66.93 19.50
C ARG A 1233 39.49 -68.41 19.82
N GLU A 1234 40.06 -69.17 18.91
CA GLU A 1234 40.11 -70.64 19.09
C GLU A 1234 41.12 -71.09 20.15
N TRP A 1235 42.30 -70.46 20.22
CA TRP A 1235 43.42 -70.94 21.03
C TRP A 1235 43.31 -70.68 22.54
N ASP A 1236 42.57 -69.65 22.96
CA ASP A 1236 42.28 -69.34 24.37
C ASP A 1236 40.79 -69.47 24.76
N GLN A 1237 39.91 -69.77 23.79
CA GLN A 1237 38.45 -69.81 23.92
C GLN A 1237 37.81 -68.50 24.46
N THR A 1238 38.56 -67.40 24.50
CA THR A 1238 38.06 -66.10 25.00
C THR A 1238 37.01 -65.50 24.06
N ARG A 1239 36.15 -64.65 24.63
CA ARG A 1239 35.06 -64.00 23.89
C ARG A 1239 35.32 -62.49 23.83
N HIS A 1240 35.39 -61.94 22.63
CA HIS A 1240 35.60 -60.51 22.41
C HIS A 1240 34.41 -59.89 21.69
N TYR A 1241 33.91 -58.74 22.18
CA TYR A 1241 32.93 -57.93 21.44
C TYR A 1241 33.68 -56.90 20.59
N THR A 1242 33.92 -57.21 19.32
CA THR A 1242 34.83 -56.43 18.46
C THR A 1242 34.37 -56.37 17.00
N ILE A 1243 35.08 -55.58 16.18
CA ILE A 1243 35.01 -55.62 14.71
C ILE A 1243 36.05 -56.64 14.24
N GLY A 1244 35.61 -57.85 13.92
CA GLY A 1244 36.46 -58.94 13.42
C GLY A 1244 36.29 -59.21 11.93
N VAL A 1245 37.27 -59.87 11.33
CA VAL A 1245 37.22 -60.41 9.96
C VAL A 1245 36.44 -61.72 9.96
N MET A 1246 35.52 -61.86 9.01
CA MET A 1246 34.71 -63.07 8.80
C MET A 1246 35.47 -64.12 7.99
N ASN A 1247 35.17 -65.40 8.27
CA ASN A 1247 35.78 -66.58 7.63
C ASN A 1247 37.27 -66.77 7.95
N ASP A 1248 37.75 -66.16 9.04
CA ASP A 1248 39.04 -66.49 9.65
C ASP A 1248 38.89 -67.77 10.50
N GLY A 1249 39.82 -68.70 10.37
CA GLY A 1249 39.81 -69.96 11.11
C GLY A 1249 40.07 -69.77 12.60
N GLU A 1250 40.97 -68.86 12.99
CA GLU A 1250 41.35 -68.68 14.40
C GLU A 1250 40.35 -67.83 15.20
N PHE A 1251 39.34 -67.23 14.55
CA PHE A 1251 38.49 -66.19 15.14
C PHE A 1251 37.01 -66.27 14.69
N ASN A 1252 36.29 -67.25 15.26
CA ASN A 1252 34.93 -67.61 14.87
C ASN A 1252 33.85 -66.62 15.37
N PHE A 1253 32.95 -66.20 14.48
CA PHE A 1253 31.83 -65.29 14.82
C PHE A 1253 30.70 -66.01 15.58
N MET A 1254 30.53 -65.68 16.87
CA MET A 1254 29.49 -66.27 17.74
C MET A 1254 28.09 -65.66 17.55
N GLY A 1255 27.99 -64.39 17.13
CA GLY A 1255 26.68 -63.76 16.92
C GLY A 1255 26.58 -62.29 17.32
N VAL A 1256 25.40 -61.72 17.04
CA VAL A 1256 25.07 -60.33 17.40
C VAL A 1256 24.67 -60.26 18.87
N ARG A 1257 24.92 -59.11 19.52
CA ARG A 1257 24.82 -58.86 20.99
C ARG A 1257 23.57 -59.44 21.70
N ARG A 1258 22.42 -59.55 21.02
CA ARG A 1258 21.17 -60.11 21.58
C ARG A 1258 21.12 -61.64 21.58
N MET A 1259 21.72 -62.31 20.59
CA MET A 1259 21.67 -63.77 20.45
C MET A 1259 22.42 -64.45 21.61
N VAL A 1260 23.66 -64.04 21.86
CA VAL A 1260 24.50 -64.59 22.96
C VAL A 1260 23.93 -64.28 24.35
N LYS A 1261 23.11 -63.22 24.51
CA LYS A 1261 22.37 -62.97 25.76
C LYS A 1261 21.18 -63.92 25.96
N ARG A 1262 20.53 -64.38 24.90
CA ARG A 1262 19.50 -65.43 24.96
C ARG A 1262 20.14 -66.75 25.40
N GLU A 1263 21.17 -67.19 24.67
CA GLU A 1263 21.98 -68.38 24.99
C GLU A 1263 22.43 -68.43 26.46
N LYS A 1264 22.92 -67.30 27.02
CA LYS A 1264 23.33 -67.19 28.44
C LYS A 1264 22.17 -67.16 29.46
N THR A 1265 20.95 -66.90 29.01
CA THR A 1265 19.72 -66.95 29.85
C THR A 1265 19.09 -68.33 29.78
N ASP A 1266 19.02 -68.91 28.58
CA ASP A 1266 18.44 -70.22 28.30
C ASP A 1266 19.33 -71.34 28.89
N SER A 1267 20.66 -71.19 28.91
CA SER A 1267 21.54 -72.10 29.64
C SER A 1267 21.34 -72.02 31.15
N LEU A 1268 21.04 -70.82 31.70
CA LEU A 1268 20.80 -70.63 33.15
C LEU A 1268 19.44 -71.17 33.60
N THR A 1269 18.42 -71.19 32.73
CA THR A 1269 17.16 -71.89 33.01
C THR A 1269 17.32 -73.40 32.86
N GLN A 1270 18.08 -73.88 31.88
CA GLN A 1270 18.31 -75.32 31.68
C GLN A 1270 19.08 -75.95 32.86
N THR A 1271 20.13 -75.30 33.37
CA THR A 1271 20.81 -75.70 34.63
C THR A 1271 19.94 -75.60 35.89
N ARG A 1272 18.68 -75.17 35.77
CA ARG A 1272 17.71 -75.10 36.87
C ARG A 1272 16.62 -76.19 36.80
N VAL A 1273 16.60 -76.99 35.73
CA VAL A 1273 15.68 -78.12 35.55
C VAL A 1273 16.29 -79.42 36.07
N ASP A 1274 17.59 -79.64 35.83
CA ASP A 1274 18.33 -80.85 36.24
C ASP A 1274 18.65 -80.91 37.76
N GLY A 1275 17.90 -80.18 38.58
CA GLY A 1275 18.07 -80.06 40.04
C GLY A 1275 16.86 -80.51 40.87
N TRP A 1276 15.88 -81.19 40.26
CA TRP A 1276 14.69 -81.72 40.93
C TRP A 1276 14.27 -83.10 40.38
N ILE A 1277 15.05 -84.12 40.73
CA ILE A 1277 14.61 -85.52 40.94
C ILE A 1277 15.20 -85.97 42.28
#